data_AF-A0A034WZ42-F1
#
_entry.id   AF-A0A034WZ42-F1
#
_cell.length_a   1.000
_cell.length_b   1.000
_cell.length_c   1.000
_cell.angle_alpha   90.00
_cell.angle_beta   90.00
_cell.angle_gamma   90.00
#
_symmetry.space_group_name_H-M   'P 1'
#
loop_
_entity.id
_entity.type
_entity.pdbx_description
1 polymer ?
#
loop_
_entity_poly.entity_id
_entity_poly.type
_entity_poly.pdbx_seq_one_letter_code
_entity_poly.pdbx_strand_id
1 'polypeptide(L)'
;TTDTALPDGGEKETSLAQEFPETHDLQNPEQLKHPNHLVAHFGLTPNKEDFVQGLQKLAQLEYTDEDIKEVDNKESGSLLFLMLFHNFLTFSYEDINDVYQNHVLTAPEDVKESMRRVFLDLLAAAGLNPHVTFGLNLIKSNELSADAADSFYHKLHLNLKEVSPALLQEIADSCKSEAVKSHREIWTTCKLAATTIAGGKGCKRAHDDHEEDHGLCAPELISHMFNYSVTPLDIENEPEYESTVFIRSAGNLGTRKAMRYLERFIYPKWHANEPKRMAALWALKQAARLHPELARSIALPVFHNTSEPSEIRIAAFLVNVMTNPDLFVLRHIALEVLTDPSDQVVAFVVSAFRSLANSKYPCHKAIAQKLKYVLPLWETNPRFRKPLNKASSHLLISSGYNPKYDYGGLTLVEMIRSHDSYLPRNLYIVMKDYVAGHSTETVAFSFESWGLDKLLNRLVGPQPGSSKNLWNFMGRRRFPRDASAKERKEIEDALHIHEREYDPVYARLSLSLFGKAVDSWDFDESIFEAVKGKGAPEKTVEKLLGKEIRKKQFYISQDMTYLHPTELGVPVFFDFKQADFVYAHRQKIDIAHGDNAEIHLNIKRHYLYETRLQQMVGFAWTYSRSSLGSGYDARTVVSWPLDLKATIAPLEGKLTLNRPLHLPWNAMNHHFHPFTFNTPYDLTRSHSNAIAEFTAKAKPLYRPDELLQFDRHYFGEIFGVAMKVKGHLVKRGLSQAMDEFYHKMDWRQRFYYLQVNPHWHPRNVKVYFEPAGDSPTKEMDIDIAYKFLEPDDERHSHFKANDLIGEDPEVPSTHVLNVNVNFKGDAKERKVAAELRYSFNHDLFNHKFQFFYERTPFKSNDDEGFKICLGATAKFPHPDWTRINELATFYQGKHIDADLDIHYGSSCDEGQSSVHLHGQYTHTDSDEAQLVNAAAGKPITGNLRYNGLHRMALKCQAGREQGIPFNYYCLKFMRHSSRLAKLTADVEWKNYKPLFDKVFPVHAKYLALKPEHGGFFGVIRSHFTGENGKLHVVSQVPWWDLKEEPHTDMVITTEDGKNYRHWGVPTFSHMLEPRVFSSLGYSNMAEYAKQYRHRYCDLQSLSLRTFDGTLVKLPETDCYKVVSRDCSPNKRFLILARSTNNPSLTKALKVFIHTTKLEILPVTADSGLIVRVDGNKVEATPERPYSHTDHDVELFEVKTHDKWFEVTSKPYGLYLTFNGNLLFVQTAPFYRGKLCGLCGDYNLDRNHELSGPDGHLYNNTLEFAKSYVVPSPECQAPAH
;
A
#
# COMPACT_ATOMS: atom_id res chain seq x y z
N THR A 1 11.61 48.77 -46.24
CA THR A 1 13.03 49.04 -45.93
C THR A 1 13.09 49.96 -44.73
N THR A 2 13.08 49.39 -43.53
CA THR A 2 13.38 50.11 -42.28
C THR A 2 14.65 49.48 -41.73
N ASP A 3 15.74 49.93 -42.31
CA ASP A 3 17.11 49.55 -41.93
C ASP A 3 17.46 50.38 -40.69
N THR A 4 17.05 49.89 -39.52
CA THR A 4 17.52 50.44 -38.24
C THR A 4 18.86 49.79 -37.94
N ALA A 5 19.94 50.42 -38.38
CA ALA A 5 21.28 50.06 -37.95
C ALA A 5 21.35 50.17 -36.42
N LEU A 6 21.62 49.03 -35.76
CA LEU A 6 21.94 49.00 -34.33
C LEU A 6 23.19 49.86 -34.08
N PRO A 7 23.25 50.63 -32.98
CA PRO A 7 24.42 51.45 -32.66
C PRO A 7 25.69 50.60 -32.57
N ASP A 8 26.78 51.12 -33.14
CA ASP A 8 28.10 50.49 -33.06
C ASP A 8 28.51 50.31 -31.60
N GLY A 9 28.50 49.05 -31.14
CA GLY A 9 28.74 48.67 -29.74
C GLY A 9 27.65 47.80 -29.11
N GLY A 10 26.50 47.60 -29.75
CA GLY A 10 25.47 46.68 -29.27
C GLY A 10 25.87 45.21 -29.43
N GLU A 11 25.89 44.44 -28.34
CA GLU A 11 26.01 42.98 -28.40
C GLU A 11 24.88 42.40 -29.25
N LYS A 12 25.24 41.65 -30.29
CA LYS A 12 24.29 40.87 -31.08
C LYS A 12 23.96 39.59 -30.32
N GLU A 13 22.88 39.58 -29.54
CA GLU A 13 22.30 38.33 -29.04
C GLU A 13 21.65 37.57 -30.20
N THR A 14 22.17 36.37 -30.51
CA THR A 14 21.66 35.49 -31.58
C THR A 14 20.57 34.53 -31.11
N SER A 15 20.18 34.58 -29.84
CA SER A 15 19.11 33.77 -29.25
C SER A 15 17.94 34.66 -28.80
N LEU A 16 16.72 34.30 -29.19
CA LEU A 16 15.48 34.99 -28.82
C LEU A 16 14.81 34.37 -27.58
N ALA A 17 15.52 33.46 -26.89
CA ALA A 17 15.17 32.96 -25.57
C ALA A 17 16.37 33.22 -24.66
N GLN A 18 16.19 34.06 -23.64
CA GLN A 18 17.16 34.14 -22.55
C GLN A 18 16.90 32.97 -21.61
N GLU A 19 17.65 31.88 -21.81
CA GLU A 19 17.97 30.98 -20.70
C GLU A 19 19.00 31.71 -19.81
N PHE A 20 19.04 31.44 -18.50
CA PHE A 20 20.19 31.86 -17.69
C PHE A 20 21.46 31.42 -18.45
N PRO A 21 22.41 32.33 -18.74
CA PRO A 21 23.56 31.99 -19.54
C PRO A 21 24.26 30.83 -18.88
N GLU A 22 24.58 29.83 -19.68
CA GLU A 22 25.35 28.71 -19.20
C GLU A 22 26.74 29.26 -18.82
N THR A 23 27.02 29.33 -17.52
CA THR A 23 28.30 29.81 -16.96
C THR A 23 29.39 28.75 -17.13
N HIS A 24 29.50 28.19 -18.34
CA HIS A 24 30.51 27.18 -18.71
C HIS A 24 31.95 27.71 -18.54
N ASP A 25 32.11 29.03 -18.51
CA ASP A 25 33.41 29.71 -18.43
C ASP A 25 33.92 29.90 -16.99
N LEU A 26 33.11 29.62 -15.96
CA LEU A 26 33.52 29.78 -14.56
C LEU A 26 34.33 28.57 -14.09
N GLN A 27 35.65 28.76 -14.00
CA GLN A 27 36.63 27.75 -13.59
C GLN A 27 37.16 27.96 -12.16
N ASN A 28 37.03 29.17 -11.59
CA ASN A 28 37.58 29.51 -10.28
C ASN A 28 36.45 29.77 -9.25
N PRO A 29 36.48 29.13 -8.06
CA PRO A 29 35.51 29.39 -6.98
C PRO A 29 35.36 30.85 -6.56
N GLU A 30 36.41 31.68 -6.67
CA GLU A 30 36.29 33.11 -6.35
C GLU A 30 35.34 33.86 -7.29
N GLN A 31 35.21 33.40 -8.55
CA GLN A 31 34.29 34.01 -9.51
C GLN A 31 32.82 33.76 -9.15
N LEU A 32 32.52 32.73 -8.34
CA LEU A 32 31.17 32.42 -7.88
C LEU A 32 30.62 33.48 -6.93
N LYS A 33 31.47 34.34 -6.36
CA LYS A 33 31.04 35.43 -5.47
C LYS A 33 30.53 36.66 -6.22
N HIS A 34 30.76 36.75 -7.54
CA HIS A 34 30.29 37.87 -8.34
C HIS A 34 28.76 37.85 -8.50
N PRO A 35 28.11 39.03 -8.54
CA PRO A 35 26.68 39.12 -8.78
C PRO A 35 26.31 38.58 -10.17
N ASN A 36 25.11 38.02 -10.28
CA ASN A 36 24.57 37.51 -11.53
C ASN A 36 24.58 38.60 -12.61
N HIS A 37 25.03 38.26 -13.82
CA HIS A 37 25.08 39.20 -14.95
C HIS A 37 23.72 39.86 -15.27
N LEU A 38 22.57 39.20 -15.07
CA LEU A 38 21.23 39.82 -15.24
C LEU A 38 20.99 40.92 -14.20
N VAL A 39 21.40 40.71 -12.95
CA VAL A 39 21.28 41.71 -11.88
C VAL A 39 22.09 42.95 -12.25
N ALA A 40 23.31 42.75 -12.75
CA ALA A 40 24.17 43.83 -13.22
C ALA A 40 23.63 44.51 -14.50
N HIS A 41 23.18 43.73 -15.49
CA HIS A 41 22.69 44.23 -16.79
C HIS A 41 21.42 45.05 -16.66
N PHE A 42 20.46 44.60 -15.85
CA PHE A 42 19.21 45.31 -15.58
C PHE A 42 19.33 46.37 -14.48
N GLY A 43 20.50 46.50 -13.85
CA GLY A 43 20.77 47.50 -12.81
C GLY A 43 19.85 47.35 -11.58
N LEU A 44 19.56 46.10 -11.20
CA LEU A 44 18.72 45.79 -10.04
C LEU A 44 19.53 46.03 -8.75
N THR A 45 18.92 46.70 -7.77
CA THR A 45 19.59 47.08 -6.51
C THR A 45 18.93 46.41 -5.30
N PRO A 46 19.70 45.83 -4.37
CA PRO A 46 19.13 45.19 -3.18
C PRO A 46 18.57 46.22 -2.19
N ASN A 47 17.46 45.86 -1.53
CA ASN A 47 16.93 46.62 -0.39
C ASN A 47 17.08 45.82 0.90
N LYS A 48 18.19 46.05 1.62
CA LYS A 48 18.57 45.28 2.82
C LYS A 48 17.65 45.51 4.00
N GLU A 49 17.25 46.75 4.26
CA GLU A 49 16.43 47.11 5.42
C GLU A 49 15.07 46.40 5.36
N ASP A 50 14.41 46.45 4.21
CA ASP A 50 13.15 45.75 3.96
C ASP A 50 13.32 44.23 4.06
N PHE A 51 14.42 43.69 3.53
CA PHE A 51 14.72 42.26 3.60
C PHE A 51 14.82 41.79 5.05
N VAL A 52 15.57 42.51 5.89
CA VAL A 52 15.76 42.16 7.31
C VAL A 52 14.44 42.21 8.06
N GLN A 53 13.62 43.24 7.84
CA GLN A 53 12.29 43.33 8.47
C GLN A 53 11.39 42.17 8.05
N GLY A 54 11.35 41.84 6.75
CA GLY A 54 10.56 40.72 6.25
C GLY A 54 11.07 39.37 6.76
N LEU A 55 12.39 39.19 6.85
CA LEU A 55 13.02 37.98 7.39
C LEU A 55 12.67 37.78 8.87
N GLN A 56 12.69 38.84 9.68
CA GLN A 56 12.25 38.80 11.08
C GLN A 56 10.78 38.42 11.20
N LYS A 57 9.90 39.04 10.40
CA LYS A 57 8.47 38.68 10.36
C LYS A 57 8.24 37.22 10.01
N LEU A 58 8.93 36.72 8.98
CA LEU A 58 8.79 35.33 8.54
C LEU A 58 9.34 34.34 9.58
N ALA A 59 10.43 34.69 10.26
CA ALA A 59 11.00 33.90 11.33
C ALA A 59 10.11 33.84 12.58
N GLN A 60 9.39 34.91 12.89
CA GLN A 60 8.42 35.02 13.98
C GLN A 60 7.04 34.44 13.64
N LEU A 61 6.80 34.07 12.38
CA LEU A 61 5.55 33.45 11.97
C LEU A 61 5.38 32.11 12.68
N GLU A 62 4.38 32.05 13.54
CA GLU A 62 3.97 30.89 14.35
C GLU A 62 2.45 30.77 14.29
N TYR A 63 1.91 29.56 14.47
CA TYR A 63 0.47 29.35 14.51
C TYR A 63 0.08 28.83 15.89
N THR A 64 -0.80 29.58 16.55
CA THR A 64 -1.44 29.27 17.83
C THR A 64 -2.77 28.58 17.60
N ASP A 65 -3.36 28.02 18.66
CA ASP A 65 -4.69 27.41 18.61
C ASP A 65 -5.80 28.41 18.20
N GLU A 66 -5.58 29.71 18.40
CA GLU A 66 -6.49 30.78 17.98
C GLU A 66 -6.43 31.01 16.46
N ASP A 67 -5.23 30.90 15.87
CA ASP A 67 -5.03 31.03 14.43
C ASP A 67 -5.69 29.89 13.64
N ILE A 68 -5.85 28.71 14.26
CA ILE A 68 -6.53 27.55 13.67
C ILE A 68 -8.00 27.86 13.32
N LYS A 69 -8.62 28.82 14.04
CA LYS A 69 -10.01 29.23 13.81
C LYS A 69 -10.19 30.07 12.56
N GLU A 70 -9.20 30.89 12.21
CA GLU A 70 -9.23 31.83 11.08
C GLU A 70 -7.84 31.95 10.43
N VAL A 71 -7.38 30.85 9.84
CA VAL A 71 -6.01 30.71 9.33
C VAL A 71 -5.68 31.71 8.21
N ASP A 72 -6.68 32.18 7.46
CA ASP A 72 -6.48 33.13 6.36
C ASP A 72 -6.26 34.58 6.81
N ASN A 73 -6.67 34.95 8.03
CA ASN A 73 -6.43 36.29 8.57
C ASN A 73 -4.95 36.52 8.90
N LYS A 74 -4.19 35.44 9.12
CA LYS A 74 -2.76 35.51 9.35
C LYS A 74 -2.01 35.79 8.04
N GLU A 75 -0.91 36.52 8.15
CA GLU A 75 -0.03 36.82 7.01
C GLU A 75 0.39 35.52 6.30
N SER A 76 0.42 35.57 4.96
CA SER A 76 0.77 34.42 4.13
C SER A 76 2.28 34.16 4.20
N GLY A 77 2.68 33.02 4.78
CA GLY A 77 4.08 32.63 4.89
C GLY A 77 4.69 32.41 3.51
N SER A 78 3.97 31.72 2.62
CA SER A 78 4.41 31.50 1.24
C SER A 78 4.59 32.80 0.45
N LEU A 79 3.69 33.77 0.62
CA LEU A 79 3.80 35.06 -0.07
C LEU A 79 4.98 35.87 0.46
N LEU A 80 5.13 35.99 1.78
CA LEU A 80 6.28 36.66 2.40
C LEU A 80 7.60 36.03 1.96
N PHE A 81 7.68 34.70 1.93
CA PHE A 81 8.85 33.97 1.44
C PHE A 81 9.13 34.27 -0.04
N LEU A 82 8.09 34.24 -0.89
CA LEU A 82 8.22 34.58 -2.30
C LEU A 82 8.72 36.02 -2.50
N MET A 83 8.28 36.96 -1.67
CA MET A 83 8.77 38.35 -1.70
C MET A 83 10.24 38.46 -1.37
N LEU A 84 10.64 37.85 -0.24
CA LEU A 84 12.02 37.86 0.22
C LEU A 84 12.91 37.20 -0.83
N PHE A 85 12.46 36.12 -1.43
CA PHE A 85 13.14 35.47 -2.55
C PHE A 85 13.41 36.44 -3.70
N HIS A 86 12.43 37.22 -4.18
CA HIS A 86 12.65 38.19 -5.26
C HIS A 86 13.69 39.26 -4.92
N ASN A 87 13.67 39.79 -3.69
CA ASN A 87 14.69 40.73 -3.22
C ASN A 87 16.07 40.06 -3.17
N PHE A 88 16.11 38.86 -2.58
CA PHE A 88 17.35 38.16 -2.29
C PHE A 88 18.12 37.79 -3.55
N LEU A 89 17.45 37.57 -4.69
CA LEU A 89 18.09 37.35 -6.00
C LEU A 89 19.01 38.51 -6.42
N THR A 90 18.84 39.71 -5.87
CA THR A 90 19.66 40.90 -6.20
C THR A 90 20.90 41.07 -5.32
N PHE A 91 21.06 40.25 -4.28
CA PHE A 91 22.11 40.42 -3.27
C PHE A 91 23.47 39.94 -3.79
N SER A 92 24.53 40.71 -3.52
CA SER A 92 25.91 40.27 -3.70
C SER A 92 26.37 39.39 -2.52
N TYR A 93 27.50 38.69 -2.66
CA TYR A 93 28.09 37.90 -1.58
C TYR A 93 28.33 38.74 -0.31
N GLU A 94 28.77 39.99 -0.46
CA GLU A 94 29.01 40.92 0.65
C GLU A 94 27.70 41.32 1.35
N ASP A 95 26.64 41.53 0.58
CA ASP A 95 25.30 41.84 1.12
C ASP A 95 24.73 40.68 1.93
N ILE A 96 24.93 39.44 1.46
CA ILE A 96 24.52 38.22 2.16
C ILE A 96 25.29 38.09 3.48
N ASN A 97 26.60 38.30 3.46
CA ASN A 97 27.44 38.23 4.65
C ASN A 97 27.07 39.28 5.69
N ASP A 98 26.86 40.52 5.25
CA ASP A 98 26.43 41.64 6.08
C ASP A 98 25.12 41.31 6.82
N VAL A 99 24.10 40.81 6.10
CA VAL A 99 22.83 40.41 6.73
C VAL A 99 23.00 39.23 7.69
N TYR A 100 23.80 38.24 7.33
CA TYR A 100 24.03 37.08 8.20
C TYR A 100 24.70 37.47 9.52
N GLN A 101 25.81 38.21 9.45
CA GLN A 101 26.59 38.61 10.63
C GLN A 101 25.83 39.60 11.50
N ASN A 102 25.21 40.62 10.90
CA ASN A 102 24.63 41.73 11.64
C ASN A 102 23.17 41.52 12.07
N HIS A 103 22.46 40.55 11.47
CA HIS A 103 21.03 40.32 11.77
C HIS A 103 20.66 38.87 12.07
N VAL A 104 21.28 37.86 11.44
CA VAL A 104 20.93 36.44 11.69
C VAL A 104 21.64 35.92 12.95
N LEU A 105 22.93 36.22 13.13
CA LEU A 105 23.69 35.76 14.31
C LEU A 105 23.38 36.56 15.59
N THR A 106 23.03 37.84 15.44
CA THR A 106 22.66 38.76 16.50
C THR A 106 21.16 38.70 16.86
N ALA A 107 20.39 37.85 16.17
CA ALA A 107 18.97 37.67 16.44
C ALA A 107 18.71 37.22 17.89
N PRO A 108 17.58 37.62 18.49
CA PRO A 108 17.14 37.14 19.81
C PRO A 108 17.11 35.60 19.87
N GLU A 109 17.57 35.01 20.98
CA GLU A 109 17.74 33.54 21.11
C GLU A 109 16.46 32.73 20.87
N ASP A 110 15.28 33.31 21.13
CA ASP A 110 13.98 32.70 20.88
C ASP A 110 13.63 32.57 19.39
N VAL A 111 14.14 33.46 18.53
CA VAL A 111 13.87 33.47 17.08
C VAL A 111 15.09 33.08 16.25
N LYS A 112 16.29 33.13 16.82
CA LYS A 112 17.57 32.95 16.14
C LYS A 112 17.66 31.67 15.31
N GLU A 113 17.23 30.53 15.85
CA GLU A 113 17.24 29.27 15.09
C GLU A 113 16.25 29.29 13.91
N SER A 114 15.05 29.82 14.13
CA SER A 114 14.04 30.01 13.08
C SER A 114 14.55 30.93 11.98
N MET A 115 15.15 32.07 12.35
CA MET A 115 15.72 33.05 11.41
C MET A 115 16.86 32.43 10.60
N ARG A 116 17.75 31.67 11.24
CA ARG A 116 18.82 30.93 10.57
C ARG A 116 18.26 29.92 9.56
N ARG A 117 17.24 29.13 9.93
CA ARG A 117 16.60 28.15 9.03
C ARG A 117 15.94 28.81 7.82
N VAL A 118 15.17 29.87 8.03
CA VAL A 118 14.52 30.62 6.94
C VAL A 118 15.56 31.25 6.00
N PHE A 119 16.65 31.78 6.54
CA PHE A 119 17.75 32.31 5.74
C PHE A 119 18.42 31.23 4.88
N LEU A 120 18.67 30.03 5.44
CA LEU A 120 19.18 28.89 4.67
C LEU A 120 18.20 28.42 3.59
N ASP A 121 16.91 28.41 3.88
CA ASP A 121 15.85 28.10 2.91
C ASP A 121 15.85 29.12 1.75
N LEU A 122 16.06 30.41 2.03
CA LEU A 122 16.20 31.45 1.01
C LEU A 122 17.48 31.31 0.18
N LEU A 123 18.61 30.93 0.78
CA LEU A 123 19.86 30.66 0.04
C LEU A 123 19.67 29.51 -0.95
N ALA A 124 19.08 28.41 -0.49
CA ALA A 124 18.80 27.25 -1.32
C ALA A 124 17.71 27.53 -2.37
N ALA A 125 16.74 28.41 -2.08
CA ALA A 125 15.72 28.83 -3.04
C ALA A 125 16.28 29.76 -4.12
N ALA A 126 17.12 30.74 -3.75
CA ALA A 126 17.73 31.69 -4.68
C ALA A 126 18.57 30.98 -5.75
N GLY A 127 19.38 30.00 -5.33
CA GLY A 127 20.09 29.09 -6.24
C GLY A 127 21.09 29.75 -7.19
N LEU A 128 21.49 31.00 -6.92
CA LEU A 128 22.55 31.71 -7.64
C LEU A 128 23.92 31.41 -7.01
N ASN A 129 24.97 31.58 -7.80
CA ASN A 129 26.35 31.30 -7.38
C ASN A 129 26.77 31.94 -6.03
N PRO A 130 26.55 33.25 -5.75
CA PRO A 130 26.98 33.85 -4.48
C PRO A 130 26.21 33.29 -3.27
N HIS A 131 24.92 32.99 -3.43
CA HIS A 131 24.05 32.44 -2.39
C HIS A 131 24.47 31.02 -2.00
N VAL A 132 24.67 30.17 -3.00
CA VAL A 132 25.08 28.79 -2.76
C VAL A 132 26.47 28.74 -2.14
N THR A 133 27.42 29.50 -2.69
CA THR A 133 28.79 29.58 -2.18
C THR A 133 28.83 30.03 -0.72
N PHE A 134 28.00 31.00 -0.34
CA PHE A 134 27.88 31.45 1.05
C PHE A 134 27.41 30.31 1.97
N GLY A 135 26.33 29.59 1.60
CA GLY A 135 25.83 28.46 2.36
C GLY A 135 26.86 27.33 2.53
N LEU A 136 27.61 27.01 1.46
CA LEU A 136 28.69 26.01 1.50
C LEU A 136 29.85 26.45 2.41
N ASN A 137 30.20 27.73 2.42
CA ASN A 137 31.24 28.27 3.31
C ASN A 137 30.84 28.16 4.79
N LEU A 138 29.58 28.44 5.13
CA LEU A 138 29.09 28.24 6.52
C LEU A 138 29.21 26.78 6.96
N ILE A 139 28.98 25.82 6.05
CA ILE A 139 29.14 24.39 6.35
C ILE A 139 30.62 24.03 6.51
N LYS A 140 31.48 24.47 5.60
CA LYS A 140 32.93 24.20 5.65
C LYS A 140 33.56 24.76 6.93
N SER A 141 33.12 25.92 7.39
CA SER A 141 33.57 26.57 8.62
C SER A 141 32.95 25.98 9.90
N ASN A 142 32.07 24.97 9.79
CA ASN A 142 31.36 24.35 10.91
C ASN A 142 30.47 25.34 11.69
N GLU A 143 29.88 26.32 11.01
CA GLU A 143 29.00 27.34 11.62
C GLU A 143 27.52 26.91 11.64
N LEU A 144 27.18 25.81 10.98
CA LEU A 144 25.82 25.24 10.94
C LEU A 144 25.73 23.95 11.77
N SER A 145 24.57 23.71 12.37
CA SER A 145 24.26 22.41 12.97
C SER A 145 24.11 21.33 11.90
N ALA A 146 24.26 20.06 12.30
CA ALA A 146 24.12 18.92 11.39
C ALA A 146 22.78 18.93 10.64
N ASP A 147 21.67 19.10 11.36
CA ASP A 147 20.32 19.17 10.80
C ASP A 147 20.14 20.33 9.80
N ALA A 148 20.78 21.49 10.07
CA ALA A 148 20.68 22.66 9.20
C ALA A 148 21.47 22.47 7.90
N ALA A 149 22.67 21.88 7.99
CA ALA A 149 23.49 21.54 6.83
C ALA A 149 22.82 20.45 5.96
N ASP A 150 22.25 19.42 6.58
CA ASP A 150 21.49 18.37 5.88
C ASP A 150 20.30 18.97 5.12
N SER A 151 19.49 19.81 5.79
CA SER A 151 18.36 20.51 5.15
C SER A 151 18.80 21.39 3.98
N PHE A 152 19.94 22.07 4.07
CA PHE A 152 20.48 22.90 2.99
C PHE A 152 20.85 22.05 1.76
N TYR A 153 21.63 20.97 1.93
CA TYR A 153 21.99 20.08 0.82
C TYR A 153 20.77 19.42 0.18
N HIS A 154 19.78 19.03 1.00
CA HIS A 154 18.54 18.44 0.51
C HIS A 154 17.79 19.40 -0.42
N LYS A 155 17.80 20.70 -0.12
CA LYS A 155 17.10 21.72 -0.92
C LYS A 155 17.94 22.29 -2.07
N LEU A 156 19.26 22.22 -1.97
CA LEU A 156 20.19 22.88 -2.89
C LEU A 156 19.92 22.53 -4.35
N HIS A 157 19.82 21.24 -4.67
CA HIS A 157 19.63 20.78 -6.06
C HIS A 157 18.28 21.16 -6.68
N LEU A 158 17.33 21.70 -5.89
CA LEU A 158 15.96 21.94 -6.34
C LEU A 158 15.78 23.24 -7.11
N ASN A 159 16.56 24.28 -6.80
CA ASN A 159 16.39 25.62 -7.36
C ASN A 159 17.69 26.21 -7.92
N LEU A 160 18.72 25.39 -8.13
CA LEU A 160 19.97 25.84 -8.75
C LEU A 160 19.71 26.43 -10.13
N LYS A 161 20.04 27.71 -10.30
CA LYS A 161 19.83 28.48 -11.54
C LYS A 161 21.08 28.48 -12.42
N GLU A 162 22.25 28.50 -11.79
CA GLU A 162 23.54 28.48 -12.45
C GLU A 162 24.31 27.25 -11.98
N VAL A 163 24.79 26.43 -12.92
CA VAL A 163 25.62 25.27 -12.61
C VAL A 163 26.88 25.37 -13.45
N SER A 164 28.03 25.35 -12.79
CA SER A 164 29.36 25.47 -13.39
C SER A 164 30.33 24.44 -12.81
N PRO A 165 31.45 24.15 -13.50
CA PRO A 165 32.51 23.30 -12.94
C PRO A 165 33.04 23.80 -11.60
N ALA A 166 33.22 25.12 -11.44
CA ALA A 166 33.65 25.73 -10.18
C ALA A 166 32.65 25.47 -9.04
N LEU A 167 31.35 25.56 -9.31
CA LEU A 167 30.32 25.31 -8.28
C LEU A 167 30.31 23.83 -7.84
N LEU A 168 30.43 22.90 -8.80
CA LEU A 168 30.52 21.47 -8.49
C LEU A 168 31.76 21.14 -7.68
N GLN A 169 32.90 21.76 -7.99
CA GLN A 169 34.11 21.61 -7.19
C GLN A 169 33.91 22.13 -5.76
N GLU A 170 33.27 23.29 -5.60
CA GLU A 170 32.98 23.87 -4.29
C GLU A 170 32.06 22.98 -3.44
N ILE A 171 31.03 22.38 -4.04
CA ILE A 171 30.17 21.38 -3.37
C ILE A 171 30.96 20.10 -3.06
N ALA A 172 31.82 19.64 -3.98
CA ALA A 172 32.65 18.45 -3.75
C ALA A 172 33.59 18.64 -2.56
N ASP A 173 34.20 19.82 -2.44
CA ASP A 173 35.13 20.16 -1.38
C ASP A 173 34.40 20.39 -0.05
N SER A 174 33.17 20.92 -0.07
CA SER A 174 32.33 20.97 1.13
C SER A 174 32.00 19.57 1.66
N CYS A 175 31.72 18.59 0.78
CA CYS A 175 31.52 17.19 1.19
C CYS A 175 32.77 16.55 1.81
N LYS A 176 33.97 17.08 1.54
CA LYS A 176 35.24 16.57 2.10
C LYS A 176 35.63 17.22 3.43
N SER A 177 34.95 18.29 3.83
CA SER A 177 35.20 19.00 5.08
C SER A 177 34.92 18.12 6.31
N GLU A 178 35.62 18.40 7.41
CA GLU A 178 35.47 17.63 8.65
C GLU A 178 34.04 17.72 9.20
N ALA A 179 33.41 18.89 9.11
CA ALA A 179 32.03 19.14 9.55
C ALA A 179 31.01 18.19 8.88
N VAL A 180 31.24 17.85 7.60
CA VAL A 180 30.39 16.93 6.83
C VAL A 180 30.82 15.48 7.05
N LYS A 181 32.12 15.18 6.97
CA LYS A 181 32.65 13.81 7.12
C LYS A 181 32.37 13.20 8.48
N SER A 182 32.33 13.99 9.56
CA SER A 182 32.06 13.49 10.91
C SER A 182 30.59 13.09 11.13
N HIS A 183 29.68 13.41 10.20
CA HIS A 183 28.24 13.16 10.33
C HIS A 183 27.70 12.36 9.13
N ARG A 184 27.32 11.10 9.38
CA ARG A 184 26.80 10.16 8.36
C ARG A 184 25.66 10.72 7.50
N GLU A 185 24.69 11.37 8.12
CA GLU A 185 23.48 11.89 7.45
C GLU A 185 23.84 13.01 6.45
N ILE A 186 24.59 14.02 6.92
CA ILE A 186 25.03 15.16 6.08
C ILE A 186 25.90 14.68 4.92
N TRP A 187 26.85 13.77 5.19
CA TRP A 187 27.74 13.23 4.16
C TRP A 187 26.96 12.54 3.05
N THR A 188 25.96 11.74 3.43
CA THR A 188 25.05 11.05 2.50
C THR A 188 24.31 12.05 1.61
N THR A 189 23.66 13.05 2.23
CA THR A 189 22.87 14.05 1.50
C THR A 189 23.75 14.91 0.60
N CYS A 190 24.95 15.30 1.06
CA CYS A 190 25.93 16.06 0.27
C CYS A 190 26.32 15.31 -1.01
N LYS A 191 26.72 14.03 -0.89
CA LYS A 191 27.11 13.21 -2.05
C LYS A 191 25.97 13.03 -3.06
N LEU A 192 24.75 12.78 -2.57
CA LEU A 192 23.58 12.59 -3.43
C LEU A 192 23.16 13.89 -4.13
N ALA A 193 23.15 15.02 -3.43
CA ALA A 193 22.86 16.32 -4.01
C ALA A 193 23.87 16.65 -5.11
N ALA A 194 25.16 16.49 -4.80
CA ALA A 194 26.23 16.88 -5.68
C ALA A 194 26.30 16.00 -6.96
N THR A 195 26.05 14.69 -6.84
CA THR A 195 25.95 13.78 -8.00
C THR A 195 24.67 13.97 -8.81
N THR A 196 23.56 14.38 -8.18
CA THR A 196 22.33 14.77 -8.90
C THR A 196 22.56 16.00 -9.76
N ILE A 197 23.25 17.01 -9.22
CA ILE A 197 23.58 18.25 -9.95
C ILE A 197 24.52 17.93 -11.12
N ALA A 198 25.57 17.14 -10.88
CA ALA A 198 26.52 16.76 -11.92
C ALA A 198 25.89 15.91 -13.04
N GLY A 199 24.90 15.06 -12.71
CA GLY A 199 24.10 14.31 -13.68
C GLY A 199 22.97 15.13 -14.34
N GLY A 200 22.78 16.40 -14.00
CA GLY A 200 21.66 17.22 -14.43
C GLY A 200 21.80 17.87 -15.82
N LYS A 201 21.15 19.03 -15.99
CA LYS A 201 21.22 19.88 -17.18
C LYS A 201 22.65 20.45 -17.29
N GLY A 202 23.42 20.00 -18.28
CA GLY A 202 24.84 20.37 -18.50
C GLY A 202 25.81 19.19 -18.53
N CYS A 203 25.38 17.98 -18.17
CA CYS A 203 26.13 16.75 -18.44
C CYS A 203 26.00 16.34 -19.91
N LYS A 204 27.12 16.37 -20.65
CA LYS A 204 27.22 15.88 -22.04
C LYS A 204 27.69 14.44 -22.01
N ARG A 205 26.75 13.51 -22.04
CA ARG A 205 27.00 12.06 -21.93
C ARG A 205 27.58 11.50 -23.21
N ALA A 206 28.55 10.60 -23.08
CA ALA A 206 29.11 9.85 -24.19
C ALA A 206 28.04 9.02 -24.92
N HIS A 207 28.12 8.95 -26.25
CA HIS A 207 27.17 8.13 -27.03
C HIS A 207 27.50 6.64 -26.93
N ASP A 208 28.80 6.30 -26.93
CA ASP A 208 29.32 4.93 -26.84
C ASP A 208 30.38 4.77 -25.74
N ASP A 209 30.95 3.56 -25.62
CA ASP A 209 31.96 3.24 -24.59
C ASP A 209 33.38 3.74 -24.95
N HIS A 210 33.58 4.31 -26.15
CA HIS A 210 34.86 4.83 -26.63
C HIS A 210 35.00 6.35 -26.45
N GLU A 211 33.88 7.06 -26.43
CA GLU A 211 33.83 8.49 -26.12
C GLU A 211 33.89 8.77 -24.61
N GLU A 212 34.38 9.96 -24.25
CA GLU A 212 34.36 10.43 -22.86
C GLU A 212 33.18 11.36 -22.60
N ASP A 213 32.69 11.33 -21.37
CA ASP A 213 31.71 12.31 -20.90
C ASP A 213 32.35 13.70 -20.82
N HIS A 214 31.58 14.74 -21.16
CA HIS A 214 32.03 16.13 -21.16
C HIS A 214 31.08 17.05 -20.36
N GLY A 215 31.48 18.30 -20.15
CA GLY A 215 30.71 19.26 -19.36
C GLY A 215 30.71 18.91 -17.87
N LEU A 216 29.56 18.96 -17.23
CA LEU A 216 29.43 18.77 -15.78
C LEU A 216 29.67 17.33 -15.29
N CYS A 217 29.70 16.36 -16.20
CA CYS A 217 29.99 14.97 -15.90
C CYS A 217 31.34 14.49 -16.44
N ALA A 218 32.23 15.44 -16.78
CA ALA A 218 33.60 15.13 -17.17
C ALA A 218 34.31 14.29 -16.09
N PRO A 219 35.06 13.23 -16.46
CA PRO A 219 35.73 12.34 -15.51
C PRO A 219 36.60 13.06 -14.48
N GLU A 220 37.30 14.12 -14.90
CA GLU A 220 38.12 14.96 -14.04
C GLU A 220 37.30 15.55 -12.89
N LEU A 221 36.16 16.18 -13.19
CA LEU A 221 35.30 16.81 -12.20
C LEU A 221 34.60 15.78 -11.29
N ILE A 222 34.12 14.68 -11.88
CA ILE A 222 33.45 13.62 -11.13
C ILE A 222 34.41 12.92 -10.14
N SER A 223 35.70 12.82 -10.46
CA SER A 223 36.69 12.18 -9.60
C SER A 223 36.79 12.80 -8.19
N HIS A 224 36.44 14.09 -8.04
CA HIS A 224 36.41 14.77 -6.75
C HIS A 224 35.26 14.30 -5.84
N MET A 225 34.25 13.64 -6.41
CA MET A 225 32.96 13.36 -5.77
C MET A 225 32.65 11.87 -5.74
N PHE A 226 32.99 11.16 -6.80
CA PHE A 226 32.67 9.76 -7.03
C PHE A 226 33.85 9.05 -7.71
N ASN A 227 34.23 7.88 -7.19
CA ASN A 227 35.34 7.11 -7.72
C ASN A 227 34.82 5.85 -8.46
N TYR A 228 34.92 5.85 -9.79
CA TYR A 228 34.54 4.72 -10.65
C TYR A 228 35.40 3.47 -10.46
N SER A 229 36.54 3.57 -9.78
CA SER A 229 37.48 2.46 -9.58
C SER A 229 37.10 1.55 -8.42
N VAL A 230 36.23 2.01 -7.52
CA VAL A 230 35.78 1.22 -6.36
C VAL A 230 35.07 -0.04 -6.85
N THR A 231 35.48 -1.19 -6.34
CA THR A 231 34.88 -2.49 -6.64
C THR A 231 34.01 -2.99 -5.50
N PRO A 232 33.09 -3.92 -5.74
CA PRO A 232 32.28 -4.50 -4.67
C PRO A 232 33.10 -5.18 -3.56
N LEU A 233 34.26 -5.74 -3.89
CA LEU A 233 35.23 -6.32 -2.95
C LEU A 233 35.83 -5.26 -2.02
N ASP A 234 36.13 -4.06 -2.53
CA ASP A 234 36.71 -2.97 -1.74
C ASP A 234 35.74 -2.48 -0.65
N ILE A 235 34.44 -2.67 -0.83
CA ILE A 235 33.37 -2.19 0.06
C ILE A 235 32.57 -3.34 0.69
N GLU A 236 33.14 -4.54 0.72
CA GLU A 236 32.50 -5.71 1.32
C GLU A 236 32.32 -5.54 2.83
N ASN A 237 33.35 -5.01 3.51
CA ASN A 237 33.37 -4.78 4.96
C ASN A 237 32.90 -3.38 5.37
N GLU A 238 32.61 -2.50 4.40
CA GLU A 238 32.15 -1.15 4.69
C GLU A 238 30.68 -1.15 5.13
N PRO A 239 30.26 -0.19 5.98
CA PRO A 239 28.86 -0.06 6.37
C PRO A 239 27.93 0.01 5.16
N GLU A 240 26.80 -0.68 5.23
CA GLU A 240 25.86 -0.81 4.11
C GLU A 240 25.39 0.54 3.55
N TYR A 241 25.27 1.56 4.41
CA TYR A 241 24.90 2.91 3.99
C TYR A 241 25.91 3.55 3.04
N GLU A 242 27.23 3.36 3.22
CA GLU A 242 28.25 3.97 2.36
C GLU A 242 28.19 3.37 0.96
N SER A 243 28.16 2.04 0.87
CA SER A 243 28.02 1.33 -0.39
C SER A 243 26.74 1.72 -1.14
N THR A 244 25.63 1.90 -0.42
CA THR A 244 24.35 2.32 -0.99
C THR A 244 24.39 3.75 -1.54
N VAL A 245 25.11 4.67 -0.89
CA VAL A 245 25.29 6.04 -1.38
C VAL A 245 26.05 6.03 -2.71
N PHE A 246 27.14 5.27 -2.83
CA PHE A 246 27.87 5.17 -4.09
C PHE A 246 27.03 4.58 -5.23
N ILE A 247 26.25 3.53 -4.95
CA ILE A 247 25.33 2.94 -5.93
C ILE A 247 24.29 3.96 -6.41
N ARG A 248 23.68 4.71 -5.48
CA ARG A 248 22.70 5.76 -5.82
C ARG A 248 23.34 6.92 -6.58
N SER A 249 24.53 7.35 -6.18
CA SER A 249 25.32 8.36 -6.88
C SER A 249 25.59 7.98 -8.34
N ALA A 250 25.94 6.73 -8.63
CA ALA A 250 26.09 6.25 -10.00
C ALA A 250 24.76 6.32 -10.78
N GLY A 251 23.64 5.97 -10.14
CA GLY A 251 22.30 6.13 -10.72
C GLY A 251 21.94 7.59 -11.06
N ASN A 252 22.31 8.53 -10.20
CA ASN A 252 22.09 9.97 -10.40
C ASN A 252 22.92 10.53 -11.57
N LEU A 253 24.19 10.12 -11.69
CA LEU A 253 25.06 10.52 -12.80
C LEU A 253 24.50 9.99 -14.13
N GLY A 254 24.14 8.71 -14.17
CA GLY A 254 23.53 8.08 -15.33
C GLY A 254 24.36 8.17 -16.61
N THR A 255 25.70 8.22 -16.50
CA THR A 255 26.64 8.10 -17.62
C THR A 255 26.86 6.62 -17.98
N ARG A 256 27.43 6.34 -19.16
CA ARG A 256 27.76 4.95 -19.53
C ARG A 256 28.77 4.32 -18.56
N LYS A 257 29.81 5.07 -18.14
CA LYS A 257 30.77 4.64 -17.11
C LYS A 257 30.07 4.34 -15.77
N ALA A 258 29.08 5.14 -15.37
CA ALA A 258 28.29 4.89 -14.15
C ALA A 258 27.40 3.64 -14.27
N MET A 259 26.77 3.41 -15.43
CA MET A 259 25.99 2.19 -15.64
C MET A 259 26.86 0.92 -15.67
N ARG A 260 28.07 1.00 -16.22
CA ARG A 260 29.07 -0.08 -16.13
C ARG A 260 29.57 -0.29 -14.69
N TYR A 261 29.65 0.77 -13.88
CA TYR A 261 29.92 0.64 -12.45
C TYR A 261 28.78 -0.13 -11.76
N LEU A 262 27.52 0.23 -12.01
CA LEU A 262 26.34 -0.49 -11.48
C LEU A 262 26.32 -1.96 -11.92
N GLU A 263 26.69 -2.26 -13.17
CA GLU A 263 26.80 -3.61 -13.70
C GLU A 263 27.67 -4.52 -12.82
N ARG A 264 28.79 -4.00 -12.27
CA ARG A 264 29.70 -4.77 -11.38
C ARG A 264 29.03 -5.21 -10.07
N PHE A 265 28.08 -4.42 -9.58
CA PHE A 265 27.26 -4.76 -8.41
C PHE A 265 26.13 -5.70 -8.75
N ILE A 266 25.65 -5.69 -10.01
CA ILE A 266 24.56 -6.54 -10.46
C ILE A 266 25.07 -7.96 -10.78
N TYR A 267 26.23 -8.06 -11.42
CA TYR A 267 26.86 -9.32 -11.82
C TYR A 267 28.41 -9.23 -11.78
N PRO A 268 29.12 -10.33 -11.43
CA PRO A 268 28.63 -11.64 -10.97
C PRO A 268 28.07 -11.67 -9.54
N LYS A 269 27.18 -12.64 -9.26
CA LYS A 269 26.39 -12.75 -8.01
C LYS A 269 27.22 -12.74 -6.72
N TRP A 270 28.47 -13.21 -6.74
CA TRP A 270 29.35 -13.29 -5.57
C TRP A 270 30.04 -11.97 -5.20
N HIS A 271 29.95 -10.94 -6.05
CA HIS A 271 30.52 -9.63 -5.75
C HIS A 271 29.70 -8.81 -4.74
N ALA A 272 28.39 -9.06 -4.62
CA ALA A 272 27.51 -8.24 -3.78
C ALA A 272 26.34 -9.07 -3.25
N ASN A 273 25.94 -8.81 -1.99
CA ASN A 273 24.73 -9.39 -1.40
C ASN A 273 23.45 -8.88 -2.12
N GLU A 274 22.34 -9.59 -1.93
CA GLU A 274 21.07 -9.27 -2.60
C GLU A 274 20.57 -7.82 -2.37
N PRO A 275 20.68 -7.22 -1.17
CA PRO A 275 20.36 -5.82 -0.95
C PRO A 275 21.13 -4.86 -1.87
N LYS A 276 22.47 -4.99 -1.95
CA LYS A 276 23.31 -4.14 -2.81
C LYS A 276 22.99 -4.35 -4.29
N ARG A 277 22.74 -5.59 -4.72
CA ARG A 277 22.32 -5.91 -6.11
C ARG A 277 20.99 -5.25 -6.46
N MET A 278 20.03 -5.31 -5.55
CA MET A 278 18.71 -4.69 -5.70
C MET A 278 18.82 -3.16 -5.78
N ALA A 279 19.61 -2.55 -4.88
CA ALA A 279 19.89 -1.11 -4.91
C ALA A 279 20.53 -0.69 -6.24
N ALA A 280 21.44 -1.51 -6.81
CA ALA A 280 22.06 -1.24 -8.10
C ALA A 280 21.07 -1.33 -9.27
N LEU A 281 20.12 -2.28 -9.23
CA LEU A 281 19.04 -2.34 -10.22
C LEU A 281 18.08 -1.15 -10.12
N TRP A 282 17.80 -0.65 -8.91
CA TRP A 282 17.00 0.57 -8.74
C TRP A 282 17.71 1.82 -9.26
N ALA A 283 19.00 1.96 -8.96
CA ALA A 283 19.84 3.00 -9.54
C ALA A 283 19.90 2.90 -11.09
N LEU A 284 19.99 1.68 -11.62
CA LEU A 284 19.94 1.44 -13.06
C LEU A 284 18.58 1.80 -13.65
N LYS A 285 17.46 1.49 -12.98
CA LYS A 285 16.09 1.86 -13.40
C LYS A 285 15.94 3.38 -13.54
N GLN A 286 16.56 4.15 -12.64
CA GLN A 286 16.59 5.62 -12.69
C GLN A 286 17.38 6.11 -13.91
N ALA A 287 18.57 5.55 -14.16
CA ALA A 287 19.42 5.91 -15.29
C ALA A 287 18.94 5.36 -16.65
N ALA A 288 18.06 4.35 -16.67
CA ALA A 288 17.74 3.54 -17.84
C ALA A 288 17.19 4.34 -19.04
N ARG A 289 16.53 5.47 -18.78
CA ARG A 289 15.97 6.32 -19.85
C ARG A 289 17.05 7.10 -20.62
N LEU A 290 18.24 7.27 -20.04
CA LEU A 290 19.36 8.02 -20.61
C LEU A 290 20.14 7.17 -21.63
N HIS A 291 20.40 5.89 -21.30
CA HIS A 291 21.01 4.92 -22.21
C HIS A 291 20.18 3.62 -22.29
N PRO A 292 19.06 3.63 -23.03
CA PRO A 292 18.12 2.50 -23.11
C PRO A 292 18.74 1.17 -23.52
N GLU A 293 19.64 1.19 -24.50
CA GLU A 293 20.29 -0.02 -25.04
C GLU A 293 21.22 -0.67 -24.03
N LEU A 294 22.08 0.13 -23.39
CA LEU A 294 23.00 -0.34 -22.35
C LEU A 294 22.22 -0.90 -21.15
N ALA A 295 21.18 -0.19 -20.69
CA ALA A 295 20.34 -0.64 -19.59
C ALA A 295 19.70 -2.02 -19.87
N ARG A 296 19.17 -2.22 -21.08
CA ARG A 296 18.61 -3.50 -21.51
C ARG A 296 19.68 -4.58 -21.60
N SER A 297 20.88 -4.28 -22.11
CA SER A 297 21.97 -5.25 -22.21
C SER A 297 22.43 -5.78 -20.85
N ILE A 298 22.33 -4.96 -19.79
CA ILE A 298 22.64 -5.34 -18.40
C ILE A 298 21.46 -6.11 -17.77
N ALA A 299 20.23 -5.62 -17.94
CA ALA A 299 19.07 -6.13 -17.22
C ALA A 299 18.42 -7.37 -17.85
N LEU A 300 18.43 -7.54 -19.18
CA LEU A 300 17.84 -8.72 -19.84
C LEU A 300 18.49 -10.03 -19.39
N PRO A 301 19.83 -10.18 -19.37
CA PRO A 301 20.47 -11.43 -18.91
C PRO A 301 20.05 -11.81 -17.48
N VAL A 302 19.92 -10.82 -16.59
CA VAL A 302 19.46 -11.04 -15.20
C VAL A 302 18.00 -11.49 -15.17
N PHE A 303 17.14 -10.89 -15.98
CA PHE A 303 15.74 -11.29 -16.09
C PHE A 303 15.59 -12.72 -16.64
N HIS A 304 16.35 -13.08 -17.67
CA HIS A 304 16.30 -14.41 -18.31
C HIS A 304 16.87 -15.53 -17.44
N ASN A 305 17.79 -15.20 -16.53
CA ASN A 305 18.41 -16.18 -15.65
C ASN A 305 17.43 -16.66 -14.57
N THR A 306 16.87 -17.85 -14.74
CA THR A 306 15.90 -18.44 -13.79
C THR A 306 16.54 -18.86 -12.47
N SER A 307 17.87 -18.94 -12.38
CA SER A 307 18.60 -19.20 -11.13
C SER A 307 18.67 -17.97 -10.22
N GLU A 308 18.29 -16.79 -10.71
CA GLU A 308 18.23 -15.58 -9.89
C GLU A 308 16.95 -15.52 -9.05
N PRO A 309 17.00 -14.91 -7.85
CA PRO A 309 15.82 -14.67 -7.02
C PRO A 309 14.74 -13.89 -7.77
N SER A 310 13.47 -14.18 -7.47
CA SER A 310 12.33 -13.59 -8.16
C SER A 310 12.32 -12.06 -8.08
N GLU A 311 12.75 -11.50 -6.96
CA GLU A 311 12.77 -10.08 -6.67
C GLU A 311 13.80 -9.35 -7.55
N ILE A 312 14.99 -9.94 -7.73
CA ILE A 312 16.07 -9.42 -8.58
C ILE A 312 15.63 -9.46 -10.05
N ARG A 313 14.99 -10.55 -10.48
CA ARG A 313 14.43 -10.68 -11.83
C ARG A 313 13.31 -9.66 -12.08
N ILE A 314 12.44 -9.41 -11.10
CA ILE A 314 11.39 -8.38 -11.19
C ILE A 314 11.99 -6.97 -11.29
N ALA A 315 13.01 -6.65 -10.49
CA ALA A 315 13.71 -5.37 -10.59
C ALA A 315 14.36 -5.18 -11.96
N ALA A 316 15.02 -6.22 -12.51
CA ALA A 316 15.57 -6.22 -13.86
C ALA A 316 14.49 -6.07 -14.95
N PHE A 317 13.32 -6.70 -14.79
CA PHE A 317 12.17 -6.50 -15.68
C PHE A 317 11.70 -5.04 -15.68
N LEU A 318 11.64 -4.39 -14.51
CA LEU A 318 11.24 -2.99 -14.39
C LEU A 318 12.22 -2.04 -15.09
N VAL A 319 13.53 -2.30 -15.00
CA VAL A 319 14.55 -1.58 -15.78
C VAL A 319 14.20 -1.63 -17.27
N ASN A 320 13.93 -2.83 -17.79
CA ASN A 320 13.60 -3.03 -19.20
C ASN A 320 12.33 -2.27 -19.62
N VAL A 321 11.25 -2.36 -18.86
CA VAL A 321 9.97 -1.70 -19.17
C VAL A 321 10.11 -0.17 -19.18
N MET A 322 10.91 0.39 -18.27
CA MET A 322 11.16 1.84 -18.20
C MET A 322 11.88 2.40 -19.44
N THR A 323 12.56 1.55 -20.22
CA THR A 323 13.22 1.96 -21.47
C THR A 323 12.29 2.11 -22.68
N ASN A 324 10.97 1.92 -22.51
CA ASN A 324 9.98 1.86 -23.61
C ASN A 324 10.42 0.93 -24.76
N PRO A 325 10.65 -0.37 -24.46
CA PRO A 325 11.27 -1.30 -25.40
C PRO A 325 10.43 -1.52 -26.66
N ASP A 326 11.06 -2.00 -27.72
CA ASP A 326 10.38 -2.32 -28.98
C ASP A 326 9.42 -3.49 -28.85
N LEU A 327 8.49 -3.59 -29.80
CA LEU A 327 7.44 -4.61 -29.80
C LEU A 327 8.03 -6.04 -29.77
N PHE A 328 9.15 -6.28 -30.46
CA PHE A 328 9.76 -7.61 -30.49
C PHE A 328 10.33 -8.02 -29.13
N VAL A 329 10.91 -7.09 -28.35
CA VAL A 329 11.39 -7.34 -26.98
C VAL A 329 10.22 -7.65 -26.06
N LEU A 330 9.15 -6.86 -26.11
CA LEU A 330 7.94 -7.10 -25.32
C LEU A 330 7.29 -8.45 -25.65
N ARG A 331 7.27 -8.81 -26.94
CA ARG A 331 6.79 -10.11 -27.41
C ARG A 331 7.69 -11.25 -26.93
N HIS A 332 9.00 -11.07 -26.95
CA HIS A 332 9.96 -12.05 -26.44
C HIS A 332 9.76 -12.32 -24.94
N ILE A 333 9.72 -11.26 -24.12
CA ILE A 333 9.40 -11.36 -22.69
C ILE A 333 8.06 -12.09 -22.48
N ALA A 334 7.04 -11.75 -23.27
CA ALA A 334 5.74 -12.39 -23.15
C ALA A 334 5.74 -13.89 -23.49
N LEU A 335 6.60 -14.33 -24.42
CA LEU A 335 6.77 -15.73 -24.79
C LEU A 335 7.53 -16.49 -23.70
N GLU A 336 8.57 -15.91 -23.11
CA GLU A 336 9.32 -16.55 -22.03
C GLU A 336 8.49 -16.74 -20.75
N VAL A 337 7.67 -15.74 -20.41
CA VAL A 337 6.72 -15.80 -19.29
C VAL A 337 5.74 -16.99 -19.43
N LEU A 338 5.52 -17.51 -20.64
CA LEU A 338 4.71 -18.73 -20.85
C LEU A 338 5.31 -19.93 -20.10
N THR A 339 6.63 -20.06 -20.13
CA THR A 339 7.40 -21.20 -19.62
C THR A 339 8.17 -20.90 -18.34
N ASP A 340 8.12 -19.66 -17.84
CA ASP A 340 8.86 -19.24 -16.65
C ASP A 340 8.47 -20.07 -15.40
N PRO A 341 9.45 -20.64 -14.68
CA PRO A 341 9.17 -21.44 -13.48
C PRO A 341 8.65 -20.58 -12.32
N SER A 342 9.00 -19.29 -12.26
CA SER A 342 8.64 -18.43 -11.13
C SER A 342 7.21 -17.91 -11.23
N ASP A 343 6.37 -18.28 -10.26
CA ASP A 343 5.00 -17.77 -10.18
C ASP A 343 4.96 -16.30 -9.76
N GLN A 344 5.97 -15.82 -9.02
CA GLN A 344 6.09 -14.41 -8.61
C GLN A 344 6.43 -13.49 -9.80
N VAL A 345 7.45 -13.86 -10.60
CA VAL A 345 7.82 -13.12 -11.81
C VAL A 345 6.65 -13.06 -12.78
N VAL A 346 6.00 -14.20 -13.02
CA VAL A 346 4.83 -14.31 -13.91
C VAL A 346 3.70 -13.40 -13.46
N ALA A 347 3.34 -13.43 -12.17
CA ALA A 347 2.26 -12.58 -11.64
C ALA A 347 2.57 -11.09 -11.80
N PHE A 348 3.83 -10.70 -11.57
CA PHE A 348 4.27 -9.32 -11.71
C PHE A 348 4.24 -8.87 -13.18
N VAL A 349 4.83 -9.61 -14.11
CA VAL A 349 4.89 -9.24 -15.53
C VAL A 349 3.49 -9.16 -16.15
N VAL A 350 2.63 -10.14 -15.86
CA VAL A 350 1.26 -10.17 -16.41
C VAL A 350 0.42 -9.01 -15.87
N SER A 351 0.52 -8.71 -14.57
CA SER A 351 -0.18 -7.55 -13.99
C SER A 351 0.36 -6.23 -14.53
N ALA A 352 1.68 -6.08 -14.66
CA ALA A 352 2.31 -4.89 -15.22
C ALA A 352 1.86 -4.64 -16.67
N PHE A 353 1.91 -5.65 -17.55
CA PHE A 353 1.52 -5.50 -18.96
C PHE A 353 0.03 -5.17 -19.11
N ARG A 354 -0.85 -5.79 -18.31
CA ARG A 354 -2.29 -5.46 -18.30
C ARG A 354 -2.54 -4.03 -17.82
N SER A 355 -1.92 -3.64 -16.71
CA SER A 355 -2.05 -2.30 -16.14
C SER A 355 -1.53 -1.22 -17.08
N LEU A 356 -0.38 -1.45 -17.73
CA LEU A 356 0.20 -0.52 -18.71
C LEU A 356 -0.63 -0.43 -19.99
N ALA A 357 -1.14 -1.54 -20.53
CA ALA A 357 -2.00 -1.54 -21.71
C ALA A 357 -3.31 -0.76 -21.51
N ASN A 358 -3.84 -0.77 -20.28
CA ASN A 358 -5.06 -0.06 -19.89
C ASN A 358 -4.80 1.38 -19.39
N SER A 359 -3.55 1.79 -19.24
CA SER A 359 -3.18 3.10 -18.74
C SER A 359 -3.58 4.20 -19.73
N LYS A 360 -4.30 5.22 -19.25
CA LYS A 360 -4.64 6.44 -20.01
C LYS A 360 -3.60 7.55 -19.84
N TYR A 361 -2.60 7.34 -19.00
CA TYR A 361 -1.55 8.33 -18.74
C TYR A 361 -0.73 8.63 -20.02
N PRO A 362 -0.50 9.91 -20.38
CA PRO A 362 0.15 10.29 -21.64
C PRO A 362 1.52 9.65 -21.86
N CYS A 363 2.38 9.61 -20.83
CA CYS A 363 3.72 9.02 -20.94
C CYS A 363 3.71 7.51 -21.24
N HIS A 364 2.59 6.81 -20.99
CA HIS A 364 2.46 5.37 -21.26
C HIS A 364 1.85 5.06 -22.63
N LYS A 365 1.45 6.08 -23.42
CA LYS A 365 0.71 5.87 -24.68
C LYS A 365 1.44 4.94 -25.66
N ALA A 366 2.75 5.12 -25.83
CA ALA A 366 3.56 4.31 -26.74
C ALA A 366 3.63 2.84 -26.31
N ILE A 367 3.97 2.57 -25.06
CA ILE A 367 4.06 1.19 -24.55
C ILE A 367 2.68 0.53 -24.47
N ALA A 368 1.63 1.26 -24.11
CA ALA A 368 0.26 0.76 -24.07
C ALA A 368 -0.22 0.28 -25.44
N GLN A 369 0.09 1.03 -26.51
CA GLN A 369 -0.20 0.62 -27.89
C GLN A 369 0.53 -0.67 -28.27
N LYS A 370 1.84 -0.77 -27.96
CA LYS A 370 2.63 -2.00 -28.23
C LYS A 370 2.05 -3.21 -27.48
N LEU A 371 1.71 -3.05 -26.20
CA LEU A 371 1.19 -4.13 -25.36
C LEU A 371 -0.17 -4.67 -25.79
N LYS A 372 -1.02 -3.87 -26.47
CA LYS A 372 -2.28 -4.36 -27.07
C LYS A 372 -2.07 -5.48 -28.08
N TYR A 373 -0.92 -5.53 -28.76
CA TYR A 373 -0.55 -6.61 -29.68
C TYR A 373 0.08 -7.82 -28.98
N VAL A 374 0.57 -7.64 -27.74
CA VAL A 374 1.25 -8.68 -26.97
C VAL A 374 0.27 -9.47 -26.10
N LEU A 375 -0.69 -8.80 -25.46
CA LEU A 375 -1.66 -9.42 -24.56
C LEU A 375 -2.46 -10.60 -25.17
N PRO A 376 -2.84 -10.61 -26.46
CA PRO A 376 -3.50 -11.75 -27.10
C PRO A 376 -2.73 -13.07 -26.99
N LEU A 377 -1.41 -13.04 -26.85
CA LEU A 377 -0.56 -14.24 -26.66
C LEU A 377 -0.90 -15.02 -25.38
N TRP A 378 -1.47 -14.33 -24.38
CA TRP A 378 -1.81 -14.91 -23.09
C TRP A 378 -3.29 -15.26 -22.96
N GLU A 379 -4.15 -14.76 -23.84
CA GLU A 379 -5.61 -14.92 -23.73
C GLU A 379 -6.06 -16.38 -23.85
N THR A 380 -5.30 -17.24 -24.52
CA THR A 380 -5.63 -18.67 -24.67
C THR A 380 -5.04 -19.53 -23.55
N ASN A 381 -4.05 -19.03 -22.81
CA ASN A 381 -3.36 -19.81 -21.79
C ASN A 381 -4.11 -19.79 -20.44
N PRO A 382 -4.54 -20.95 -19.92
CA PRO A 382 -5.27 -21.05 -18.65
C PRO A 382 -4.49 -20.53 -17.43
N ARG A 383 -3.15 -20.47 -17.48
CA ARG A 383 -2.29 -19.94 -16.40
C ARG A 383 -2.57 -18.45 -16.18
N PHE A 384 -2.71 -17.68 -17.25
CA PHE A 384 -2.87 -16.21 -17.18
C PHE A 384 -4.32 -15.75 -17.20
N ARG A 385 -5.27 -16.60 -17.60
CA ARG A 385 -6.70 -16.26 -17.51
C ARG A 385 -7.08 -15.90 -16.08
N LYS A 386 -6.60 -16.63 -15.06
CA LYS A 386 -7.01 -16.44 -13.66
C LYS A 386 -6.85 -14.99 -13.16
N PRO A 387 -7.73 -14.53 -12.25
CA PRO A 387 -7.62 -13.21 -11.66
C PRO A 387 -6.38 -13.15 -10.77
N LEU A 388 -5.70 -12.01 -10.81
CA LEU A 388 -4.46 -11.77 -10.09
C LEU A 388 -4.66 -12.06 -8.59
N ASN A 389 -3.72 -12.81 -8.00
CA ASN A 389 -3.68 -13.00 -6.57
C ASN A 389 -2.96 -11.80 -5.93
N LYS A 390 -3.65 -10.96 -5.14
CA LYS A 390 -3.01 -9.82 -4.46
C LYS A 390 -1.94 -10.25 -3.42
N ALA A 391 -1.90 -11.53 -3.07
CA ALA A 391 -0.86 -12.10 -2.23
C ALA A 391 0.47 -12.37 -2.98
N SER A 392 0.48 -12.40 -4.32
CA SER A 392 1.72 -12.47 -5.13
C SER A 392 2.21 -11.09 -5.52
N SER A 393 3.43 -11.02 -6.07
CA SER A 393 4.00 -9.80 -6.63
C SER A 393 3.13 -9.24 -7.76
N HIS A 394 2.91 -7.93 -7.77
CA HIS A 394 2.05 -7.27 -8.76
C HIS A 394 2.29 -5.78 -8.95
N LEU A 395 1.87 -5.28 -10.12
CA LEU A 395 1.82 -3.85 -10.44
C LEU A 395 0.42 -3.45 -10.92
N LEU A 396 -0.16 -2.44 -10.26
CA LEU A 396 -1.50 -1.90 -10.56
C LEU A 396 -1.40 -0.40 -10.89
N ILE A 397 -2.09 0.03 -11.95
CA ILE A 397 -2.16 1.44 -12.36
C ILE A 397 -3.61 1.88 -12.43
N SER A 398 -3.93 2.97 -11.74
CA SER A 398 -5.17 3.74 -11.91
C SER A 398 -4.78 5.07 -12.55
N SER A 399 -5.28 5.38 -13.75
CA SER A 399 -4.90 6.60 -14.47
C SER A 399 -6.08 7.25 -15.19
N GLY A 400 -5.99 8.57 -15.37
CA GLY A 400 -6.94 9.38 -16.13
C GLY A 400 -6.22 10.52 -16.83
N TYR A 401 -6.78 11.00 -17.94
CA TYR A 401 -6.21 12.08 -18.74
C TYR A 401 -7.33 12.81 -19.48
N ASN A 402 -7.27 14.14 -19.50
CA ASN A 402 -8.18 14.99 -20.23
C ASN A 402 -7.42 15.73 -21.35
N PRO A 403 -7.60 15.34 -22.63
CA PRO A 403 -6.88 15.94 -23.74
C PRO A 403 -7.27 17.40 -24.02
N LYS A 404 -8.45 17.87 -23.57
CA LYS A 404 -8.92 19.24 -23.82
C LYS A 404 -8.10 20.28 -23.06
N TYR A 405 -7.62 19.92 -21.88
CA TYR A 405 -6.88 20.81 -20.98
C TYR A 405 -5.44 20.34 -20.72
N ASP A 406 -5.03 19.27 -21.39
CA ASP A 406 -3.71 18.63 -21.26
C ASP A 406 -3.29 18.36 -19.80
N TYR A 407 -4.26 17.95 -18.96
CA TYR A 407 -3.98 17.49 -17.60
C TYR A 407 -4.40 16.04 -17.38
N GLY A 408 -3.74 15.37 -16.45
CA GLY A 408 -4.09 14.02 -16.03
C GLY A 408 -3.18 13.55 -14.92
N GLY A 409 -3.26 12.25 -14.66
CA GLY A 409 -2.37 11.63 -13.71
C GLY A 409 -2.62 10.15 -13.49
N LEU A 410 -1.79 9.57 -12.64
CA LEU A 410 -1.86 8.17 -12.28
C LEU A 410 -1.56 7.95 -10.80
N THR A 411 -2.10 6.88 -10.24
CA THR A 411 -1.54 6.21 -9.08
C THR A 411 -1.08 4.83 -9.48
N LEU A 412 0.17 4.53 -9.17
CA LEU A 412 0.81 3.23 -9.38
C LEU A 412 1.06 2.60 -8.02
N VAL A 413 0.69 1.33 -7.89
CA VAL A 413 1.02 0.48 -6.73
C VAL A 413 1.85 -0.69 -7.26
N GLU A 414 3.11 -0.73 -6.86
CA GLU A 414 4.07 -1.78 -7.14
C GLU A 414 4.34 -2.54 -5.84
N MET A 415 4.12 -3.86 -5.86
CA MET A 415 4.35 -4.74 -4.71
C MET A 415 5.20 -5.92 -5.14
N ILE A 416 6.38 -6.05 -4.54
CA ILE A 416 7.30 -7.18 -4.73
C ILE A 416 7.29 -7.98 -3.44
N ARG A 417 6.87 -9.24 -3.51
CA ARG A 417 6.84 -10.16 -2.38
C ARG A 417 8.23 -10.71 -2.11
N SER A 418 8.50 -10.98 -0.84
CA SER A 418 9.73 -11.63 -0.42
C SER A 418 9.61 -13.15 -0.52
N HIS A 419 10.70 -13.83 -0.84
CA HIS A 419 10.78 -15.29 -0.82
C HIS A 419 10.99 -15.87 0.60
N ASP A 420 11.47 -15.06 1.55
CA ASP A 420 11.86 -15.42 2.92
C ASP A 420 10.93 -14.84 4.01
N SER A 421 10.00 -13.97 3.63
CA SER A 421 9.16 -13.19 4.55
C SER A 421 7.71 -13.10 4.09
N TYR A 422 6.81 -12.96 5.06
CA TYR A 422 5.42 -12.60 4.80
C TYR A 422 5.27 -11.13 4.37
N LEU A 423 6.16 -10.26 4.85
CA LEU A 423 6.21 -8.86 4.45
C LEU A 423 6.67 -8.74 2.98
N PRO A 424 6.17 -7.73 2.24
CA PRO A 424 6.72 -7.46 0.93
C PRO A 424 8.16 -6.97 1.05
N ARG A 425 9.01 -7.39 0.11
CA ARG A 425 10.37 -6.87 -0.05
C ARG A 425 10.34 -5.38 -0.40
N ASN A 426 9.44 -5.00 -1.30
CA ASN A 426 9.21 -3.62 -1.72
C ASN A 426 7.71 -3.33 -1.88
N LEU A 427 7.27 -2.19 -1.37
CA LEU A 427 5.99 -1.55 -1.68
C LEU A 427 6.25 -0.11 -2.12
N TYR A 428 5.93 0.20 -3.37
CA TYR A 428 6.05 1.53 -3.94
C TYR A 428 4.68 2.02 -4.42
N ILE A 429 4.19 3.10 -3.78
CA ILE A 429 2.93 3.76 -4.13
C ILE A 429 3.28 5.17 -4.60
N VAL A 430 3.07 5.47 -5.88
CA VAL A 430 3.36 6.79 -6.43
C VAL A 430 2.13 7.39 -7.10
N MET A 431 1.90 8.66 -6.85
CA MET A 431 0.97 9.52 -7.56
C MET A 431 1.76 10.42 -8.48
N LYS A 432 1.46 10.40 -9.78
CA LYS A 432 2.07 11.32 -10.76
C LYS A 432 1.00 12.18 -11.38
N ASP A 433 1.30 13.46 -11.49
CA ASP A 433 0.49 14.43 -12.20
C ASP A 433 1.11 14.67 -13.57
N TYR A 434 0.27 15.05 -14.51
CA TYR A 434 0.66 15.45 -15.85
C TYR A 434 -0.08 16.74 -16.19
N VAL A 435 0.65 17.79 -16.55
CA VAL A 435 0.09 19.09 -16.94
C VAL A 435 0.97 19.70 -18.02
N ALA A 436 0.37 20.13 -19.13
CA ALA A 436 1.05 20.91 -20.19
C ALA A 436 2.34 20.24 -20.71
N GLY A 437 2.30 18.94 -21.00
CA GLY A 437 3.48 18.18 -21.45
C GLY A 437 4.44 17.72 -20.34
N HIS A 438 4.30 18.20 -19.11
CA HIS A 438 5.19 17.88 -18.00
C HIS A 438 4.58 16.83 -17.08
N SER A 439 5.40 15.85 -16.67
CA SER A 439 5.06 14.78 -15.75
C SER A 439 5.84 14.97 -14.46
N THR A 440 5.14 15.09 -13.33
CA THR A 440 5.74 15.28 -12.00
C THR A 440 5.21 14.25 -11.03
N GLU A 441 6.07 13.71 -10.17
CA GLU A 441 5.63 12.83 -9.08
C GLU A 441 5.13 13.70 -7.94
N THR A 442 3.87 13.61 -7.52
CA THR A 442 3.28 14.52 -6.53
C THR A 442 3.40 13.98 -5.12
N VAL A 443 3.13 12.69 -4.95
CA VAL A 443 3.32 11.98 -3.68
C VAL A 443 3.87 10.60 -3.99
N ALA A 444 4.93 10.19 -3.33
CA ALA A 444 5.43 8.82 -3.37
C ALA A 444 5.62 8.29 -1.95
N PHE A 445 5.17 7.08 -1.73
CA PHE A 445 5.44 6.30 -0.53
C PHE A 445 6.25 5.08 -0.94
N SER A 446 7.40 4.90 -0.33
CA SER A 446 8.27 3.76 -0.56
C SER A 446 8.52 3.03 0.75
N PHE A 447 8.38 1.72 0.71
CA PHE A 447 8.70 0.81 1.81
C PHE A 447 9.58 -0.31 1.27
N GLU A 448 10.76 -0.46 1.85
CA GLU A 448 11.70 -1.53 1.57
C GLU A 448 12.03 -2.24 2.88
N SER A 449 12.12 -3.58 2.88
CA SER A 449 12.49 -4.31 4.09
C SER A 449 13.29 -5.58 3.85
N TRP A 450 14.23 -5.83 4.75
CA TRP A 450 15.09 -7.00 4.88
C TRP A 450 15.19 -7.36 6.37
N GLY A 451 15.06 -8.64 6.71
CA GLY A 451 15.18 -9.11 8.10
C GLY A 451 14.14 -8.56 9.10
N LEU A 452 13.18 -7.71 8.69
CA LEU A 452 12.24 -7.03 9.60
C LEU A 452 11.34 -8.01 10.37
N ASP A 453 11.18 -9.23 9.87
CA ASP A 453 10.54 -10.34 10.58
C ASP A 453 11.19 -10.66 11.92
N LYS A 454 12.51 -10.45 12.07
CA LYS A 454 13.24 -10.61 13.33
C LYS A 454 12.70 -9.65 14.40
N LEU A 455 12.53 -8.38 14.04
CA LEU A 455 11.99 -7.33 14.89
C LEU A 455 10.49 -7.56 15.18
N LEU A 456 9.69 -7.84 14.15
CA LEU A 456 8.26 -8.13 14.31
C LEU A 456 8.01 -9.38 15.15
N ASN A 457 8.78 -10.46 14.94
CA ASN A 457 8.66 -11.64 15.79
C ASN A 457 9.01 -11.34 17.25
N ARG A 458 9.94 -10.41 17.50
CA ARG A 458 10.31 -9.99 18.86
C ARG A 458 9.25 -9.10 19.52
N LEU A 459 8.66 -8.17 18.78
CA LEU A 459 7.67 -7.22 19.30
C LEU A 459 6.26 -7.84 19.39
N VAL A 460 5.89 -8.62 18.38
CA VAL A 460 4.50 -9.07 18.15
C VAL A 460 4.38 -10.50 17.62
N GLY A 461 5.46 -11.27 17.52
CA GLY A 461 5.40 -12.68 17.16
C GLY A 461 5.09 -13.56 18.37
N PRO A 462 4.65 -14.80 18.15
CA PRO A 462 4.30 -15.66 19.27
C PRO A 462 5.61 -16.09 19.97
N GLN A 463 5.76 -15.69 21.24
CA GLN A 463 6.92 -15.97 22.12
C GLN A 463 6.54 -16.79 23.35
N PRO A 464 7.41 -17.72 23.82
CA PRO A 464 7.19 -18.48 25.06
C PRO A 464 6.84 -17.52 26.20
N GLY A 465 5.69 -17.69 26.84
CA GLY A 465 5.19 -16.80 27.91
C GLY A 465 4.48 -15.48 27.53
N SER A 466 4.28 -15.11 26.26
CA SER A 466 3.68 -13.79 25.90
C SER A 466 2.23 -13.87 25.37
N SER A 467 1.32 -13.01 25.87
CA SER A 467 -0.02 -12.75 25.29
C SER A 467 -0.03 -11.73 24.15
N LYS A 468 1.11 -11.10 23.84
CA LYS A 468 1.19 -9.98 22.89
C LYS A 468 1.59 -10.49 21.51
N ASN A 469 0.69 -11.23 20.83
CA ASN A 469 0.90 -11.66 19.44
C ASN A 469 -0.11 -10.97 18.52
N LEU A 470 0.36 -10.18 17.55
CA LEU A 470 -0.50 -9.50 16.56
C LEU A 470 -1.19 -10.52 15.63
N TRP A 471 -0.63 -11.72 15.50
CA TRP A 471 -1.13 -12.79 14.64
C TRP A 471 -2.16 -13.71 15.32
N ASN A 472 -2.46 -13.47 16.61
CA ASN A 472 -3.56 -14.09 17.36
C ASN A 472 -4.71 -13.08 17.55
N PHE A 473 -5.28 -12.58 16.45
CA PHE A 473 -6.70 -12.27 16.50
C PHE A 473 -7.39 -13.63 16.69
N MET A 474 -7.80 -13.99 17.93
CA MET A 474 -8.31 -15.32 18.40
C MET A 474 -7.30 -16.30 19.10
N GLY A 475 -6.54 -15.92 20.14
CA GLY A 475 -5.86 -16.98 20.95
C GLY A 475 -5.01 -16.56 22.16
N ARG A 476 -5.01 -17.42 23.21
CA ARG A 476 -4.42 -17.27 24.58
C ARG A 476 -2.92 -17.67 24.72
N ARG A 477 -2.35 -17.49 25.94
CA ARG A 477 -0.93 -17.43 26.44
C ARG A 477 -0.11 -18.76 26.42
N ARG A 478 1.21 -18.70 26.71
CA ARG A 478 2.24 -19.79 26.65
C ARG A 478 2.97 -20.12 27.99
N PHE A 479 3.68 -21.27 28.05
CA PHE A 479 4.53 -21.84 29.15
C PHE A 479 6.00 -22.19 28.78
N PRO A 480 6.85 -22.54 29.78
CA PRO A 480 7.98 -23.52 29.73
C PRO A 480 7.73 -24.76 30.65
N ARG A 481 8.22 -26.02 30.49
CA ARG A 481 9.59 -26.56 30.24
C ARG A 481 9.62 -28.09 29.93
N ASP A 482 10.60 -28.51 29.09
CA ASP A 482 11.31 -29.80 28.87
C ASP A 482 10.68 -31.20 29.08
N ALA A 483 10.19 -31.81 27.98
CA ALA A 483 10.25 -33.27 27.76
C ALA A 483 10.29 -33.61 26.25
N SER A 484 11.47 -33.98 25.71
CA SER A 484 11.72 -34.80 24.48
C SER A 484 12.98 -34.41 23.69
N ALA A 485 13.73 -33.38 24.14
CA ALA A 485 14.84 -32.76 23.38
C ALA A 485 15.88 -33.74 22.79
N LYS A 486 16.04 -34.94 23.37
CA LYS A 486 17.03 -35.93 22.93
C LYS A 486 16.70 -36.59 21.58
N GLU A 487 15.50 -37.16 21.41
CA GLU A 487 15.11 -37.88 20.17
C GLU A 487 15.00 -36.92 18.99
N ARG A 488 14.48 -35.70 19.25
CA ARG A 488 14.44 -34.63 18.26
C ARG A 488 15.86 -34.28 17.81
N LYS A 489 16.79 -34.04 18.74
CA LYS A 489 18.18 -33.67 18.44
C LYS A 489 18.92 -34.74 17.62
N GLU A 490 18.69 -36.02 17.89
CA GLU A 490 19.25 -37.12 17.10
C GLU A 490 18.78 -37.08 15.63
N ILE A 491 17.52 -36.71 15.37
CA ILE A 491 16.99 -36.50 14.01
C ILE A 491 17.60 -35.24 13.36
N GLU A 492 17.81 -34.17 14.13
CA GLU A 492 18.43 -32.93 13.64
C GLU A 492 19.89 -33.15 13.24
N ASP A 493 20.64 -33.90 14.06
CA ASP A 493 22.05 -34.22 13.83
C ASP A 493 22.23 -35.17 12.63
N ALA A 494 21.27 -36.07 12.36
CA ALA A 494 21.36 -37.05 11.28
C ALA A 494 21.15 -36.47 9.86
N LEU A 495 20.41 -35.35 9.71
CA LEU A 495 20.09 -34.75 8.41
C LEU A 495 20.79 -33.41 8.14
N HIS A 496 21.54 -32.86 9.11
CA HIS A 496 22.20 -31.54 9.01
C HIS A 496 21.32 -30.45 8.37
N ILE A 497 20.07 -30.32 8.83
CA ILE A 497 19.14 -29.32 8.30
C ILE A 497 19.62 -27.92 8.68
N HIS A 498 20.00 -27.09 7.71
CA HIS A 498 20.39 -25.71 7.95
C HIS A 498 19.21 -24.89 8.48
N GLU A 499 19.44 -24.16 9.58
CA GLU A 499 18.48 -23.19 10.10
C GLU A 499 18.47 -21.95 9.18
N ARG A 500 17.27 -21.42 8.88
CA ARG A 500 17.13 -20.16 8.17
C ARG A 500 17.35 -19.02 9.16
N GLU A 501 18.55 -18.46 9.16
CA GLU A 501 18.84 -17.23 9.91
C GLU A 501 18.07 -16.06 9.30
N TYR A 502 17.69 -15.11 10.15
CA TYR A 502 17.12 -13.86 9.65
C TYR A 502 18.23 -12.98 9.12
N ASP A 503 18.01 -12.38 7.95
CA ASP A 503 18.82 -11.27 7.46
C ASP A 503 18.98 -10.17 8.54
N PRO A 504 20.07 -9.38 8.47
CA PRO A 504 20.17 -8.14 9.23
C PRO A 504 18.91 -7.28 9.08
N VAL A 505 18.46 -6.66 10.17
CA VAL A 505 17.29 -5.79 10.14
C VAL A 505 17.66 -4.54 9.36
N TYR A 506 17.01 -4.38 8.21
CA TYR A 506 17.02 -3.15 7.45
C TYR A 506 15.61 -2.88 6.94
N ALA A 507 15.03 -1.75 7.29
CA ALA A 507 13.81 -1.29 6.65
C ALA A 507 13.89 0.21 6.41
N ARG A 508 13.36 0.65 5.27
CA ARG A 508 13.29 2.06 4.92
C ARG A 508 11.87 2.40 4.56
N LEU A 509 11.35 3.43 5.21
CA LEU A 509 10.06 4.01 4.92
C LEU A 509 10.28 5.46 4.49
N SER A 510 9.94 5.82 3.26
CA SER A 510 10.13 7.19 2.77
C SER A 510 8.85 7.76 2.16
N LEU A 511 8.55 9.00 2.55
CA LEU A 511 7.51 9.84 1.98
C LEU A 511 8.20 10.91 1.13
N SER A 512 7.86 10.94 -0.15
CA SER A 512 8.28 11.98 -1.08
C SER A 512 7.09 12.83 -1.53
N LEU A 513 7.28 14.14 -1.62
CA LEU A 513 6.32 15.10 -2.19
C LEU A 513 6.99 15.81 -3.36
N PHE A 514 6.28 15.97 -4.47
CA PHE A 514 6.78 16.63 -5.69
C PHE A 514 8.11 16.07 -6.22
N GLY A 515 8.32 14.74 -6.07
CA GLY A 515 9.52 14.02 -6.47
C GLY A 515 10.68 14.11 -5.46
N LYS A 516 10.43 14.64 -4.26
CA LYS A 516 11.46 14.98 -3.25
C LYS A 516 11.17 14.27 -1.94
N ALA A 517 12.13 13.57 -1.34
CA ALA A 517 11.91 12.85 -0.08
C ALA A 517 11.78 13.83 1.11
N VAL A 518 10.58 14.01 1.65
CA VAL A 518 10.30 14.97 2.73
C VAL A 518 10.51 14.37 4.12
N ASP A 519 10.30 13.06 4.25
CA ASP A 519 10.54 12.32 5.49
C ASP A 519 11.00 10.90 5.14
N SER A 520 12.00 10.39 5.85
CA SER A 520 12.47 9.01 5.70
C SER A 520 12.86 8.43 7.05
N TRP A 521 12.29 7.27 7.36
CA TRP A 521 12.61 6.49 8.55
C TRP A 521 13.41 5.27 8.14
N ASP A 522 14.65 5.22 8.60
CA ASP A 522 15.52 4.06 8.46
C ASP A 522 15.52 3.27 9.76
N PHE A 523 15.25 1.98 9.63
CA PHE A 523 15.34 1.00 10.69
C PHE A 523 16.53 0.10 10.39
N ASP A 524 17.50 0.06 11.30
CA ASP A 524 18.68 -0.79 11.18
C ASP A 524 18.85 -1.70 12.41
N GLU A 525 19.92 -2.49 12.42
CA GLU A 525 20.24 -3.40 13.53
C GLU A 525 20.46 -2.63 14.86
N SER A 526 20.79 -1.34 14.85
CA SER A 526 20.96 -0.55 16.08
C SER A 526 19.64 -0.37 16.83
N ILE A 527 18.51 -0.29 16.11
CA ILE A 527 17.18 -0.27 16.71
C ILE A 527 16.87 -1.63 17.34
N PHE A 528 17.29 -2.72 16.70
CA PHE A 528 17.15 -4.07 17.27
C PHE A 528 18.00 -4.24 18.54
N GLU A 529 19.24 -3.77 18.56
CA GLU A 529 20.10 -3.75 19.75
C GLU A 529 19.53 -2.86 20.88
N ALA A 530 18.94 -1.71 20.53
CA ALA A 530 18.25 -0.86 21.50
C ALA A 530 17.02 -1.56 22.11
N VAL A 531 16.39 -2.48 21.38
CA VAL A 531 15.29 -3.33 21.86
C VAL A 531 15.79 -4.56 22.65
N LYS A 532 17.07 -4.95 22.53
CA LYS A 532 17.69 -6.03 23.33
C LYS A 532 18.02 -5.61 24.78
N GLY A 533 18.17 -4.32 25.05
CA GLY A 533 18.52 -3.81 26.38
C GLY A 533 17.46 -4.16 27.45
N LYS A 534 17.88 -4.25 28.74
CA LYS A 534 16.96 -4.45 29.88
C LYS A 534 15.96 -3.30 30.10
N GLY A 535 16.08 -2.20 29.34
CA GLY A 535 15.07 -1.14 29.30
C GLY A 535 13.93 -1.59 28.41
N ALA A 536 12.70 -1.59 28.93
CA ALA A 536 11.51 -1.99 28.20
C ALA A 536 11.45 -1.38 26.77
N PRO A 537 10.89 -2.08 25.77
CA PRO A 537 10.70 -1.58 24.40
C PRO A 537 10.06 -0.17 24.34
N GLU A 538 9.36 0.21 25.41
CA GLU A 538 8.78 1.52 25.70
C GLU A 538 9.78 2.69 25.66
N LYS A 539 11.00 2.56 26.23
CA LYS A 539 12.01 3.64 26.20
C LYS A 539 12.55 3.89 24.80
N THR A 540 12.59 2.84 23.98
CA THR A 540 13.02 2.92 22.57
C THR A 540 11.93 3.59 21.73
N VAL A 541 10.65 3.28 21.97
CA VAL A 541 9.51 3.99 21.34
C VAL A 541 9.46 5.46 21.75
N GLU A 542 9.71 5.79 23.02
CA GLU A 542 9.78 7.19 23.50
C GLU A 542 10.94 7.96 22.85
N LYS A 543 12.12 7.32 22.67
CA LYS A 543 13.27 7.93 21.98
C LYS A 543 13.00 8.17 20.49
N LEU A 544 12.24 7.29 19.83
CA LEU A 544 11.88 7.38 18.41
C LEU A 544 10.72 8.34 18.12
N LEU A 545 9.70 8.41 18.99
CA LEU A 545 8.45 9.16 18.73
C LEU A 545 8.25 10.41 19.61
N GLY A 546 9.08 10.61 20.65
CA GLY A 546 8.83 11.55 21.76
C GLY A 546 9.59 12.89 21.73
N LYS A 547 10.31 13.26 20.67
CA LYS A 547 10.87 14.63 20.57
C LYS A 547 9.79 15.63 20.12
N GLU A 548 9.68 16.79 20.79
CA GLU A 548 8.92 17.91 20.24
C GLU A 548 9.66 18.41 19.00
N ILE A 549 8.95 18.54 17.88
CA ILE A 549 9.51 19.03 16.62
C ILE A 549 8.64 20.20 16.17
N ARG A 550 9.26 21.38 16.06
CA ARG A 550 8.72 22.54 15.37
C ARG A 550 9.46 22.71 14.06
N LYS A 551 8.79 22.39 12.96
CA LYS A 551 9.36 22.46 11.61
C LYS A 551 8.60 23.52 10.81
N LYS A 552 9.33 24.54 10.38
CA LYS A 552 8.93 25.51 9.34
C LYS A 552 9.81 25.24 8.14
N GLN A 553 9.19 24.94 7.01
CA GLN A 553 9.92 24.71 5.78
C GLN A 553 9.28 25.49 4.65
N PHE A 554 10.13 26.20 3.92
CA PHE A 554 9.73 26.91 2.72
C PHE A 554 10.36 26.23 1.50
N TYR A 555 9.59 26.22 0.41
CA TYR A 555 10.00 25.68 -0.87
C TYR A 555 9.54 26.62 -1.99
N ILE A 556 10.38 26.78 -3.01
CA ILE A 556 9.92 27.18 -4.33
C ILE A 556 9.75 25.88 -5.12
N SER A 557 8.51 25.55 -5.49
CA SER A 557 8.18 24.33 -6.23
C SER A 557 8.09 24.56 -7.73
N GLN A 558 7.81 25.80 -8.13
CA GLN A 558 7.82 26.23 -9.52
C GLN A 558 8.53 27.59 -9.61
N ASP A 559 9.63 27.65 -10.34
CA ASP A 559 10.31 28.89 -10.72
C ASP A 559 10.65 28.83 -12.21
N MET A 560 9.76 29.38 -13.04
CA MET A 560 9.98 29.48 -14.48
C MET A 560 9.69 30.89 -14.96
N THR A 561 10.69 31.52 -15.59
CA THR A 561 10.52 32.79 -16.28
C THR A 561 11.01 32.61 -17.71
N TYR A 562 10.12 32.86 -18.67
CA TYR A 562 10.44 32.86 -20.10
C TYR A 562 10.38 34.29 -20.60
N LEU A 563 11.41 34.75 -21.29
CA LEU A 563 11.45 36.06 -21.93
C LEU A 563 11.66 35.88 -23.44
N HIS A 564 10.75 36.40 -24.24
CA HIS A 564 10.80 36.31 -25.70
C HIS A 564 10.57 37.69 -26.33
N PRO A 565 11.44 38.18 -27.23
CA PRO A 565 11.18 39.42 -27.95
C PRO A 565 10.02 39.21 -28.93
N THR A 566 9.11 40.17 -28.98
CA THR A 566 8.13 40.27 -30.07
C THR A 566 8.77 40.77 -31.36
N GLU A 567 8.07 40.67 -32.49
CA GLU A 567 8.51 41.26 -33.76
C GLU A 567 8.77 42.77 -33.68
N LEU A 568 8.18 43.45 -32.68
CA LEU A 568 8.37 44.88 -32.40
C LEU A 568 9.60 45.15 -31.50
N GLY A 569 10.35 44.12 -31.11
CA GLY A 569 11.48 44.23 -30.18
C GLY A 569 11.06 44.44 -28.72
N VAL A 570 9.77 44.40 -28.40
CA VAL A 570 9.27 44.47 -27.00
C VAL A 570 9.32 43.06 -26.40
N PRO A 571 10.02 42.83 -25.28
CA PRO A 571 10.02 41.53 -24.60
C PRO A 571 8.63 41.18 -24.05
N VAL A 572 8.10 40.03 -24.44
CA VAL A 572 7.01 39.35 -23.71
C VAL A 572 7.63 38.43 -22.67
N PHE A 573 7.09 38.44 -21.47
CA PHE A 573 7.51 37.55 -20.39
C PHE A 573 6.35 36.64 -19.96
N PHE A 574 6.68 35.40 -19.64
CA PHE A 574 5.82 34.47 -18.94
C PHE A 574 6.49 34.15 -17.61
N ASP A 575 5.81 34.43 -16.51
CA ASP A 575 6.36 34.20 -15.18
C ASP A 575 5.43 33.27 -14.40
N PHE A 576 5.98 32.12 -14.00
CA PHE A 576 5.30 31.08 -13.25
C PHE A 576 6.07 30.81 -11.95
N LYS A 577 5.48 31.23 -10.83
CA LYS A 577 6.07 31.16 -9.51
C LYS A 577 5.13 30.44 -8.55
N GLN A 578 5.63 29.43 -7.84
CA GLN A 578 4.90 28.76 -6.78
C GLN A 578 5.78 28.63 -5.54
N ALA A 579 5.28 29.19 -4.43
CA ALA A 579 5.89 29.06 -3.11
C ALA A 579 5.01 28.22 -2.19
N ASP A 580 5.63 27.25 -1.53
CA ASP A 580 4.96 26.36 -0.58
C ASP A 580 5.57 26.56 0.82
N PHE A 581 4.68 26.55 1.81
CA PHE A 581 5.01 26.69 3.22
C PHE A 581 4.39 25.52 3.98
N VAL A 582 5.26 24.77 4.65
CA VAL A 582 4.89 23.65 5.50
C VAL A 582 5.20 24.04 6.94
N TYR A 583 4.17 24.05 7.78
CA TYR A 583 4.27 24.19 9.22
C TYR A 583 3.86 22.88 9.88
N ALA A 584 4.74 22.33 10.71
CA ALA A 584 4.49 21.14 11.48
C ALA A 584 4.88 21.37 12.94
N HIS A 585 3.88 21.42 13.81
CA HIS A 585 4.06 21.41 15.25
C HIS A 585 3.70 20.04 15.82
N ARG A 586 4.72 19.27 16.20
CA ARG A 586 4.59 17.95 16.80
C ARG A 586 4.99 18.03 18.27
N GLN A 587 4.02 18.05 19.18
CA GLN A 587 4.30 18.02 20.63
C GLN A 587 4.90 16.67 21.06
N LYS A 588 5.54 16.60 22.23
CA LYS A 588 5.96 15.29 22.77
C LYS A 588 4.74 14.36 22.89
N ILE A 589 4.91 13.09 22.52
CA ILE A 589 3.88 12.08 22.81
C ILE A 589 4.05 11.68 24.27
N ASP A 590 3.02 11.90 25.09
CA ASP A 590 3.01 11.37 26.45
C ASP A 590 2.53 9.92 26.42
N ILE A 591 3.35 9.02 26.96
CA ILE A 591 3.04 7.60 27.10
C ILE A 591 2.90 7.31 28.59
N ALA A 592 1.72 6.89 29.02
CA ALA A 592 1.47 6.44 30.39
C ALA A 592 1.00 4.98 30.39
N HIS A 593 1.38 4.23 31.42
CA HIS A 593 0.99 2.84 31.60
C HIS A 593 -0.05 2.74 32.71
N GLY A 594 -1.13 2.01 32.43
CA GLY A 594 -2.14 1.65 33.43
C GLY A 594 -1.80 0.34 34.14
N ASP A 595 -2.43 0.11 35.30
CA ASP A 595 -2.16 -1.04 36.17
C ASP A 595 -2.45 -2.41 35.50
N ASN A 596 -3.30 -2.44 34.47
CA ASN A 596 -3.70 -3.64 33.73
C ASN A 596 -2.96 -3.83 32.38
N ALA A 597 -1.73 -3.32 32.27
CA ALA A 597 -0.95 -3.30 31.03
C ALA A 597 -1.60 -2.51 29.88
N GLU A 598 -2.45 -1.53 30.23
CA GLU A 598 -2.98 -0.53 29.31
C GLU A 598 -1.89 0.47 28.92
N ILE A 599 -1.94 0.93 27.68
CA ILE A 599 -1.03 1.96 27.16
C ILE A 599 -1.87 3.17 26.78
N HIS A 600 -1.69 4.28 27.50
CA HIS A 600 -2.30 5.57 27.19
C HIS A 600 -1.32 6.42 26.37
N LEU A 601 -1.77 6.87 25.21
CA LEU A 601 -1.02 7.70 24.27
C LEU A 601 -1.73 9.04 24.12
N ASN A 602 -1.03 10.13 24.42
CA ASN A 602 -1.51 11.49 24.16
C ASN A 602 -0.78 12.06 22.93
N ILE A 603 -1.51 12.25 21.83
CA ILE A 603 -0.95 12.63 20.53
C ILE A 603 -1.52 13.99 20.12
N LYS A 604 -0.68 15.03 20.21
CA LYS A 604 -0.98 16.38 19.74
C LYS A 604 -0.11 16.78 18.55
N ARG A 605 -0.77 17.19 17.47
CA ARG A 605 -0.14 17.55 16.19
C ARG A 605 -0.91 18.69 15.55
N HIS A 606 -0.21 19.64 14.96
CA HIS A 606 -0.81 20.63 14.06
C HIS A 606 0.02 20.70 12.79
N TYR A 607 -0.60 20.40 11.66
CA TYR A 607 0.00 20.51 10.34
C TYR A 607 -0.71 21.60 9.56
N LEU A 608 0.04 22.49 8.96
CA LEU A 608 -0.47 23.50 8.04
C LEU A 608 0.35 23.46 6.76
N TYR A 609 -0.37 23.42 5.64
CA TYR A 609 0.19 23.48 4.30
C TYR A 609 -0.41 24.68 3.59
N GLU A 610 0.44 25.62 3.18
CA GLU A 610 0.06 26.75 2.37
C GLU A 610 0.81 26.69 1.03
N THR A 611 0.09 26.84 -0.06
CA THR A 611 0.67 27.03 -1.39
C THR A 611 0.17 28.34 -1.98
N ARG A 612 1.09 29.09 -2.59
CA ARG A 612 0.84 30.37 -3.25
C ARG A 612 1.35 30.29 -4.68
N LEU A 613 0.45 30.38 -5.63
CA LEU A 613 0.74 30.28 -7.05
C LEU A 613 0.47 31.63 -7.73
N GLN A 614 1.50 32.17 -8.38
CA GLN A 614 1.42 33.38 -9.20
C GLN A 614 1.86 33.03 -10.62
N GLN A 615 0.94 33.20 -11.57
CA GLN A 615 1.24 32.97 -12.98
C GLN A 615 0.80 34.18 -13.79
N MET A 616 1.69 34.75 -14.58
CA MET A 616 1.41 35.93 -15.38
C MET A 616 2.10 35.91 -16.73
N VAL A 617 1.47 36.57 -17.70
CA VAL A 617 2.02 36.88 -19.01
C VAL A 617 1.91 38.39 -19.22
N GLY A 618 2.98 39.01 -19.70
CA GLY A 618 2.99 40.46 -19.92
C GLY A 618 4.06 40.90 -20.90
N PHE A 619 4.02 42.18 -21.24
CA PHE A 619 5.01 42.85 -22.07
C PHE A 619 5.83 43.80 -21.20
N ALA A 620 7.15 43.78 -21.35
CA ALA A 620 8.07 44.67 -20.67
C ALA A 620 8.49 45.81 -21.61
N TRP A 621 8.04 47.03 -21.35
CA TRP A 621 8.52 48.22 -22.04
C TRP A 621 9.77 48.76 -21.36
N THR A 622 10.92 48.37 -21.89
CA THR A 622 12.24 48.75 -21.38
C THR A 622 12.48 50.25 -21.40
N TYR A 623 11.98 50.97 -22.43
CA TYR A 623 12.13 52.43 -22.55
C TYR A 623 11.38 53.22 -21.47
N SER A 624 10.20 52.76 -21.05
CA SER A 624 9.38 53.40 -20.01
C SER A 624 9.52 52.76 -18.64
N ARG A 625 10.35 51.70 -18.52
CA ARG A 625 10.53 50.87 -17.32
C ARG A 625 9.18 50.43 -16.74
N SER A 626 8.25 50.01 -17.59
CA SER A 626 6.91 49.55 -17.21
C SER A 626 6.57 48.21 -17.83
N SER A 627 5.65 47.48 -17.21
CA SER A 627 5.15 46.18 -17.65
C SER A 627 3.62 46.18 -17.65
N LEU A 628 3.02 45.61 -18.69
CA LEU A 628 1.57 45.40 -18.79
C LEU A 628 1.28 43.95 -19.10
N GLY A 629 0.34 43.36 -18.38
CA GLY A 629 -0.01 41.98 -18.62
C GLY A 629 -1.29 41.55 -17.93
N SER A 630 -1.48 40.23 -17.94
CA SER A 630 -2.53 39.54 -17.22
C SER A 630 -1.98 38.31 -16.56
N GLY A 631 -2.56 37.94 -15.42
CA GLY A 631 -2.18 36.76 -14.69
C GLY A 631 -3.27 36.34 -13.74
N TYR A 632 -2.92 35.41 -12.87
CA TYR A 632 -3.74 35.07 -11.72
C TYR A 632 -2.87 34.75 -10.53
N ASP A 633 -3.51 34.90 -9.39
CA ASP A 633 -2.95 34.71 -8.08
C ASP A 633 -3.86 33.75 -7.31
N ALA A 634 -3.32 32.60 -6.94
CA ALA A 634 -4.02 31.56 -6.20
C ALA A 634 -3.31 31.25 -4.89
N ARG A 635 -4.09 30.93 -3.86
CA ARG A 635 -3.60 30.49 -2.55
C ARG A 635 -4.50 29.36 -2.11
N THR A 636 -3.87 28.30 -1.63
CA THR A 636 -4.57 27.23 -0.93
C THR A 636 -3.89 27.05 0.41
N VAL A 637 -4.66 27.18 1.48
CA VAL A 637 -4.21 26.89 2.85
C VAL A 637 -5.03 25.73 3.36
N VAL A 638 -4.37 24.70 3.87
CA VAL A 638 -4.98 23.56 4.55
C VAL A 638 -4.38 23.49 5.94
N SER A 639 -5.21 23.53 6.97
CA SER A 639 -4.78 23.46 8.38
C SER A 639 -5.43 22.25 9.00
N TRP A 640 -4.65 21.39 9.65
CA TRP A 640 -5.12 20.13 10.23
C TRP A 640 -4.59 19.95 11.66
N PRO A 641 -5.40 20.28 12.68
CA PRO A 641 -5.13 19.94 14.06
C PRO A 641 -5.60 18.52 14.40
N LEU A 642 -4.74 17.79 15.10
CA LEU A 642 -5.03 16.48 15.65
C LEU A 642 -4.67 16.49 17.14
N ASP A 643 -5.70 16.32 17.97
CA ASP A 643 -5.59 16.04 19.41
C ASP A 643 -6.27 14.69 19.65
N LEU A 644 -5.49 13.66 19.92
CA LEU A 644 -5.96 12.29 20.02
C LEU A 644 -5.40 11.63 21.27
N LYS A 645 -6.31 11.18 22.15
CA LYS A 645 -5.99 10.33 23.30
C LYS A 645 -6.36 8.90 22.94
N ALA A 646 -5.37 8.01 22.83
CA ALA A 646 -5.59 6.60 22.51
C ALA A 646 -5.24 5.72 23.71
N THR A 647 -6.14 4.83 24.10
CA THR A 647 -5.90 3.81 25.12
C THR A 647 -5.94 2.44 24.46
N ILE A 648 -4.83 1.71 24.54
CA ILE A 648 -4.70 0.35 24.03
C ILE A 648 -4.74 -0.59 25.24
N ALA A 649 -5.80 -1.39 25.36
CA ALA A 649 -5.99 -2.39 26.41
C ALA A 649 -5.89 -3.80 25.80
N PRO A 650 -4.66 -4.31 25.61
CA PRO A 650 -4.42 -5.55 24.86
C PRO A 650 -5.00 -6.80 25.54
N LEU A 651 -5.15 -6.80 26.88
CA LEU A 651 -5.73 -7.92 27.62
C LEU A 651 -7.26 -7.99 27.46
N GLU A 652 -7.90 -6.85 27.24
CA GLU A 652 -9.35 -6.76 27.03
C GLU A 652 -9.75 -6.82 25.56
N GLY A 653 -8.76 -6.81 24.65
CA GLY A 653 -9.00 -6.70 23.20
C GLY A 653 -9.65 -5.37 22.81
N LYS A 654 -9.40 -4.29 23.56
CA LYS A 654 -10.08 -3.01 23.44
C LYS A 654 -9.14 -1.87 23.04
N LEU A 655 -9.59 -1.06 22.09
CA LEU A 655 -8.97 0.19 21.65
C LEU A 655 -9.98 1.32 21.85
N THR A 656 -9.63 2.30 22.68
CA THR A 656 -10.42 3.51 22.89
C THR A 656 -9.68 4.71 22.31
N LEU A 657 -10.36 5.48 21.47
CA LEU A 657 -9.86 6.70 20.86
C LEU A 657 -10.77 7.86 21.28
N ASN A 658 -10.27 8.77 22.12
CA ASN A 658 -10.95 10.01 22.49
C ASN A 658 -10.33 11.17 21.71
N ARG A 659 -11.16 11.89 20.96
CA ARG A 659 -10.77 13.05 20.18
C ARG A 659 -11.59 14.27 20.63
N PRO A 660 -11.00 15.18 21.40
CA PRO A 660 -11.55 16.51 21.61
C PRO A 660 -11.64 17.28 20.27
N LEU A 661 -12.77 17.93 20.02
CA LEU A 661 -13.03 18.74 18.84
C LEU A 661 -12.85 20.21 19.18
N HIS A 662 -11.69 20.75 18.82
CA HIS A 662 -11.37 22.18 18.98
C HIS A 662 -12.08 23.01 17.90
N LEU A 663 -13.37 23.32 18.13
CA LEU A 663 -14.21 24.08 17.20
C LEU A 663 -14.36 25.56 17.63
N PRO A 664 -14.53 26.51 16.69
CA PRO A 664 -14.51 26.32 15.24
C PRO A 664 -13.09 26.11 14.69
N TRP A 665 -12.97 25.38 13.60
CA TRP A 665 -11.70 25.10 12.92
C TRP A 665 -11.82 25.47 11.45
N ASN A 666 -10.94 26.35 10.96
CA ASN A 666 -10.82 26.62 9.53
C ASN A 666 -9.90 25.58 8.88
N ALA A 667 -10.51 24.64 8.15
CA ALA A 667 -9.81 23.50 7.57
C ALA A 667 -9.13 23.81 6.25
N MET A 668 -9.78 24.62 5.42
CA MET A 668 -9.28 24.91 4.08
C MET A 668 -9.76 26.27 3.59
N ASN A 669 -8.82 27.06 3.08
CA ASN A 669 -9.12 28.28 2.33
C ASN A 669 -8.48 28.17 0.95
N HIS A 670 -9.27 28.36 -0.09
CA HIS A 670 -8.79 28.44 -1.45
C HIS A 670 -9.32 29.71 -2.10
N HIS A 671 -8.44 30.49 -2.71
CA HIS A 671 -8.85 31.60 -3.55
C HIS A 671 -8.09 31.61 -4.87
N PHE A 672 -8.72 32.15 -5.90
CA PHE A 672 -8.21 32.25 -7.26
C PHE A 672 -8.64 33.59 -7.86
N HIS A 673 -7.68 34.51 -7.96
CA HIS A 673 -7.87 35.90 -8.36
C HIS A 673 -7.15 36.17 -9.69
N PRO A 674 -7.85 36.11 -10.83
CA PRO A 674 -7.28 36.56 -12.10
C PRO A 674 -7.30 38.09 -12.18
N PHE A 675 -6.24 38.67 -12.70
CA PHE A 675 -6.07 40.11 -12.79
C PHE A 675 -5.36 40.53 -14.08
N THR A 676 -5.43 41.84 -14.33
CA THR A 676 -4.60 42.56 -15.31
C THR A 676 -3.83 43.62 -14.55
N PHE A 677 -2.61 43.92 -14.96
CA PHE A 677 -1.74 44.83 -14.21
C PHE A 677 -1.00 45.75 -15.17
N ASN A 678 -0.70 46.96 -14.70
CA ASN A 678 0.26 47.87 -15.31
C ASN A 678 1.20 48.36 -14.20
N THR A 679 2.40 47.81 -14.12
CA THR A 679 3.34 48.02 -13.01
C THR A 679 4.73 48.39 -13.50
N PRO A 680 5.54 49.11 -12.71
CA PRO A 680 6.95 49.32 -13.03
C PRO A 680 7.66 47.98 -13.27
N TYR A 681 8.67 48.00 -14.14
CA TYR A 681 9.48 46.83 -14.49
C TYR A 681 10.24 46.27 -13.28
N ASP A 682 10.61 47.13 -12.32
CA ASP A 682 11.32 46.78 -11.09
C ASP A 682 10.34 46.82 -9.90
N LEU A 683 9.86 45.63 -9.50
CA LEU A 683 8.99 45.44 -8.33
C LEU A 683 9.78 45.39 -7.00
N THR A 684 11.12 45.45 -7.03
CA THR A 684 12.00 45.23 -5.86
C THR A 684 12.32 46.50 -5.06
N ARG A 685 11.86 47.69 -5.50
CA ARG A 685 12.23 48.96 -4.86
C ARG A 685 11.55 49.25 -3.51
N SER A 686 10.45 48.59 -3.18
CA SER A 686 9.70 48.85 -1.93
C SER A 686 8.86 47.62 -1.53
N HIS A 687 9.34 46.78 -0.61
CA HIS A 687 8.74 45.47 -0.32
C HIS A 687 7.50 45.53 0.56
N SER A 688 7.45 46.47 1.50
CA SER A 688 6.26 46.71 2.33
C SER A 688 5.04 47.11 1.50
N ASN A 689 5.27 47.77 0.35
CA ASN A 689 4.22 48.18 -0.58
C ASN A 689 4.19 47.39 -1.89
N ALA A 690 5.14 46.51 -2.24
CA ALA A 690 5.14 45.86 -3.56
C ALA A 690 3.88 45.01 -3.82
N ILE A 691 3.40 44.24 -2.83
CA ILE A 691 2.10 43.55 -2.93
C ILE A 691 0.97 44.55 -2.95
N ALA A 692 0.99 45.53 -2.04
CA ALA A 692 -0.10 46.51 -1.94
C ALA A 692 -0.22 47.33 -3.23
N GLU A 693 0.90 47.66 -3.86
CA GLU A 693 1.02 48.44 -5.08
C GLU A 693 0.72 47.59 -6.32
N PHE A 694 1.20 46.34 -6.37
CA PHE A 694 0.79 45.38 -7.39
C PHE A 694 -0.70 45.08 -7.29
N THR A 695 -1.23 44.80 -6.10
CA THR A 695 -2.65 44.53 -5.84
C THR A 695 -3.51 45.77 -6.11
N ALA A 696 -3.04 46.98 -5.79
CA ALA A 696 -3.74 48.23 -6.10
C ALA A 696 -3.77 48.52 -7.62
N LYS A 697 -2.71 48.15 -8.34
CA LYS A 697 -2.62 48.31 -9.80
C LYS A 697 -3.24 47.11 -10.56
N ALA A 698 -3.43 45.97 -9.89
CA ALA A 698 -4.04 44.77 -10.41
C ALA A 698 -5.57 44.93 -10.45
N LYS A 699 -6.14 44.94 -11.64
CA LYS A 699 -7.59 44.98 -11.85
C LYS A 699 -8.12 43.57 -12.06
N PRO A 700 -9.09 43.09 -11.27
CA PRO A 700 -9.64 41.75 -11.43
C PRO A 700 -10.30 41.57 -12.80
N LEU A 701 -10.16 40.38 -13.37
CA LEU A 701 -10.73 40.00 -14.67
C LEU A 701 -12.22 39.59 -14.61
N TYR A 702 -12.91 39.94 -13.53
CA TYR A 702 -14.33 39.70 -13.33
C TYR A 702 -14.95 40.92 -12.66
N ARG A 703 -16.25 41.10 -12.87
CA ARG A 703 -16.98 42.15 -12.17
C ARG A 703 -17.58 41.61 -10.87
N PRO A 704 -17.71 42.44 -9.82
CA PRO A 704 -18.32 42.00 -8.56
C PRO A 704 -19.75 41.44 -8.73
N ASP A 705 -20.51 41.94 -9.70
CA ASP A 705 -21.88 41.46 -10.03
C ASP A 705 -21.92 40.07 -10.70
N GLU A 706 -20.79 39.57 -11.20
CA GLU A 706 -20.70 38.22 -11.79
C GLU A 706 -20.52 37.12 -10.72
N LEU A 707 -20.17 37.52 -9.49
CA LEU A 707 -19.94 36.63 -8.36
C LEU A 707 -21.25 36.26 -7.67
N LEU A 708 -21.59 34.98 -7.68
CA LEU A 708 -22.59 34.39 -6.81
C LEU A 708 -21.93 34.03 -5.48
N GLN A 709 -22.38 34.67 -4.40
CA GLN A 709 -22.05 34.24 -3.05
C GLN A 709 -22.82 32.96 -2.72
N PHE A 710 -22.15 32.00 -2.10
CA PHE A 710 -22.79 30.83 -1.51
C PHE A 710 -22.32 30.67 -0.07
N ASP A 711 -23.24 30.28 0.80
CA ASP A 711 -22.97 29.90 2.18
C ASP A 711 -23.82 28.67 2.47
N ARG A 712 -23.17 27.54 2.71
CA ARG A 712 -23.81 26.24 2.86
C ARG A 712 -23.26 25.56 4.10
N HIS A 713 -24.17 25.17 4.99
CA HIS A 713 -23.86 24.37 6.16
C HIS A 713 -24.22 22.91 5.86
N TYR A 714 -23.25 22.02 5.97
CA TYR A 714 -23.43 20.59 5.80
C TYR A 714 -23.23 19.89 7.13
N PHE A 715 -23.96 18.79 7.33
CA PHE A 715 -23.78 17.85 8.44
C PHE A 715 -23.96 18.37 9.88
N GLY A 716 -24.25 19.66 10.07
CA GLY A 716 -24.42 20.27 11.40
C GLY A 716 -25.44 19.55 12.28
N GLU A 717 -26.63 19.29 11.76
CA GLU A 717 -27.66 18.51 12.46
C GLU A 717 -27.22 17.06 12.73
N ILE A 718 -26.42 16.46 11.83
CA ILE A 718 -26.09 15.04 11.86
C ILE A 718 -25.01 14.75 12.91
N PHE A 719 -23.89 15.47 12.89
CA PHE A 719 -22.75 15.19 13.76
C PHE A 719 -22.61 16.15 14.94
N GLY A 720 -23.46 17.18 15.04
CA GLY A 720 -23.27 18.29 15.98
C GLY A 720 -22.07 19.19 15.63
N VAL A 721 -21.51 18.98 14.43
CA VAL A 721 -20.42 19.76 13.84
C VAL A 721 -20.84 20.11 12.42
N ALA A 722 -20.96 21.40 12.13
CA ALA A 722 -21.34 21.89 10.81
C ALA A 722 -20.09 22.11 9.97
N MET A 723 -19.99 21.43 8.82
CA MET A 723 -19.04 21.82 7.78
C MET A 723 -19.65 22.99 7.02
N LYS A 724 -19.22 24.20 7.32
CA LYS A 724 -19.63 25.42 6.64
C LYS A 724 -18.71 25.68 5.46
N VAL A 725 -19.27 25.63 4.26
CA VAL A 725 -18.58 25.97 3.02
C VAL A 725 -19.17 27.27 2.51
N LYS A 726 -18.39 28.34 2.57
CA LYS A 726 -18.78 29.67 2.09
C LYS A 726 -17.80 30.20 1.08
N GLY A 727 -18.27 31.00 0.14
CA GLY A 727 -17.41 31.44 -0.96
C GLY A 727 -18.11 32.24 -2.03
N HIS A 728 -17.36 32.51 -3.09
CA HIS A 728 -17.82 33.17 -4.30
C HIS A 728 -17.50 32.31 -5.51
N LEU A 729 -18.45 32.19 -6.44
CA LEU A 729 -18.29 31.49 -7.71
C LEU A 729 -18.86 32.34 -8.83
N VAL A 730 -18.44 32.14 -10.08
CA VAL A 730 -19.00 32.89 -11.21
C VAL A 730 -20.26 32.13 -11.71
N LYS A 731 -21.39 32.81 -11.89
CA LYS A 731 -22.65 32.13 -12.28
C LYS A 731 -22.58 31.58 -13.71
N ARG A 732 -21.86 32.26 -14.60
CA ARG A 732 -21.76 31.95 -16.03
C ARG A 732 -20.95 30.67 -16.26
N GLY A 733 -21.55 29.70 -16.94
CA GLY A 733 -20.91 28.42 -17.27
C GLY A 733 -20.91 27.37 -16.15
N LEU A 734 -21.36 27.71 -14.94
CA LEU A 734 -21.38 26.78 -13.80
C LEU A 734 -22.22 25.52 -14.08
N SER A 735 -23.41 25.68 -14.66
CA SER A 735 -24.29 24.54 -14.97
C SER A 735 -23.61 23.54 -15.93
N GLN A 736 -22.98 24.06 -16.99
CA GLN A 736 -22.24 23.24 -17.95
C GLN A 736 -21.00 22.60 -17.33
N ALA A 737 -20.25 23.35 -16.52
CA ALA A 737 -19.10 22.86 -15.78
C ALA A 737 -19.48 21.72 -14.81
N MET A 738 -20.60 21.86 -14.11
CA MET A 738 -21.12 20.83 -13.19
C MET A 738 -21.64 19.61 -13.96
N ASP A 739 -22.31 19.80 -15.09
CA ASP A 739 -22.68 18.69 -15.99
C ASP A 739 -21.45 17.92 -16.47
N GLU A 740 -20.42 18.62 -16.94
CA GLU A 740 -19.16 18.00 -17.37
C GLU A 740 -18.48 17.26 -16.21
N PHE A 741 -18.38 17.91 -15.04
CA PHE A 741 -17.78 17.34 -13.83
C PHE A 741 -18.50 16.07 -13.36
N TYR A 742 -19.83 16.07 -13.27
CA TYR A 742 -20.59 14.93 -12.73
C TYR A 742 -20.91 13.84 -13.76
N HIS A 743 -21.00 14.16 -15.05
CA HIS A 743 -21.48 13.20 -16.06
C HIS A 743 -20.43 12.79 -17.10
N LYS A 744 -19.40 13.60 -17.34
CA LYS A 744 -18.42 13.35 -18.42
C LYS A 744 -17.01 13.03 -17.90
N MET A 745 -16.69 13.46 -16.68
CA MET A 745 -15.38 13.23 -16.07
C MET A 745 -15.34 11.94 -15.24
N ASP A 746 -14.27 11.17 -15.38
CA ASP A 746 -13.91 10.10 -14.46
C ASP A 746 -13.37 10.66 -13.12
N TRP A 747 -13.24 9.81 -12.10
CA TRP A 747 -12.76 10.21 -10.77
C TRP A 747 -11.42 10.96 -10.81
N ARG A 748 -10.50 10.56 -11.69
CA ARG A 748 -9.18 11.21 -11.80
C ARG A 748 -9.31 12.57 -12.46
N GLN A 749 -10.06 12.67 -13.55
CA GLN A 749 -10.34 13.94 -14.20
C GLN A 749 -11.01 14.93 -13.23
N ARG A 750 -11.92 14.48 -12.37
CA ARG A 750 -12.54 15.32 -11.33
C ARG A 750 -11.54 15.85 -10.31
N PHE A 751 -10.63 15.00 -9.83
CA PHE A 751 -9.58 15.42 -8.90
C PHE A 751 -8.74 16.57 -9.50
N TYR A 752 -8.27 16.42 -10.75
CA TYR A 752 -7.49 17.47 -11.42
C TYR A 752 -8.34 18.67 -11.81
N TYR A 753 -9.62 18.48 -12.13
CA TYR A 753 -10.54 19.58 -12.37
C TYR A 753 -10.67 20.48 -11.14
N LEU A 754 -10.68 19.93 -9.93
CA LEU A 754 -10.69 20.72 -8.70
C LEU A 754 -9.39 21.49 -8.48
N GLN A 755 -8.25 20.95 -8.94
CA GLN A 755 -6.93 21.56 -8.79
C GLN A 755 -6.64 22.65 -9.84
N VAL A 756 -6.86 22.35 -11.13
CA VAL A 756 -6.54 23.25 -12.27
C VAL A 756 -7.72 24.16 -12.60
N ASN A 757 -8.94 23.67 -12.40
CA ASN A 757 -10.18 24.43 -12.51
C ASN A 757 -10.26 25.35 -13.74
N PRO A 758 -10.33 24.79 -14.96
CA PRO A 758 -10.25 25.55 -16.20
C PRO A 758 -11.42 26.51 -16.43
N HIS A 759 -12.53 26.35 -15.69
CA HIS A 759 -13.68 27.25 -15.74
C HIS A 759 -13.67 28.31 -14.63
N TRP A 760 -12.65 28.28 -13.77
CA TRP A 760 -12.40 29.25 -12.73
C TRP A 760 -13.52 29.37 -11.67
N HIS A 761 -14.21 28.26 -11.38
CA HIS A 761 -15.22 28.16 -10.34
C HIS A 761 -14.81 27.12 -9.32
N PRO A 762 -14.61 27.44 -8.04
CA PRO A 762 -14.93 28.69 -7.33
C PRO A 762 -13.76 29.71 -7.26
N ARG A 763 -14.09 31.01 -7.08
CA ARG A 763 -13.12 32.12 -6.93
C ARG A 763 -12.56 32.25 -5.52
N ASN A 764 -13.40 31.94 -4.54
CA ASN A 764 -13.03 31.91 -3.15
C ASN A 764 -13.88 30.82 -2.48
N VAL A 765 -13.25 29.95 -1.70
CA VAL A 765 -13.89 28.93 -0.89
C VAL A 765 -13.20 28.91 0.45
N LYS A 766 -14.01 28.90 1.49
CA LYS A 766 -13.57 28.67 2.85
C LYS A 766 -14.38 27.53 3.42
N VAL A 767 -13.69 26.59 4.05
CA VAL A 767 -14.26 25.40 4.67
C VAL A 767 -13.97 25.46 6.16
N TYR A 768 -15.02 25.65 6.94
CA TYR A 768 -14.97 25.65 8.40
C TYR A 768 -15.67 24.41 8.94
N PHE A 769 -15.19 23.92 10.07
CA PHE A 769 -15.94 23.06 10.96
C PHE A 769 -16.34 23.92 12.16
N GLU A 770 -17.64 24.19 12.31
CA GLU A 770 -18.20 25.01 13.38
C GLU A 770 -19.09 24.14 14.30
N PRO A 771 -19.29 24.53 15.57
CA PRO A 771 -20.28 23.89 16.42
C PRO A 771 -21.68 24.05 15.81
N ALA A 772 -22.52 23.02 15.86
CA ALA A 772 -23.93 23.16 15.48
C ALA A 772 -24.68 24.06 16.48
N GLY A 773 -25.56 24.95 15.98
CA GLY A 773 -26.24 25.98 16.79
C GLY A 773 -27.07 25.45 17.96
N ASP A 774 -27.77 24.33 17.78
CA ASP A 774 -28.76 23.84 18.76
C ASP A 774 -28.24 22.67 19.63
N SER A 775 -27.14 22.01 19.24
CA SER A 775 -26.62 20.81 19.93
C SER A 775 -25.19 20.45 19.52
N PRO A 776 -24.18 21.25 19.90
CA PRO A 776 -22.80 21.08 19.45
C PRO A 776 -22.14 19.85 20.06
N THR A 777 -21.38 19.13 19.24
CA THR A 777 -20.48 18.06 19.70
C THR A 777 -19.13 18.65 20.06
N LYS A 778 -18.62 18.36 21.26
CA LYS A 778 -17.30 18.80 21.74
C LYS A 778 -16.26 17.69 21.72
N GLU A 779 -16.67 16.44 21.86
CA GLU A 779 -15.75 15.30 21.89
C GLU A 779 -16.30 14.14 21.06
N MET A 780 -15.40 13.39 20.44
CA MET A 780 -15.73 12.16 19.71
C MET A 780 -14.95 10.99 20.31
N ASP A 781 -15.69 10.01 20.81
CA ASP A 781 -15.13 8.76 21.32
C ASP A 781 -15.39 7.63 20.33
N ILE A 782 -14.37 6.85 20.06
CA ILE A 782 -14.46 5.62 19.27
C ILE A 782 -13.94 4.48 20.15
N ASP A 783 -14.81 3.55 20.51
CA ASP A 783 -14.45 2.32 21.20
C ASP A 783 -14.57 1.14 20.23
N ILE A 784 -13.45 0.45 20.01
CA ILE A 784 -13.41 -0.79 19.24
C ILE A 784 -13.01 -1.89 20.20
N ALA A 785 -13.88 -2.89 20.39
CA ALA A 785 -13.59 -4.04 21.23
C ALA A 785 -13.84 -5.33 20.48
N TYR A 786 -12.92 -6.28 20.63
CA TYR A 786 -13.03 -7.60 20.05
C TYR A 786 -12.92 -8.68 21.13
N LYS A 787 -13.87 -9.61 21.14
CA LYS A 787 -13.89 -10.76 22.04
C LYS A 787 -14.24 -12.04 21.29
N PHE A 788 -13.65 -13.15 21.73
CA PHE A 788 -14.06 -14.50 21.34
C PHE A 788 -14.65 -15.17 22.58
N LEU A 789 -15.91 -15.61 22.49
CA LEU A 789 -16.66 -16.23 23.57
C LEU A 789 -16.67 -17.76 23.35
N GLU A 790 -16.09 -18.48 24.30
CA GLU A 790 -16.17 -19.93 24.41
C GLU A 790 -17.57 -20.35 24.95
N PRO A 791 -17.96 -21.64 24.86
CA PRO A 791 -19.26 -22.10 25.35
C PRO A 791 -19.54 -21.73 26.81
N ASP A 792 -18.51 -21.73 27.66
CA ASP A 792 -18.61 -21.45 29.09
C ASP A 792 -18.51 -19.94 29.44
N ASP A 793 -18.19 -19.08 28.47
CA ASP A 793 -18.02 -17.65 28.70
C ASP A 793 -19.37 -16.93 28.87
N GLU A 794 -19.41 -15.93 29.76
CA GLU A 794 -20.61 -15.09 29.94
C GLU A 794 -20.93 -14.29 28.66
N ARG A 795 -22.15 -14.47 28.14
CA ARG A 795 -22.61 -13.88 26.86
C ARG A 795 -23.26 -12.50 27.04
N HIS A 796 -22.53 -11.57 27.63
CA HIS A 796 -23.00 -10.20 27.75
C HIS A 796 -23.16 -9.55 26.35
N SER A 797 -24.32 -8.95 26.10
CA SER A 797 -24.58 -8.10 24.94
C SER A 797 -25.36 -6.88 25.38
N HIS A 798 -25.07 -5.74 24.76
CA HIS A 798 -25.91 -4.55 24.94
C HIS A 798 -27.23 -4.66 24.18
N PHE A 799 -27.34 -5.61 23.26
CA PHE A 799 -28.52 -5.90 22.47
C PHE A 799 -29.18 -7.20 22.95
N LYS A 800 -30.46 -7.40 22.62
CA LYS A 800 -31.13 -8.68 22.84
C LYS A 800 -30.60 -9.70 21.82
N ALA A 801 -29.40 -10.20 22.09
CA ALA A 801 -28.75 -11.21 21.28
C ALA A 801 -29.11 -12.61 21.80
N ASN A 802 -29.36 -13.50 20.85
CA ASN A 802 -29.44 -14.93 21.12
C ASN A 802 -28.45 -15.61 20.19
N ASP A 803 -27.38 -16.17 20.74
CA ASP A 803 -26.35 -16.84 19.95
C ASP A 803 -26.76 -18.24 19.52
N LEU A 804 -27.74 -18.87 20.18
CA LEU A 804 -28.20 -20.22 19.86
C LEU A 804 -28.71 -20.31 18.42
N ILE A 805 -28.41 -21.43 17.75
CA ILE A 805 -28.71 -21.65 16.34
C ILE A 805 -29.84 -22.69 16.24
N GLY A 806 -31.06 -22.23 15.98
CA GLY A 806 -32.25 -23.10 15.94
C GLY A 806 -32.60 -23.69 17.31
N GLU A 807 -33.02 -24.96 17.32
CA GLU A 807 -33.33 -25.74 18.54
C GLU A 807 -32.11 -26.51 19.07
N ASP A 808 -30.91 -26.23 18.57
CA ASP A 808 -29.68 -26.91 18.98
C ASP A 808 -29.35 -26.61 20.46
N PRO A 809 -29.23 -27.64 21.33
CA PRO A 809 -28.90 -27.45 22.74
C PRO A 809 -27.44 -27.04 22.97
N GLU A 810 -26.56 -27.14 21.97
CA GLU A 810 -25.14 -26.76 22.08
C GLU A 810 -24.97 -25.23 22.13
N VAL A 811 -24.15 -24.76 23.07
CA VAL A 811 -23.80 -23.33 23.19
C VAL A 811 -22.65 -23.02 22.20
N PRO A 812 -22.86 -22.19 21.15
CA PRO A 812 -21.92 -22.04 20.05
C PRO A 812 -20.74 -21.14 20.39
N SER A 813 -19.57 -21.35 19.80
CA SER A 813 -18.46 -20.39 19.88
C SER A 813 -18.81 -19.10 19.12
N THR A 814 -18.48 -17.93 19.68
CA THR A 814 -18.95 -16.65 19.11
C THR A 814 -17.83 -15.61 19.03
N HIS A 815 -17.60 -15.05 17.84
CA HIS A 815 -16.84 -13.81 17.68
C HIS A 815 -17.74 -12.60 17.89
N VAL A 816 -17.30 -11.66 18.73
CA VAL A 816 -18.01 -10.40 18.99
C VAL A 816 -17.08 -9.24 18.65
N LEU A 817 -17.50 -8.39 17.73
CA LEU A 817 -16.84 -7.12 17.42
C LEU A 817 -17.81 -5.98 17.74
N ASN A 818 -17.41 -5.14 18.68
CA ASN A 818 -18.15 -3.95 19.09
C ASN A 818 -17.45 -2.71 18.56
N VAL A 819 -18.22 -1.84 17.91
CA VAL A 819 -17.77 -0.52 17.45
C VAL A 819 -18.78 0.50 17.95
N ASN A 820 -18.38 1.28 18.95
CA ASN A 820 -19.17 2.39 19.46
C ASN A 820 -18.53 3.70 19.04
N VAL A 821 -19.33 4.61 18.50
CA VAL A 821 -18.94 5.98 18.17
C VAL A 821 -19.87 6.91 18.92
N ASN A 822 -19.35 7.65 19.88
CA ASN A 822 -20.10 8.62 20.67
C ASN A 822 -19.63 10.03 20.34
N PHE A 823 -20.55 10.87 19.89
CA PHE A 823 -20.36 12.30 19.75
C PHE A 823 -20.99 12.97 20.98
N LYS A 824 -20.15 13.41 21.91
CA LYS A 824 -20.54 13.99 23.19
C LYS A 824 -20.67 15.51 23.09
N GLY A 825 -21.75 16.04 23.64
CA GLY A 825 -22.03 17.47 23.74
C GLY A 825 -22.88 17.78 24.98
N ASP A 826 -22.90 19.03 25.43
CA ASP A 826 -23.56 19.40 26.70
C ASP A 826 -25.08 19.15 26.70
N ALA A 827 -25.73 19.35 25.55
CA ALA A 827 -27.19 19.31 25.42
C ALA A 827 -27.72 18.02 24.78
N LYS A 828 -26.92 17.34 23.95
CA LYS A 828 -27.34 16.15 23.20
C LYS A 828 -26.16 15.23 22.98
N GLU A 829 -26.27 13.98 23.43
CA GLU A 829 -25.31 12.92 23.12
C GLU A 829 -25.80 12.10 21.93
N ARG A 830 -24.96 12.01 20.89
CA ARG A 830 -25.25 11.23 19.68
C ARG A 830 -24.40 9.98 19.68
N LYS A 831 -25.04 8.82 19.84
CA LYS A 831 -24.36 7.53 19.94
C LYS A 831 -24.71 6.69 18.73
N VAL A 832 -23.68 6.10 18.13
CA VAL A 832 -23.78 4.97 17.20
C VAL A 832 -23.15 3.79 17.91
N ALA A 833 -23.89 2.71 18.09
CA ALA A 833 -23.36 1.44 18.56
C ALA A 833 -23.60 0.41 17.47
N ALA A 834 -22.56 -0.32 17.12
CA ALA A 834 -22.65 -1.48 16.24
C ALA A 834 -22.01 -2.68 16.93
N GLU A 835 -22.75 -3.79 16.95
CA GLU A 835 -22.26 -5.06 17.46
C GLU A 835 -22.44 -6.12 16.37
N LEU A 836 -21.33 -6.75 16.02
CA LEU A 836 -21.26 -7.85 15.07
C LEU A 836 -20.99 -9.14 15.84
N ARG A 837 -21.90 -10.09 15.77
CA ARG A 837 -21.74 -11.43 16.35
C ARG A 837 -21.71 -12.46 15.25
N TYR A 838 -20.70 -13.32 15.26
CA TYR A 838 -20.65 -14.49 14.39
C TYR A 838 -20.50 -15.74 15.26
N SER A 839 -21.58 -16.48 15.38
CA SER A 839 -21.70 -17.69 16.18
C SER A 839 -21.67 -18.91 15.28
N PHE A 840 -20.94 -19.94 15.71
CA PHE A 840 -20.84 -21.22 15.03
C PHE A 840 -20.71 -22.34 16.05
N ASN A 841 -21.31 -23.48 15.76
CA ASN A 841 -21.17 -24.68 16.58
C ASN A 841 -19.81 -25.35 16.37
N HIS A 842 -19.43 -26.29 17.25
CA HIS A 842 -18.12 -26.92 17.23
C HIS A 842 -17.78 -27.63 15.89
N ASP A 843 -18.79 -28.12 15.18
CA ASP A 843 -18.67 -28.82 13.91
C ASP A 843 -18.63 -27.90 12.66
N LEU A 844 -18.80 -26.58 12.85
CA LEU A 844 -18.79 -25.53 11.81
C LEU A 844 -19.90 -25.65 10.75
N PHE A 845 -20.99 -26.39 10.99
CA PHE A 845 -22.08 -26.52 10.03
C PHE A 845 -23.24 -25.55 10.27
N ASN A 846 -23.50 -25.22 11.54
CA ASN A 846 -24.52 -24.24 11.88
C ASN A 846 -23.86 -22.89 12.08
N HIS A 847 -24.30 -21.89 11.31
CA HIS A 847 -23.80 -20.54 11.41
C HIS A 847 -24.92 -19.57 11.70
N LYS A 848 -24.63 -18.63 12.60
CA LYS A 848 -25.50 -17.51 12.90
C LYS A 848 -24.69 -16.22 12.88
N PHE A 849 -25.17 -15.27 12.11
CA PHE A 849 -24.63 -13.95 12.00
C PHE A 849 -25.66 -12.97 12.55
N GLN A 850 -25.25 -12.13 13.49
CA GLN A 850 -26.10 -11.09 14.01
C GLN A 850 -25.39 -9.76 13.88
N PHE A 851 -26.10 -8.79 13.34
CA PHE A 851 -25.63 -7.42 13.25
C PHE A 851 -26.66 -6.52 13.91
N PHE A 852 -26.21 -5.88 14.99
CA PHE A 852 -26.99 -4.89 15.69
C PHE A 852 -26.39 -3.53 15.39
N TYR A 853 -27.26 -2.59 15.05
CA TYR A 853 -26.92 -1.20 14.89
C TYR A 853 -27.94 -0.39 15.65
N GLU A 854 -27.49 0.50 16.51
CA GLU A 854 -28.32 1.46 17.20
C GLU A 854 -27.73 2.84 17.01
N ARG A 855 -28.60 3.78 16.67
CA ARG A 855 -28.27 5.18 16.54
C ARG A 855 -29.30 5.99 17.33
N THR A 856 -28.84 6.88 18.19
CA THR A 856 -29.75 7.86 18.81
C THR A 856 -30.28 8.86 17.77
N PRO A 857 -31.33 9.62 18.05
CA PRO A 857 -31.78 10.71 17.17
C PRO A 857 -30.64 11.68 16.85
N PHE A 858 -30.29 11.87 15.58
CA PHE A 858 -29.22 12.81 15.21
C PHE A 858 -29.83 14.15 14.86
N LYS A 859 -30.86 14.15 14.01
CA LYS A 859 -31.59 15.34 13.57
C LYS A 859 -32.60 15.82 14.62
N SER A 860 -33.09 17.04 14.47
CA SER A 860 -34.18 17.62 15.27
C SER A 860 -35.53 16.98 14.99
N ASN A 861 -35.74 16.47 13.77
CA ASN A 861 -36.98 15.83 13.35
C ASN A 861 -36.94 14.30 13.55
N ASP A 862 -35.87 13.76 14.14
CA ASP A 862 -35.84 12.37 14.63
C ASP A 862 -36.39 12.42 16.07
N ASP A 863 -37.60 11.91 16.31
CA ASP A 863 -38.19 11.84 17.66
C ASP A 863 -37.76 10.57 18.42
N GLU A 864 -37.36 9.53 17.70
CA GLU A 864 -37.00 8.20 18.23
C GLU A 864 -35.65 7.72 17.69
N GLY A 865 -34.92 6.92 18.48
CA GLY A 865 -33.70 6.27 18.04
C GLY A 865 -33.97 5.32 16.87
N PHE A 866 -32.96 5.02 16.08
CA PHE A 866 -33.07 4.08 14.96
C PHE A 866 -32.24 2.84 15.24
N LYS A 867 -32.87 1.67 15.21
CA LYS A 867 -32.24 0.37 15.40
C LYS A 867 -32.35 -0.44 14.12
N ILE A 868 -31.30 -1.21 13.82
CA ILE A 868 -31.33 -2.30 12.86
C ILE A 868 -30.88 -3.54 13.61
N CYS A 869 -31.70 -4.57 13.59
CA CYS A 869 -31.36 -5.91 14.05
C CYS A 869 -31.45 -6.85 12.86
N LEU A 870 -30.29 -7.30 12.41
CA LEU A 870 -30.19 -8.31 11.37
C LEU A 870 -29.76 -9.61 12.02
N GLY A 871 -30.56 -10.66 11.82
CA GLY A 871 -30.20 -12.03 12.11
C GLY A 871 -30.14 -12.80 10.80
N ALA A 872 -29.04 -13.47 10.53
CA ALA A 872 -28.94 -14.41 9.43
C ALA A 872 -28.49 -15.76 9.98
N THR A 873 -29.19 -16.82 9.61
CA THR A 873 -28.77 -18.20 9.92
C THR A 873 -28.54 -18.95 8.63
N ALA A 874 -27.56 -19.83 8.64
CA ALA A 874 -27.30 -20.72 7.52
C ALA A 874 -26.92 -22.09 8.08
N LYS A 875 -27.66 -23.11 7.65
CA LYS A 875 -27.42 -24.51 8.02
C LYS A 875 -26.74 -25.22 6.87
N PHE A 876 -25.45 -25.50 7.04
CA PHE A 876 -24.68 -26.24 6.06
C PHE A 876 -24.91 -27.74 6.25
N PRO A 877 -25.08 -28.49 5.16
CA PRO A 877 -25.29 -29.92 5.26
C PRO A 877 -24.00 -30.64 5.62
N HIS A 878 -24.09 -31.67 6.47
CA HIS A 878 -22.94 -32.52 6.76
C HIS A 878 -22.43 -33.21 5.48
N PRO A 879 -21.09 -33.33 5.33
CA PRO A 879 -20.48 -34.10 4.26
C PRO A 879 -20.88 -35.57 4.37
N ASP A 880 -21.26 -36.18 3.24
CA ASP A 880 -21.59 -37.59 3.18
C ASP A 880 -20.32 -38.41 2.87
N TRP A 881 -19.52 -38.65 3.91
CA TRP A 881 -18.26 -39.39 3.79
C TRP A 881 -18.44 -40.83 3.28
N THR A 882 -19.66 -41.40 3.29
CA THR A 882 -19.92 -42.71 2.68
C THR A 882 -19.75 -42.68 1.15
N ARG A 883 -20.02 -41.54 0.52
CA ARG A 883 -19.87 -41.30 -0.93
C ARG A 883 -18.48 -40.83 -1.33
N ILE A 884 -17.49 -40.88 -0.44
CA ILE A 884 -16.13 -40.41 -0.72
C ILE A 884 -15.47 -41.11 -1.93
N ASN A 885 -15.89 -42.35 -2.21
CA ASN A 885 -15.44 -43.10 -3.38
C ASN A 885 -16.13 -42.67 -4.69
N GLU A 886 -17.25 -41.98 -4.61
CA GLU A 886 -18.06 -41.45 -5.73
C GLU A 886 -18.15 -39.92 -5.66
N LEU A 887 -17.01 -39.25 -5.85
CA LEU A 887 -16.89 -37.79 -5.70
C LEU A 887 -17.92 -36.99 -6.54
N ALA A 888 -18.37 -37.52 -7.68
CA ALA A 888 -19.34 -36.87 -8.56
C ALA A 888 -20.75 -36.70 -7.94
N THR A 889 -21.14 -37.59 -7.03
CA THR A 889 -22.44 -37.60 -6.36
C THR A 889 -22.35 -37.18 -4.89
N PHE A 890 -21.17 -36.77 -4.42
CA PHE A 890 -20.88 -36.44 -3.02
C PHE A 890 -21.75 -35.30 -2.47
N TYR A 891 -21.97 -34.26 -3.27
CA TYR A 891 -22.82 -33.12 -2.91
C TYR A 891 -24.19 -33.14 -3.61
N GLN A 892 -24.54 -34.22 -4.31
CA GLN A 892 -25.80 -34.29 -5.04
C GLN A 892 -26.99 -34.27 -4.07
N GLY A 893 -27.98 -33.41 -4.34
CA GLY A 893 -29.17 -33.25 -3.51
C GLY A 893 -28.94 -32.54 -2.17
N LYS A 894 -27.72 -32.06 -1.90
CA LYS A 894 -27.41 -31.25 -0.73
C LYS A 894 -27.86 -29.80 -0.98
N HIS A 895 -28.40 -29.18 0.06
CA HIS A 895 -28.86 -27.79 0.04
C HIS A 895 -28.37 -27.07 1.30
N ILE A 896 -28.34 -25.74 1.26
CA ILE A 896 -28.17 -24.89 2.45
C ILE A 896 -29.51 -24.20 2.68
N ASP A 897 -30.07 -24.40 3.86
CA ASP A 897 -31.20 -23.59 4.32
C ASP A 897 -30.64 -22.32 4.95
N ALA A 898 -31.14 -21.17 4.52
CA ALA A 898 -30.69 -19.86 4.96
C ALA A 898 -31.88 -18.96 5.26
N ASP A 899 -31.86 -18.38 6.45
CA ASP A 899 -32.86 -17.43 6.90
C ASP A 899 -32.19 -16.07 7.12
N LEU A 900 -32.85 -15.01 6.66
CA LEU A 900 -32.42 -13.64 6.88
C LEU A 900 -33.61 -12.83 7.40
N ASP A 901 -33.47 -12.39 8.64
CA ASP A 901 -34.43 -11.54 9.34
C ASP A 901 -33.83 -10.16 9.54
N ILE A 902 -34.47 -9.14 8.98
CA ILE A 902 -34.07 -7.75 9.15
C ILE A 902 -35.22 -7.00 9.81
N HIS A 903 -35.01 -6.54 11.04
CA HIS A 903 -35.93 -5.66 11.75
C HIS A 903 -35.30 -4.28 11.87
N TYR A 904 -36.08 -3.23 11.59
CA TYR A 904 -35.61 -1.86 11.74
C TYR A 904 -36.73 -0.89 12.05
N GLY A 905 -36.39 0.17 12.78
CA GLY A 905 -37.35 1.12 13.33
C GLY A 905 -36.85 1.69 14.65
N SER A 906 -37.76 2.04 15.56
CA SER A 906 -37.38 2.50 16.91
C SER A 906 -37.07 1.38 17.89
N SER A 907 -37.58 0.18 17.64
CA SER A 907 -37.20 -1.06 18.31
C SER A 907 -36.97 -2.18 17.30
N CYS A 908 -36.51 -3.34 17.78
CA CYS A 908 -36.36 -4.55 16.99
C CYS A 908 -37.50 -5.55 17.22
N ASP A 909 -38.67 -5.07 17.66
CA ASP A 909 -39.84 -5.90 17.94
C ASP A 909 -40.73 -6.06 16.70
N GLU A 910 -41.63 -7.06 16.72
CA GLU A 910 -42.49 -7.47 15.60
C GLU A 910 -43.44 -6.38 15.06
N GLY A 911 -43.66 -5.28 15.79
CA GLY A 911 -44.53 -4.17 15.38
C GLY A 911 -43.91 -3.17 14.40
N GLN A 912 -42.60 -3.23 14.16
CA GLN A 912 -41.85 -2.30 13.30
C GLN A 912 -41.63 -2.85 11.87
N SER A 913 -40.88 -2.14 11.04
CA SER A 913 -40.56 -2.61 9.68
C SER A 913 -39.72 -3.88 9.76
N SER A 914 -40.18 -4.94 9.11
CA SER A 914 -39.48 -6.22 9.02
C SER A 914 -39.42 -6.73 7.59
N VAL A 915 -38.31 -7.38 7.26
CA VAL A 915 -38.10 -8.14 6.03
C VAL A 915 -37.55 -9.49 6.41
N HIS A 916 -38.28 -10.55 6.07
CA HIS A 916 -37.91 -11.93 6.26
C HIS A 916 -37.64 -12.55 4.90
N LEU A 917 -36.51 -13.24 4.77
CA LEU A 917 -36.17 -14.02 3.58
C LEU A 917 -35.85 -15.43 4.05
N HIS A 918 -36.72 -16.36 3.69
CA HIS A 918 -36.48 -17.79 3.85
C HIS A 918 -36.02 -18.34 2.52
N GLY A 919 -34.79 -18.83 2.44
CA GLY A 919 -34.17 -19.21 1.19
C GLY A 919 -33.43 -20.53 1.26
N GLN A 920 -33.48 -21.29 0.17
CA GLN A 920 -32.72 -22.51 0.00
C GLN A 920 -31.74 -22.37 -1.16
N TYR A 921 -30.48 -22.66 -0.89
CA TYR A 921 -29.44 -22.73 -1.91
C TYR A 921 -29.29 -24.16 -2.43
N THR A 922 -29.33 -24.32 -3.74
CA THR A 922 -29.20 -25.59 -4.47
C THR A 922 -28.24 -25.44 -5.66
N HIS A 923 -27.92 -26.54 -6.34
CA HIS A 923 -27.22 -26.48 -7.62
C HIS A 923 -28.05 -25.77 -8.70
N THR A 924 -27.37 -25.09 -9.62
CA THR A 924 -28.04 -24.60 -10.84
C THR A 924 -28.43 -25.78 -11.72
N ASP A 925 -29.43 -25.58 -12.57
CA ASP A 925 -29.91 -26.66 -13.46
C ASP A 925 -28.79 -27.15 -14.39
N SER A 926 -27.85 -26.27 -14.75
CA SER A 926 -26.65 -26.58 -15.54
C SER A 926 -25.59 -27.35 -14.74
N ASP A 927 -25.34 -26.98 -13.47
CA ASP A 927 -24.40 -27.68 -12.60
C ASP A 927 -24.88 -29.12 -12.34
N GLU A 928 -26.16 -29.30 -12.05
CA GLU A 928 -26.76 -30.61 -11.82
C GLU A 928 -26.64 -31.52 -13.06
N ALA A 929 -26.96 -31.00 -14.25
CA ALA A 929 -26.78 -31.74 -15.50
C ALA A 929 -25.31 -32.16 -15.74
N GLN A 930 -24.36 -31.28 -15.42
CA GLN A 930 -22.92 -31.60 -15.54
C GLN A 930 -22.47 -32.67 -14.55
N LEU A 931 -22.95 -32.63 -13.31
CA LEU A 931 -22.65 -33.62 -12.27
C LEU A 931 -23.23 -35.00 -12.60
N VAL A 932 -24.48 -35.06 -13.07
CA VAL A 932 -25.12 -36.32 -13.52
C VAL A 932 -24.36 -36.92 -14.71
N ASN A 933 -23.98 -36.10 -15.69
CA ASN A 933 -23.19 -36.56 -16.83
C ASN A 933 -21.78 -37.03 -16.44
N ALA A 934 -21.15 -36.37 -15.45
CA ALA A 934 -19.87 -36.77 -14.89
C ALA A 934 -19.95 -38.10 -14.14
N ALA A 935 -20.99 -38.30 -13.32
CA ALA A 935 -21.23 -39.56 -12.62
C ALA A 935 -21.50 -40.71 -13.60
N ALA A 936 -22.19 -40.44 -14.71
CA ALA A 936 -22.49 -41.44 -15.74
C ALA A 936 -21.35 -41.70 -16.75
N GLY A 937 -20.19 -41.02 -16.63
CA GLY A 937 -19.06 -41.17 -17.54
C GLY A 937 -19.37 -40.81 -19.01
N LYS A 938 -20.41 -40.02 -19.27
CA LYS A 938 -20.87 -39.69 -20.63
C LYS A 938 -19.93 -38.70 -21.34
N PRO A 939 -19.72 -38.80 -22.66
CA PRO A 939 -18.90 -37.85 -23.42
C PRO A 939 -19.57 -36.46 -23.53
N ILE A 940 -18.74 -35.43 -23.76
CA ILE A 940 -19.18 -34.04 -23.91
C ILE A 940 -20.08 -33.90 -25.15
N THR A 941 -21.38 -33.68 -24.96
CA THR A 941 -22.31 -33.33 -26.03
C THR A 941 -22.74 -31.87 -25.89
N GLY A 942 -22.12 -30.94 -26.63
CA GLY A 942 -22.54 -29.52 -26.69
C GLY A 942 -21.40 -28.50 -26.81
N ASN A 943 -21.77 -27.25 -27.15
CA ASN A 943 -20.85 -26.15 -27.47
C ASN A 943 -19.82 -25.89 -26.35
N LEU A 944 -18.54 -25.93 -26.73
CA LEU A 944 -17.34 -26.17 -25.90
C LEU A 944 -16.93 -25.09 -24.87
N ARG A 945 -17.73 -24.05 -24.61
CA ARG A 945 -17.24 -22.91 -23.81
C ARG A 945 -17.23 -23.12 -22.28
N TYR A 946 -18.12 -23.90 -21.65
CA TYR A 946 -18.21 -23.95 -20.17
C TYR A 946 -18.60 -25.30 -19.51
N ASN A 947 -18.07 -26.45 -19.96
CA ASN A 947 -18.20 -27.73 -19.21
C ASN A 947 -17.11 -27.87 -18.13
N GLY A 948 -17.07 -26.93 -17.19
CA GLY A 948 -16.02 -26.82 -16.18
C GLY A 948 -16.00 -27.98 -15.17
N LEU A 949 -17.15 -28.33 -14.60
CA LEU A 949 -17.27 -29.37 -13.57
C LEU A 949 -17.00 -30.75 -14.15
N HIS A 950 -17.64 -31.06 -15.28
CA HIS A 950 -17.48 -32.36 -15.96
C HIS A 950 -16.01 -32.62 -16.35
N ARG A 951 -15.30 -31.61 -16.88
CA ARG A 951 -13.87 -31.73 -17.20
C ARG A 951 -13.00 -31.99 -15.96
N MET A 952 -13.32 -31.36 -14.83
CA MET A 952 -12.58 -31.57 -13.58
C MET A 952 -12.82 -32.96 -13.01
N ALA A 953 -14.04 -33.49 -13.09
CA ALA A 953 -14.37 -34.86 -12.70
C ALA A 953 -13.59 -35.91 -13.51
N LEU A 954 -13.54 -35.79 -14.84
CA LEU A 954 -12.77 -36.71 -15.68
C LEU A 954 -11.27 -36.71 -15.34
N LYS A 955 -10.69 -35.53 -15.12
CA LYS A 955 -9.28 -35.41 -14.70
C LYS A 955 -9.05 -35.97 -13.30
N CYS A 956 -10.01 -35.82 -12.41
CA CYS A 956 -9.97 -36.46 -11.10
C CYS A 956 -9.96 -37.98 -11.24
N GLN A 957 -10.87 -38.56 -12.03
CA GLN A 957 -10.94 -40.00 -12.27
C GLN A 957 -9.65 -40.55 -12.88
N ALA A 958 -9.11 -39.89 -13.91
CA ALA A 958 -7.85 -40.29 -14.54
C ALA A 958 -6.67 -40.37 -13.55
N GLY A 959 -6.59 -39.43 -12.59
CA GLY A 959 -5.55 -39.51 -11.55
C GLY A 959 -5.83 -40.56 -10.47
N ARG A 960 -7.11 -40.89 -10.21
CA ARG A 960 -7.48 -42.00 -9.31
C ARG A 960 -7.12 -43.35 -9.90
N GLU A 961 -7.30 -43.53 -11.21
CA GLU A 961 -6.84 -44.71 -11.96
C GLU A 961 -5.32 -44.90 -11.90
N GLN A 962 -4.56 -43.81 -11.71
CA GLN A 962 -3.11 -43.82 -11.49
C GLN A 962 -2.70 -44.02 -10.02
N GLY A 963 -3.64 -44.36 -9.13
CA GLY A 963 -3.36 -44.65 -7.72
C GLY A 963 -3.24 -43.42 -6.81
N ILE A 964 -3.74 -42.24 -7.23
CA ILE A 964 -3.80 -41.01 -6.41
C ILE A 964 -5.27 -40.69 -6.07
N PRO A 965 -5.77 -41.10 -4.88
CA PRO A 965 -7.19 -41.00 -4.53
C PRO A 965 -7.76 -39.57 -4.56
N PHE A 966 -6.98 -38.57 -4.14
CA PHE A 966 -7.38 -37.16 -4.08
C PHE A 966 -6.39 -36.25 -4.81
N ASN A 967 -6.15 -36.50 -6.10
CA ASN A 967 -5.31 -35.59 -6.88
C ASN A 967 -5.86 -34.15 -6.89
N TYR A 968 -5.03 -33.19 -7.31
CA TYR A 968 -5.40 -31.77 -7.37
C TYR A 968 -6.76 -31.50 -8.05
N TYR A 969 -7.08 -32.23 -9.12
CA TYR A 969 -8.35 -32.06 -9.82
C TYR A 969 -9.52 -32.63 -9.03
N CYS A 970 -9.34 -33.66 -8.21
CA CYS A 970 -10.37 -34.15 -7.28
C CYS A 970 -10.73 -33.12 -6.21
N LEU A 971 -9.74 -32.54 -5.53
CA LEU A 971 -10.00 -31.50 -4.52
C LEU A 971 -10.60 -30.24 -5.14
N LYS A 972 -10.13 -29.87 -6.34
CA LYS A 972 -10.69 -28.75 -7.09
C LYS A 972 -12.12 -29.05 -7.55
N PHE A 973 -12.38 -30.27 -8.02
CA PHE A 973 -13.72 -30.72 -8.40
C PHE A 973 -14.65 -30.67 -7.20
N MET A 974 -14.31 -31.32 -6.09
CA MET A 974 -15.08 -31.31 -4.83
C MET A 974 -15.45 -29.91 -4.37
N ARG A 975 -14.48 -28.98 -4.39
CA ARG A 975 -14.72 -27.57 -4.07
C ARG A 975 -15.67 -26.87 -5.03
N HIS A 976 -15.59 -27.15 -6.33
CA HIS A 976 -16.45 -26.48 -7.31
C HIS A 976 -17.82 -27.16 -7.42
N SER A 977 -17.90 -28.47 -7.22
CA SER A 977 -19.16 -29.22 -7.15
C SER A 977 -19.91 -28.94 -5.86
N SER A 978 -19.25 -28.44 -4.80
CA SER A 978 -19.93 -27.99 -3.59
C SER A 978 -20.60 -26.62 -3.72
N ARG A 979 -20.51 -25.97 -4.89
CA ARG A 979 -21.10 -24.64 -5.16
C ARG A 979 -22.61 -24.78 -5.34
N LEU A 980 -23.37 -24.04 -4.56
CA LEU A 980 -24.83 -23.97 -4.61
C LEU A 980 -25.25 -22.58 -5.06
N ALA A 981 -25.39 -22.38 -6.38
CA ALA A 981 -25.61 -21.08 -7.01
C ALA A 981 -27.05 -20.83 -7.49
N LYS A 982 -28.01 -21.64 -7.04
CA LYS A 982 -29.45 -21.41 -7.24
C LYS A 982 -30.09 -21.10 -5.90
N LEU A 983 -30.54 -19.86 -5.72
CA LEU A 983 -31.30 -19.43 -4.56
C LEU A 983 -32.78 -19.42 -4.89
N THR A 984 -33.56 -20.24 -4.20
CA THR A 984 -35.03 -20.20 -4.19
C THR A 984 -35.45 -19.62 -2.85
N ALA A 985 -36.07 -18.44 -2.83
CA ALA A 985 -36.38 -17.76 -1.59
C ALA A 985 -37.77 -17.12 -1.61
N ASP A 986 -38.46 -17.22 -0.48
CA ASP A 986 -39.69 -16.49 -0.19
C ASP A 986 -39.33 -15.26 0.66
N VAL A 987 -39.69 -14.08 0.14
CA VAL A 987 -39.43 -12.80 0.78
C VAL A 987 -40.75 -12.23 1.27
N GLU A 988 -40.87 -12.04 2.57
CA GLU A 988 -42.03 -11.41 3.21
C GLU A 988 -41.61 -10.10 3.88
N TRP A 989 -42.39 -9.04 3.71
CA TRP A 989 -42.17 -7.79 4.44
C TRP A 989 -43.43 -7.33 5.14
N LYS A 990 -43.24 -6.70 6.30
CA LYS A 990 -44.31 -6.07 7.06
C LYS A 990 -43.94 -4.64 7.45
N ASN A 991 -44.93 -3.74 7.40
CA ASN A 991 -44.79 -2.31 7.70
C ASN A 991 -43.57 -1.67 7.03
N TYR A 992 -43.27 -2.06 5.79
CA TYR A 992 -42.03 -1.70 5.11
C TYR A 992 -41.96 -0.20 4.85
N LYS A 993 -40.96 0.44 5.47
CA LYS A 993 -40.59 1.83 5.19
C LYS A 993 -39.23 1.83 4.49
N PRO A 994 -39.07 2.49 3.34
CA PRO A 994 -37.81 2.50 2.61
C PRO A 994 -36.60 2.93 3.48
N LEU A 995 -35.63 2.02 3.63
CA LEU A 995 -34.34 2.30 4.28
C LEU A 995 -33.48 3.22 3.38
N PHE A 996 -33.03 4.36 3.93
CA PHE A 996 -32.01 5.25 3.33
C PHE A 996 -32.30 5.80 1.91
N ASP A 997 -33.52 6.28 1.63
CA ASP A 997 -33.93 6.81 0.32
C ASP A 997 -33.06 7.93 -0.29
N LYS A 998 -32.17 8.57 0.48
CA LYS A 998 -31.30 9.67 0.01
C LYS A 998 -29.80 9.32 -0.14
N VAL A 999 -29.31 8.22 0.45
CA VAL A 999 -27.86 7.93 0.53
C VAL A 999 -27.41 6.92 -0.53
N PHE A 1000 -28.22 5.89 -0.79
CA PHE A 1000 -27.88 4.83 -1.75
C PHE A 1000 -27.93 5.23 -3.24
N PRO A 1001 -28.84 6.10 -3.72
CA PRO A 1001 -28.91 6.44 -5.15
C PRO A 1001 -27.65 7.14 -5.67
N VAL A 1002 -26.99 7.93 -4.80
CA VAL A 1002 -25.77 8.64 -5.16
C VAL A 1002 -24.60 7.65 -5.29
N HIS A 1003 -24.42 6.72 -4.35
CA HIS A 1003 -23.32 5.74 -4.42
C HIS A 1003 -23.48 4.70 -5.53
N ALA A 1004 -24.70 4.26 -5.83
CA ALA A 1004 -24.98 3.31 -6.91
C ALA A 1004 -24.62 3.86 -8.31
N LYS A 1005 -24.73 5.19 -8.50
CA LYS A 1005 -24.44 5.88 -9.77
C LYS A 1005 -22.93 6.04 -10.04
N TYR A 1006 -22.08 6.01 -8.99
CA TYR A 1006 -20.64 6.28 -9.08
C TYR A 1006 -19.78 5.03 -9.31
N LEU A 1007 -20.30 3.83 -8.99
CA LEU A 1007 -19.61 2.55 -9.16
C LEU A 1007 -19.64 2.00 -10.60
N ALA A 1008 -19.82 2.86 -11.61
CA ALA A 1008 -19.96 2.47 -13.03
C ALA A 1008 -21.13 1.51 -13.33
N LEU A 1009 -22.09 1.37 -12.42
CA LEU A 1009 -23.29 0.57 -12.63
C LEU A 1009 -24.33 1.43 -13.35
N LYS A 1010 -24.88 0.91 -14.44
CA LYS A 1010 -26.07 1.50 -15.06
C LYS A 1010 -27.14 1.61 -13.95
N PRO A 1011 -27.60 2.83 -13.59
CA PRO A 1011 -28.52 3.03 -12.47
C PRO A 1011 -29.87 2.33 -12.65
N GLU A 1012 -30.14 1.81 -13.84
CA GLU A 1012 -31.37 1.15 -14.27
C GLU A 1012 -31.54 -0.28 -13.71
N HIS A 1013 -30.50 -0.94 -13.19
CA HIS A 1013 -30.53 -2.39 -12.86
C HIS A 1013 -30.10 -2.72 -11.41
N GLY A 1014 -30.36 -1.84 -10.43
CA GLY A 1014 -29.86 -1.96 -9.04
C GLY A 1014 -29.66 -3.41 -8.58
N GLY A 1015 -28.41 -3.85 -8.33
CA GLY A 1015 -28.05 -5.28 -8.25
C GLY A 1015 -28.86 -6.08 -7.22
N PHE A 1016 -28.84 -7.42 -7.28
CA PHE A 1016 -29.71 -8.38 -6.55
C PHE A 1016 -30.81 -7.81 -5.62
N PHE A 1017 -30.47 -7.28 -4.44
CA PHE A 1017 -31.44 -6.72 -3.48
C PHE A 1017 -32.21 -5.50 -4.01
N GLY A 1018 -31.62 -4.69 -4.89
CA GLY A 1018 -32.27 -3.58 -5.56
C GLY A 1018 -33.36 -4.03 -6.52
N VAL A 1019 -33.13 -5.11 -7.28
CA VAL A 1019 -34.15 -5.73 -8.14
C VAL A 1019 -35.28 -6.30 -7.28
N ILE A 1020 -34.99 -7.03 -6.21
CA ILE A 1020 -36.01 -7.56 -5.29
C ILE A 1020 -36.87 -6.41 -4.72
N ARG A 1021 -36.23 -5.37 -4.18
CA ARG A 1021 -36.90 -4.18 -3.66
C ARG A 1021 -37.80 -3.51 -4.71
N SER A 1022 -37.41 -3.50 -5.98
CA SER A 1022 -38.21 -2.82 -7.02
C SER A 1022 -39.62 -3.41 -7.23
N HIS A 1023 -39.87 -4.62 -6.72
CA HIS A 1023 -41.18 -5.29 -6.77
C HIS A 1023 -41.95 -5.25 -5.45
N PHE A 1024 -41.47 -4.50 -4.44
CA PHE A 1024 -42.22 -4.32 -3.19
C PHE A 1024 -43.42 -3.40 -3.44
N THR A 1025 -44.63 -3.95 -3.34
CA THR A 1025 -45.89 -3.22 -3.52
C THR A 1025 -46.63 -3.08 -2.19
N GLY A 1026 -46.85 -1.86 -1.73
CA GLY A 1026 -47.55 -1.58 -0.47
C GLY A 1026 -46.68 -1.79 0.79
N GLU A 1027 -47.29 -1.62 1.96
CA GLU A 1027 -46.60 -1.72 3.26
C GLU A 1027 -46.32 -3.17 3.69
N ASN A 1028 -47.10 -4.13 3.18
CA ASN A 1028 -46.97 -5.55 3.44
C ASN A 1028 -47.06 -6.32 2.12
N GLY A 1029 -46.34 -7.43 2.00
CA GLY A 1029 -46.46 -8.29 0.84
C GLY A 1029 -45.51 -9.47 0.87
N LYS A 1030 -45.64 -10.32 -0.15
CA LYS A 1030 -44.82 -11.53 -0.34
C LYS A 1030 -44.34 -11.63 -1.79
N LEU A 1031 -43.12 -12.11 -1.97
CA LEU A 1031 -42.52 -12.41 -3.28
C LEU A 1031 -41.83 -13.77 -3.23
N HIS A 1032 -41.93 -14.51 -4.34
CA HIS A 1032 -41.11 -15.70 -4.56
C HIS A 1032 -39.98 -15.35 -5.54
N VAL A 1033 -38.74 -15.62 -5.16
CA VAL A 1033 -37.54 -15.25 -5.92
C VAL A 1033 -36.73 -16.49 -6.26
N VAL A 1034 -36.48 -16.72 -7.53
CA VAL A 1034 -35.55 -17.75 -8.01
C VAL A 1034 -34.39 -17.05 -8.72
N SER A 1035 -33.18 -17.21 -8.20
CA SER A 1035 -31.96 -16.59 -8.72
C SER A 1035 -30.94 -17.67 -9.06
N GLN A 1036 -30.47 -17.70 -10.30
CA GLN A 1036 -29.43 -18.63 -10.76
C GLN A 1036 -28.20 -17.86 -11.22
N VAL A 1037 -27.06 -18.13 -10.59
CA VAL A 1037 -25.79 -17.49 -10.92
C VAL A 1037 -25.00 -18.41 -11.88
N PRO A 1038 -24.89 -18.08 -13.19
CA PRO A 1038 -24.21 -18.94 -14.16
C PRO A 1038 -22.70 -19.04 -13.89
N TRP A 1039 -21.93 -19.74 -14.74
CA TRP A 1039 -20.47 -19.62 -14.72
C TRP A 1039 -20.06 -18.39 -15.54
N TRP A 1040 -19.37 -17.42 -14.94
CA TRP A 1040 -18.87 -16.23 -15.63
C TRP A 1040 -17.34 -16.24 -15.81
N ASP A 1041 -16.86 -15.57 -16.87
CA ASP A 1041 -15.41 -15.37 -17.17
C ASP A 1041 -14.86 -14.06 -16.59
N LEU A 1042 -13.56 -13.85 -16.68
CA LEU A 1042 -12.87 -12.61 -16.29
C LEU A 1042 -13.20 -11.39 -17.14
N LYS A 1043 -13.76 -11.60 -18.33
CA LYS A 1043 -14.26 -10.52 -19.19
C LYS A 1043 -15.71 -10.15 -18.87
N GLU A 1044 -16.38 -10.96 -18.03
CA GLU A 1044 -17.77 -10.78 -17.64
C GLU A 1044 -17.83 -10.31 -16.18
N GLU A 1045 -18.75 -9.38 -15.89
CA GLU A 1045 -19.01 -8.99 -14.50
C GLU A 1045 -19.84 -10.09 -13.81
N PRO A 1046 -19.61 -10.37 -12.52
CA PRO A 1046 -20.45 -11.31 -11.77
C PRO A 1046 -21.91 -10.90 -11.88
N HIS A 1047 -22.76 -11.82 -12.32
CA HIS A 1047 -24.16 -11.55 -12.60
C HIS A 1047 -25.04 -12.75 -12.29
N THR A 1048 -26.32 -12.52 -12.04
CA THR A 1048 -27.33 -13.55 -11.79
C THR A 1048 -28.54 -13.34 -12.68
N ASP A 1049 -29.20 -14.43 -13.05
CA ASP A 1049 -30.48 -14.42 -13.75
C ASP A 1049 -31.59 -14.70 -12.73
N MET A 1050 -32.57 -13.79 -12.64
CA MET A 1050 -33.60 -13.81 -11.61
C MET A 1050 -34.99 -13.91 -12.21
N VAL A 1051 -35.84 -14.71 -11.57
CA VAL A 1051 -37.28 -14.73 -11.78
C VAL A 1051 -37.93 -14.32 -10.47
N ILE A 1052 -38.74 -13.28 -10.50
CA ILE A 1052 -39.53 -12.82 -9.36
C ILE A 1052 -41.00 -13.08 -9.68
N THR A 1053 -41.67 -13.81 -8.80
CA THR A 1053 -43.11 -14.08 -8.86
C THR A 1053 -43.79 -13.28 -7.76
N THR A 1054 -44.67 -12.37 -8.15
CA THR A 1054 -45.50 -11.57 -7.23
C THR A 1054 -46.68 -12.39 -6.69
N GLU A 1055 -47.30 -11.92 -5.61
CA GLU A 1055 -48.46 -12.60 -4.97
C GLU A 1055 -49.66 -12.81 -5.94
N ASP A 1056 -49.81 -11.94 -6.94
CA ASP A 1056 -50.81 -12.07 -8.02
C ASP A 1056 -50.39 -13.05 -9.13
N GLY A 1057 -49.29 -13.79 -8.95
CA GLY A 1057 -48.79 -14.83 -9.86
C GLY A 1057 -48.07 -14.32 -11.11
N LYS A 1058 -47.77 -13.02 -11.21
CA LYS A 1058 -47.02 -12.46 -12.34
C LYS A 1058 -45.53 -12.76 -12.21
N ASN A 1059 -44.94 -13.24 -13.30
CA ASN A 1059 -43.52 -13.58 -13.37
C ASN A 1059 -42.71 -12.49 -14.08
N TYR A 1060 -41.72 -11.93 -13.41
CA TYR A 1060 -40.79 -10.94 -13.93
C TYR A 1060 -39.40 -11.56 -14.08
N ARG A 1061 -38.85 -11.53 -15.31
CA ARG A 1061 -37.52 -12.07 -15.61
C ARG A 1061 -36.51 -10.94 -15.73
N HIS A 1062 -35.39 -11.06 -15.01
CA HIS A 1062 -34.27 -10.13 -15.04
C HIS A 1062 -33.02 -10.89 -15.40
N TRP A 1063 -32.39 -10.52 -16.51
CA TRP A 1063 -31.19 -11.18 -17.03
C TRP A 1063 -29.95 -10.35 -16.73
N GLY A 1064 -28.85 -11.01 -16.35
CA GLY A 1064 -27.57 -10.34 -16.15
C GLY A 1064 -27.56 -9.33 -15.00
N VAL A 1065 -28.32 -9.57 -13.93
CA VAL A 1065 -28.37 -8.68 -12.76
C VAL A 1065 -27.01 -8.69 -12.05
N PRO A 1066 -26.32 -7.55 -11.90
CA PRO A 1066 -24.99 -7.53 -11.29
C PRO A 1066 -25.00 -8.04 -9.84
N THR A 1067 -24.00 -8.83 -9.48
CA THR A 1067 -23.78 -9.32 -8.11
C THR A 1067 -22.52 -8.69 -7.53
N PHE A 1068 -22.61 -8.20 -6.29
CA PHE A 1068 -21.53 -7.46 -5.65
C PHE A 1068 -20.51 -8.37 -4.93
N SER A 1069 -20.86 -9.64 -4.75
CA SER A 1069 -20.09 -10.61 -3.97
C SER A 1069 -20.45 -12.06 -4.35
N HIS A 1070 -19.70 -13.02 -3.81
CA HIS A 1070 -19.99 -14.45 -3.93
C HIS A 1070 -21.15 -14.94 -3.03
N MET A 1071 -21.94 -14.03 -2.43
CA MET A 1071 -23.01 -14.37 -1.48
C MET A 1071 -24.12 -15.24 -2.09
N LEU A 1072 -24.36 -15.13 -3.39
CA LEU A 1072 -25.37 -15.95 -4.10
C LEU A 1072 -24.84 -17.30 -4.59
N GLU A 1073 -23.59 -17.64 -4.30
CA GLU A 1073 -22.99 -18.92 -4.67
C GLU A 1073 -22.14 -19.53 -3.53
N PRO A 1074 -22.74 -19.77 -2.34
CA PRO A 1074 -22.06 -20.41 -1.23
C PRO A 1074 -21.51 -21.80 -1.63
N ARG A 1075 -20.48 -22.24 -0.90
CA ARG A 1075 -19.84 -23.55 -1.08
C ARG A 1075 -19.90 -24.32 0.22
N VAL A 1076 -20.31 -25.59 0.17
CA VAL A 1076 -20.40 -26.48 1.34
C VAL A 1076 -19.12 -27.32 1.59
N PHE A 1077 -18.00 -26.99 0.92
CA PHE A 1077 -16.75 -27.73 1.06
C PHE A 1077 -15.99 -27.32 2.32
N SER A 1078 -16.00 -28.17 3.35
CA SER A 1078 -15.41 -27.91 4.67
C SER A 1078 -14.09 -28.66 4.98
N SER A 1079 -13.62 -29.55 4.11
CA SER A 1079 -12.42 -30.35 4.40
C SER A 1079 -11.14 -29.50 4.45
N LEU A 1080 -10.07 -29.99 5.11
CA LEU A 1080 -8.76 -29.32 5.20
C LEU A 1080 -8.84 -27.91 5.82
N GLY A 1081 -9.51 -27.75 6.97
CA GLY A 1081 -9.53 -26.48 7.71
C GLY A 1081 -10.07 -25.27 6.93
N TYR A 1082 -10.75 -25.48 5.79
CA TYR A 1082 -11.30 -24.40 4.97
C TYR A 1082 -12.53 -23.81 5.68
N SER A 1083 -12.43 -22.57 6.16
CA SER A 1083 -13.60 -21.82 6.60
C SER A 1083 -14.41 -21.30 5.41
N ASN A 1084 -15.72 -21.20 5.58
CA ASN A 1084 -16.60 -20.57 4.59
C ASN A 1084 -16.19 -19.09 4.32
N MET A 1085 -15.55 -18.42 5.29
CA MET A 1085 -14.97 -17.07 5.10
C MET A 1085 -13.82 -17.03 4.08
N ALA A 1086 -13.02 -18.11 3.97
CA ALA A 1086 -11.92 -18.19 2.99
C ALA A 1086 -12.42 -18.18 1.53
N GLU A 1087 -13.73 -18.37 1.29
CA GLU A 1087 -14.32 -18.19 -0.04
C GLU A 1087 -14.38 -16.72 -0.46
N TYR A 1088 -14.70 -15.80 0.47
CA TYR A 1088 -14.88 -14.37 0.19
C TYR A 1088 -13.55 -13.62 0.09
N ALA A 1089 -12.48 -14.12 0.70
CA ALA A 1089 -11.18 -13.49 0.68
C ALA A 1089 -10.05 -14.52 0.47
N LYS A 1090 -9.50 -14.55 -0.75
CA LYS A 1090 -8.41 -15.46 -1.14
C LYS A 1090 -7.15 -15.33 -0.28
N GLN A 1091 -6.94 -14.20 0.38
CA GLN A 1091 -5.83 -13.96 1.29
C GLN A 1091 -5.84 -14.86 2.54
N TYR A 1092 -7.02 -15.37 2.92
CA TYR A 1092 -7.19 -16.31 4.05
C TYR A 1092 -7.21 -17.78 3.60
N ARG A 1093 -7.02 -18.07 2.31
CA ARG A 1093 -6.91 -19.46 1.85
C ARG A 1093 -5.53 -19.98 2.18
N HIS A 1094 -5.45 -20.90 3.14
CA HIS A 1094 -4.21 -21.58 3.48
C HIS A 1094 -3.82 -22.55 2.35
N ARG A 1095 -2.52 -22.59 2.02
CA ARG A 1095 -1.98 -23.63 1.15
C ARG A 1095 -1.84 -24.90 1.97
N TYR A 1096 -1.96 -26.03 1.28
CA TYR A 1096 -1.76 -27.33 1.88
C TYR A 1096 -0.69 -28.09 1.11
N CYS A 1097 0.03 -28.94 1.83
CA CYS A 1097 0.87 -30.00 1.28
C CYS A 1097 0.12 -31.33 1.43
N ASP A 1098 0.15 -32.17 0.40
CA ASP A 1098 -0.54 -33.46 0.42
C ASP A 1098 0.40 -34.62 0.09
N LEU A 1099 0.37 -35.68 0.90
CA LEU A 1099 1.20 -36.87 0.76
C LEU A 1099 0.28 -38.07 0.51
N GLN A 1100 0.35 -38.64 -0.69
CA GLN A 1100 -0.54 -39.71 -1.17
C GLN A 1100 0.25 -40.77 -1.94
N SER A 1101 0.10 -42.05 -1.58
CA SER A 1101 0.82 -43.16 -2.23
C SER A 1101 2.35 -42.88 -2.25
N LEU A 1102 3.03 -43.00 -3.40
CA LEU A 1102 4.45 -42.65 -3.60
C LEU A 1102 4.65 -41.23 -4.15
N SER A 1103 3.69 -40.32 -3.94
CA SER A 1103 3.76 -38.93 -4.38
C SER A 1103 3.47 -37.96 -3.25
N LEU A 1104 4.11 -36.81 -3.30
CA LEU A 1104 3.85 -35.69 -2.41
C LEU A 1104 3.67 -34.43 -3.25
N ARG A 1105 2.75 -33.56 -2.88
CA ARG A 1105 2.60 -32.24 -3.47
C ARG A 1105 2.90 -31.16 -2.44
N THR A 1106 3.78 -30.25 -2.81
CA THR A 1106 4.26 -29.18 -1.93
C THR A 1106 3.22 -28.08 -1.70
N PHE A 1107 3.48 -27.15 -0.77
CA PHE A 1107 2.61 -26.00 -0.50
C PHE A 1107 2.40 -25.11 -1.74
N ASP A 1108 3.44 -24.99 -2.56
CA ASP A 1108 3.45 -24.15 -3.78
C ASP A 1108 2.93 -24.92 -5.00
N GLY A 1109 2.73 -26.23 -4.85
CA GLY A 1109 1.93 -27.08 -5.73
C GLY A 1109 2.75 -27.93 -6.69
N THR A 1110 4.04 -28.09 -6.45
CA THR A 1110 4.96 -28.97 -7.19
C THR A 1110 4.76 -30.43 -6.77
N LEU A 1111 4.83 -31.37 -7.71
CA LEU A 1111 4.69 -32.80 -7.44
C LEU A 1111 6.07 -33.46 -7.28
N VAL A 1112 6.27 -34.15 -6.17
CA VAL A 1112 7.50 -34.83 -5.77
C VAL A 1112 7.26 -36.35 -5.73
N LYS A 1113 8.12 -37.13 -6.37
CA LYS A 1113 8.10 -38.60 -6.28
C LYS A 1113 8.87 -39.06 -5.05
N LEU A 1114 8.30 -39.97 -4.27
CA LEU A 1114 8.89 -40.47 -3.03
C LEU A 1114 9.65 -41.78 -3.26
N PRO A 1115 10.79 -42.02 -2.58
CA PRO A 1115 11.49 -43.29 -2.63
C PRO A 1115 10.72 -44.38 -1.88
N GLU A 1116 10.82 -45.61 -2.37
CA GLU A 1116 10.32 -46.82 -1.71
C GLU A 1116 11.26 -47.19 -0.56
N THR A 1117 10.87 -46.81 0.65
CA THR A 1117 11.59 -47.08 1.91
C THR A 1117 10.61 -46.96 3.07
N ASP A 1118 10.84 -47.74 4.12
CA ASP A 1118 10.13 -47.74 5.40
C ASP A 1118 10.75 -46.78 6.43
N CYS A 1119 11.83 -46.05 6.06
CA CYS A 1119 12.42 -45.01 6.88
C CYS A 1119 11.50 -43.76 7.01
N TYR A 1120 11.64 -43.05 8.12
CA TYR A 1120 10.97 -41.77 8.34
C TYR A 1120 11.53 -40.69 7.39
N LYS A 1121 10.64 -39.87 6.85
CA LYS A 1121 10.96 -38.75 5.97
C LYS A 1121 10.46 -37.45 6.59
N VAL A 1122 11.24 -36.38 6.48
CA VAL A 1122 10.83 -35.03 6.92
C VAL A 1122 9.82 -34.46 5.94
N VAL A 1123 8.54 -34.51 6.31
CA VAL A 1123 7.45 -33.97 5.49
C VAL A 1123 7.47 -32.45 5.51
N SER A 1124 7.45 -31.86 6.70
CA SER A 1124 7.57 -30.41 6.89
C SER A 1124 8.09 -30.08 8.28
N ARG A 1125 8.86 -29.00 8.40
CA ARG A 1125 9.46 -28.50 9.64
C ARG A 1125 9.49 -26.97 9.63
N ASP A 1126 9.35 -26.36 10.80
CA ASP A 1126 9.71 -24.95 11.02
C ASP A 1126 11.24 -24.83 11.06
N CYS A 1127 11.82 -24.26 10.01
CA CYS A 1127 13.25 -24.02 9.86
C CYS A 1127 13.70 -22.63 10.34
N SER A 1128 12.79 -21.84 10.93
CA SER A 1128 13.18 -20.62 11.64
C SER A 1128 13.91 -20.95 12.96
N PRO A 1129 14.59 -19.97 13.58
CA PRO A 1129 15.28 -20.18 14.86
C PRO A 1129 14.37 -20.65 16.01
N ASN A 1130 13.04 -20.56 15.86
CA ASN A 1130 12.07 -20.97 16.87
C ASN A 1130 11.72 -22.45 16.85
N LYS A 1131 11.95 -23.14 15.72
CA LYS A 1131 11.77 -24.59 15.56
C LYS A 1131 10.44 -25.15 16.14
N ARG A 1132 9.30 -24.53 15.82
CA ARG A 1132 8.01 -24.77 16.50
C ARG A 1132 7.41 -26.16 16.28
N PHE A 1133 7.61 -26.78 15.13
CA PHE A 1133 7.09 -28.14 14.84
C PHE A 1133 7.99 -28.92 13.86
N LEU A 1134 7.86 -30.26 13.88
CA LEU A 1134 8.48 -31.20 12.94
C LEU A 1134 7.49 -32.33 12.62
N ILE A 1135 7.27 -32.62 11.33
CA ILE A 1135 6.35 -33.67 10.86
C ILE A 1135 7.15 -34.72 10.09
N LEU A 1136 7.01 -35.97 10.50
CA LEU A 1136 7.66 -37.14 9.92
C LEU A 1136 6.62 -38.15 9.46
N ALA A 1137 6.86 -38.77 8.30
CA ALA A 1137 6.03 -39.87 7.80
C ALA A 1137 6.88 -41.02 7.28
N ARG A 1138 6.42 -42.25 7.47
CA ARG A 1138 7.04 -43.46 6.90
C ARG A 1138 6.02 -44.39 6.27
N SER A 1139 6.47 -45.24 5.35
CA SER A 1139 5.66 -46.35 4.83
C SER A 1139 5.60 -47.49 5.86
N THR A 1140 4.50 -48.25 5.87
CA THR A 1140 4.35 -49.45 6.71
C THR A 1140 4.13 -50.69 5.84
N ASN A 1141 4.37 -51.87 6.41
CA ASN A 1141 4.10 -53.15 5.74
C ASN A 1141 2.61 -53.55 5.77
N ASN A 1142 1.73 -52.70 6.30
CA ASN A 1142 0.29 -52.97 6.34
C ASN A 1142 -0.37 -52.53 5.01
N PRO A 1143 -0.96 -53.47 4.23
CA PRO A 1143 -1.57 -53.14 2.94
C PRO A 1143 -2.82 -52.24 3.06
N SER A 1144 -3.46 -52.20 4.22
CA SER A 1144 -4.66 -51.38 4.47
C SER A 1144 -4.33 -49.97 5.00
N LEU A 1145 -3.21 -49.83 5.71
CA LEU A 1145 -2.75 -48.60 6.37
C LEU A 1145 -1.28 -48.36 6.05
N THR A 1146 -1.03 -47.91 4.82
CA THR A 1146 0.30 -47.88 4.20
C THR A 1146 1.27 -46.87 4.81
N LYS A 1147 0.82 -46.00 5.72
CA LYS A 1147 1.63 -44.91 6.29
C LYS A 1147 1.47 -44.78 7.81
N ALA A 1148 2.54 -44.30 8.45
CA ALA A 1148 2.55 -43.92 9.87
C ALA A 1148 3.08 -42.49 10.01
N LEU A 1149 2.53 -41.75 10.99
CA LEU A 1149 2.83 -40.34 11.24
C LEU A 1149 3.52 -40.17 12.61
N LYS A 1150 4.56 -39.36 12.67
CA LYS A 1150 5.21 -38.89 13.91
C LYS A 1150 5.34 -37.37 13.84
N VAL A 1151 4.78 -36.65 14.80
CA VAL A 1151 4.73 -35.19 14.84
C VAL A 1151 5.31 -34.71 16.17
N PHE A 1152 6.19 -33.72 16.11
CA PHE A 1152 6.63 -32.97 17.27
C PHE A 1152 6.00 -31.58 17.22
N ILE A 1153 5.20 -31.24 18.23
CA ILE A 1153 4.65 -29.89 18.41
C ILE A 1153 5.34 -29.32 19.64
N HIS A 1154 6.17 -28.30 19.45
CA HIS A 1154 7.13 -27.83 20.44
C HIS A 1154 8.05 -28.96 20.93
N THR A 1155 7.80 -29.50 22.13
CA THR A 1155 8.50 -30.65 22.70
C THR A 1155 7.62 -31.90 22.75
N THR A 1156 6.31 -31.81 22.67
CA THR A 1156 5.44 -33.00 22.79
C THR A 1156 5.53 -33.87 21.55
N LYS A 1157 5.68 -35.19 21.74
CA LYS A 1157 5.70 -36.19 20.65
C LYS A 1157 4.31 -36.80 20.47
N LEU A 1158 3.78 -36.70 19.26
CA LEU A 1158 2.52 -37.31 18.82
C LEU A 1158 2.80 -38.37 17.75
N GLU A 1159 2.28 -39.58 17.92
CA GLU A 1159 2.42 -40.68 16.98
C GLU A 1159 1.04 -41.23 16.58
N ILE A 1160 0.80 -41.37 15.27
CA ILE A 1160 -0.42 -42.00 14.73
C ILE A 1160 0.00 -43.16 13.83
N LEU A 1161 -0.16 -44.39 14.30
CA LEU A 1161 0.35 -45.59 13.64
C LEU A 1161 -0.47 -46.85 13.93
N PRO A 1162 -0.49 -47.85 13.03
CA PRO A 1162 -1.06 -49.17 13.29
C PRO A 1162 -0.11 -50.00 14.16
N VAL A 1163 -0.62 -50.72 15.16
CA VAL A 1163 0.20 -51.55 16.09
C VAL A 1163 0.38 -52.98 15.58
N THR A 1164 -0.63 -53.54 14.92
CA THR A 1164 -0.67 -54.89 14.35
C THR A 1164 -1.28 -54.85 12.94
N ALA A 1165 -1.14 -55.94 12.17
CA ALA A 1165 -1.70 -56.03 10.82
C ALA A 1165 -3.23 -55.84 10.80
N ASP A 1166 -3.91 -56.23 11.88
CA ASP A 1166 -5.38 -56.23 11.99
C ASP A 1166 -5.93 -55.08 12.86
N SER A 1167 -5.08 -54.27 13.52
CA SER A 1167 -5.52 -53.13 14.34
C SER A 1167 -5.66 -51.86 13.53
N GLY A 1168 -6.72 -51.07 13.80
CA GLY A 1168 -6.85 -49.70 13.32
C GLY A 1168 -5.75 -48.76 13.82
N LEU A 1169 -5.76 -47.51 13.34
CA LEU A 1169 -4.83 -46.48 13.79
C LEU A 1169 -5.04 -46.17 15.27
N ILE A 1170 -3.95 -46.05 16.03
CA ILE A 1170 -3.98 -45.53 17.40
C ILE A 1170 -3.22 -44.22 17.47
N VAL A 1171 -3.60 -43.36 18.41
CA VAL A 1171 -2.89 -42.13 18.73
C VAL A 1171 -2.09 -42.36 20.01
N ARG A 1172 -0.81 -42.01 20.00
CA ARG A 1172 0.06 -41.98 21.19
C ARG A 1172 0.62 -40.59 21.40
N VAL A 1173 0.59 -40.10 22.63
CA VAL A 1173 1.18 -38.84 23.05
C VAL A 1173 2.23 -39.14 24.11
N ASP A 1174 3.47 -38.75 23.83
CA ASP A 1174 4.67 -39.07 24.62
C ASP A 1174 4.79 -40.56 24.99
N GLY A 1175 4.39 -41.43 24.06
CA GLY A 1175 4.41 -42.89 24.21
C GLY A 1175 3.15 -43.50 24.83
N ASN A 1176 2.27 -42.69 25.44
CA ASN A 1176 1.03 -43.15 26.06
C ASN A 1176 -0.12 -43.18 25.03
N LYS A 1177 -0.88 -44.28 24.96
CA LYS A 1177 -2.05 -44.37 24.07
C LYS A 1177 -3.16 -43.46 24.60
N VAL A 1178 -3.72 -42.62 23.72
CA VAL A 1178 -4.84 -41.72 24.02
C VAL A 1178 -6.06 -42.12 23.19
N GLU A 1179 -7.24 -42.04 23.78
CA GLU A 1179 -8.51 -42.28 23.07
C GLU A 1179 -9.07 -40.95 22.58
N ALA A 1180 -9.24 -40.82 21.27
CA ALA A 1180 -9.98 -39.75 20.63
C ALA A 1180 -11.17 -40.39 19.92
N THR A 1181 -12.40 -40.04 20.29
CA THR A 1181 -13.63 -40.45 19.58
C THR A 1181 -14.30 -39.23 18.96
N PRO A 1182 -15.23 -39.41 18.00
CA PRO A 1182 -15.93 -38.27 17.40
C PRO A 1182 -16.68 -37.41 18.43
N GLU A 1183 -17.20 -38.01 19.50
CA GLU A 1183 -17.90 -37.28 20.58
C GLU A 1183 -16.95 -36.72 21.65
N ARG A 1184 -15.69 -37.19 21.71
CA ARG A 1184 -14.70 -36.79 22.73
C ARG A 1184 -13.35 -36.57 22.06
N PRO A 1185 -13.07 -35.36 21.54
CA PRO A 1185 -11.76 -35.03 21.02
C PRO A 1185 -10.73 -35.01 22.16
N TYR A 1186 -9.49 -35.42 21.85
CA TYR A 1186 -8.40 -35.39 22.81
C TYR A 1186 -7.71 -34.03 22.75
N SER A 1187 -7.87 -33.21 23.77
CA SER A 1187 -7.10 -31.97 23.94
C SER A 1187 -5.86 -32.24 24.78
N HIS A 1188 -4.68 -31.95 24.23
CA HIS A 1188 -3.43 -31.99 24.99
C HIS A 1188 -3.18 -30.62 25.58
N THR A 1189 -3.39 -30.53 26.89
CA THR A 1189 -3.10 -29.32 27.65
C THR A 1189 -1.71 -29.41 28.27
N ASP A 1190 -0.95 -28.34 28.12
CA ASP A 1190 0.30 -28.13 28.84
C ASP A 1190 0.07 -26.95 29.79
N HIS A 1191 0.19 -27.18 31.10
CA HIS A 1191 -0.13 -26.23 32.17
C HIS A 1191 -1.50 -25.51 32.02
N ASP A 1192 -2.58 -26.24 31.72
CA ASP A 1192 -3.95 -25.68 31.57
C ASP A 1192 -4.19 -24.82 30.31
N VAL A 1193 -3.31 -24.89 29.29
CA VAL A 1193 -3.59 -24.34 27.95
C VAL A 1193 -3.45 -25.43 26.89
N GLU A 1194 -4.44 -25.51 26.00
CA GLU A 1194 -4.45 -26.42 24.86
C GLU A 1194 -3.28 -26.12 23.90
N LEU A 1195 -2.33 -27.06 23.81
CA LEU A 1195 -1.21 -27.01 22.86
C LEU A 1195 -1.66 -27.47 21.48
N PHE A 1196 -2.42 -28.58 21.45
CA PHE A 1196 -3.06 -29.12 20.26
C PHE A 1196 -4.27 -29.97 20.65
N GLU A 1197 -5.20 -30.11 19.71
CA GLU A 1197 -6.38 -30.96 19.80
C GLU A 1197 -6.32 -32.05 18.72
N VAL A 1198 -6.75 -33.26 19.06
CA VAL A 1198 -6.90 -34.39 18.13
C VAL A 1198 -8.37 -34.79 18.05
N LYS A 1199 -8.96 -34.62 16.87
CA LYS A 1199 -10.32 -35.06 16.54
C LYS A 1199 -10.31 -36.27 15.63
N THR A 1200 -11.38 -37.05 15.64
CA THR A 1200 -11.56 -38.15 14.70
C THR A 1200 -12.95 -38.09 14.04
N HIS A 1201 -12.98 -38.27 12.72
CA HIS A 1201 -14.21 -38.38 11.93
C HIS A 1201 -14.08 -39.60 11.01
N ASP A 1202 -14.90 -40.62 11.23
CA ASP A 1202 -14.81 -41.95 10.60
C ASP A 1202 -13.41 -42.59 10.71
N LYS A 1203 -12.60 -42.50 9.64
CA LYS A 1203 -11.22 -43.02 9.56
C LYS A 1203 -10.15 -41.91 9.54
N TRP A 1204 -10.55 -40.64 9.65
CA TRP A 1204 -9.66 -39.49 9.59
C TRP A 1204 -9.38 -38.93 10.98
N PHE A 1205 -8.10 -38.68 11.26
CA PHE A 1205 -7.61 -37.95 12.41
C PHE A 1205 -7.25 -36.53 12.00
N GLU A 1206 -7.76 -35.55 12.74
CA GLU A 1206 -7.41 -34.14 12.58
C GLU A 1206 -6.61 -33.66 13.79
N VAL A 1207 -5.41 -33.14 13.56
CA VAL A 1207 -4.55 -32.58 14.61
C VAL A 1207 -4.45 -31.08 14.39
N THR A 1208 -4.94 -30.29 15.35
CA THR A 1208 -5.01 -28.84 15.26
C THR A 1208 -4.22 -28.18 16.38
N SER A 1209 -3.22 -27.37 16.05
CA SER A 1209 -2.52 -26.49 16.99
C SER A 1209 -2.76 -25.04 16.59
N LYS A 1210 -3.80 -24.43 17.17
CA LYS A 1210 -4.14 -23.01 16.95
C LYS A 1210 -2.99 -22.06 17.34
N PRO A 1211 -2.28 -22.23 18.48
CA PRO A 1211 -1.20 -21.32 18.89
C PRO A 1211 0.00 -21.29 17.93
N TYR A 1212 0.24 -22.40 17.24
CA TYR A 1212 1.31 -22.50 16.24
C TYR A 1212 0.79 -22.45 14.80
N GLY A 1213 -0.53 -22.27 14.58
CA GLY A 1213 -1.14 -22.20 13.26
C GLY A 1213 -0.88 -23.44 12.40
N LEU A 1214 -0.96 -24.64 12.99
CA LEU A 1214 -0.71 -25.93 12.32
C LEU A 1214 -2.00 -26.77 12.29
N TYR A 1215 -2.35 -27.30 11.12
CA TYR A 1215 -3.51 -28.18 10.94
C TYR A 1215 -3.11 -29.40 10.10
N LEU A 1216 -3.36 -30.60 10.61
CA LEU A 1216 -3.04 -31.87 9.96
C LEU A 1216 -4.30 -32.72 9.82
N THR A 1217 -4.44 -33.41 8.69
CA THR A 1217 -5.54 -34.35 8.44
C THR A 1217 -4.95 -35.67 7.90
N PHE A 1218 -5.17 -36.79 8.59
CA PHE A 1218 -4.51 -38.06 8.33
C PHE A 1218 -5.44 -39.28 8.46
N ASN A 1219 -5.42 -40.22 7.52
CA ASN A 1219 -6.24 -41.45 7.58
C ASN A 1219 -5.45 -42.76 7.46
N GLY A 1220 -4.12 -42.72 7.64
CA GLY A 1220 -3.26 -43.90 7.49
C GLY A 1220 -2.75 -44.14 6.07
N ASN A 1221 -3.34 -43.51 5.05
CA ASN A 1221 -2.90 -43.60 3.66
C ASN A 1221 -2.59 -42.23 3.04
N LEU A 1222 -3.24 -41.18 3.54
CA LEU A 1222 -3.19 -39.80 3.06
C LEU A 1222 -2.86 -38.88 4.24
N LEU A 1223 -1.98 -37.91 4.01
CA LEU A 1223 -1.67 -36.84 4.95
C LEU A 1223 -1.83 -35.48 4.25
N PHE A 1224 -2.59 -34.59 4.86
CA PHE A 1224 -2.62 -33.17 4.48
C PHE A 1224 -2.03 -32.32 5.59
N VAL A 1225 -1.19 -31.35 5.23
CA VAL A 1225 -0.54 -30.41 6.14
C VAL A 1225 -0.91 -29.00 5.74
N GLN A 1226 -1.35 -28.17 6.68
CA GLN A 1226 -1.60 -26.75 6.49
C GLN A 1226 -0.92 -25.93 7.57
N THR A 1227 -0.40 -24.78 7.17
CA THR A 1227 0.33 -23.86 8.05
C THR A 1227 -0.17 -22.42 7.87
N ALA A 1228 -0.08 -21.66 8.93
CA ALA A 1228 -0.45 -20.24 8.92
C ALA A 1228 0.48 -19.41 7.99
N PRO A 1229 -0.03 -18.32 7.38
CA PRO A 1229 0.74 -17.50 6.43
C PRO A 1229 2.05 -16.90 6.95
N PHE A 1230 2.27 -16.79 8.26
CA PHE A 1230 3.51 -16.23 8.81
C PHE A 1230 4.73 -17.16 8.64
N TYR A 1231 4.52 -18.44 8.30
CA TYR A 1231 5.57 -19.40 7.97
C TYR A 1231 6.03 -19.33 6.50
N ARG A 1232 5.48 -18.42 5.68
CA ARG A 1232 5.93 -18.26 4.29
C ARG A 1232 7.43 -17.99 4.25
N GLY A 1233 8.16 -18.77 3.45
CA GLY A 1233 9.60 -18.70 3.33
C GLY A 1233 10.39 -19.19 4.55
N LYS A 1234 9.74 -19.87 5.52
CA LYS A 1234 10.36 -20.31 6.79
C LYS A 1234 10.25 -21.82 7.04
N LEU A 1235 9.60 -22.54 6.13
CA LEU A 1235 9.46 -23.99 6.22
C LEU A 1235 10.58 -24.70 5.45
N CYS A 1236 10.76 -25.97 5.75
CA CYS A 1236 11.67 -26.89 5.06
C CYS A 1236 11.11 -28.31 5.13
N GLY A 1237 11.70 -29.24 4.37
CA GLY A 1237 11.20 -30.61 4.21
C GLY A 1237 10.60 -30.86 2.83
N LEU A 1238 10.05 -32.06 2.62
CA LEU A 1238 9.48 -32.47 1.35
C LEU A 1238 8.35 -31.56 0.85
N CYS A 1239 7.62 -30.89 1.75
CA CYS A 1239 6.55 -29.95 1.44
C CYS A 1239 7.01 -28.59 0.91
N GLY A 1240 8.32 -28.35 0.78
CA GLY A 1240 8.88 -27.08 0.33
C GLY A 1240 8.89 -26.02 1.41
N ASP A 1241 9.18 -24.77 1.01
CA ASP A 1241 9.41 -23.65 1.93
C ASP A 1241 8.26 -22.64 2.04
N TYR A 1242 7.19 -22.86 1.28
CA TYR A 1242 5.94 -22.10 1.32
C TYR A 1242 6.12 -20.63 0.93
N ASN A 1243 7.00 -20.32 -0.03
CA ASN A 1243 7.24 -18.95 -0.50
C ASN A 1243 6.27 -18.49 -1.61
N LEU A 1244 5.28 -19.32 -1.98
CA LEU A 1244 4.33 -19.10 -3.08
C LEU A 1244 4.97 -19.05 -4.48
N ASP A 1245 6.18 -19.59 -4.60
CA ASP A 1245 6.90 -19.74 -5.85
C ASP A 1245 7.27 -21.22 -6.07
N ARG A 1246 7.06 -21.73 -7.29
CA ARG A 1246 7.46 -23.10 -7.64
C ARG A 1246 8.90 -23.19 -8.13
N ASN A 1247 9.53 -22.04 -8.38
CA ASN A 1247 10.95 -22.01 -8.69
C ASN A 1247 11.77 -22.36 -7.45
N HIS A 1248 12.84 -23.15 -7.63
CA HIS A 1248 13.71 -23.61 -6.55
C HIS A 1248 13.04 -24.43 -5.42
N GLU A 1249 11.88 -25.05 -5.71
CA GLU A 1249 11.11 -25.84 -4.73
C GLU A 1249 11.90 -27.02 -4.13
N LEU A 1250 12.75 -27.66 -4.92
CA LEU A 1250 13.43 -28.91 -4.59
C LEU A 1250 14.73 -28.67 -3.83
N SER A 1251 14.68 -27.89 -2.74
CA SER A 1251 15.84 -27.58 -1.89
C SER A 1251 16.01 -28.58 -0.75
N GLY A 1252 17.15 -29.29 -0.74
CA GLY A 1252 17.53 -30.28 0.27
C GLY A 1252 17.75 -29.70 1.66
N PRO A 1253 18.01 -30.56 2.66
CA PRO A 1253 18.26 -30.14 4.04
C PRO A 1253 19.51 -29.25 4.19
N ASP A 1254 20.49 -29.42 3.30
CA ASP A 1254 21.73 -28.65 3.21
C ASP A 1254 21.60 -27.39 2.33
N GLY A 1255 20.40 -27.10 1.80
CA GLY A 1255 20.15 -26.03 0.85
C GLY A 1255 20.49 -26.36 -0.61
N HIS A 1256 20.99 -27.57 -0.91
CA HIS A 1256 21.28 -27.99 -2.28
C HIS A 1256 20.01 -28.06 -3.13
N LEU A 1257 20.05 -27.50 -4.35
CA LEU A 1257 18.92 -27.55 -5.26
C LEU A 1257 18.99 -28.77 -6.19
N TYR A 1258 17.99 -29.62 -6.12
CA TYR A 1258 17.90 -30.83 -6.94
C TYR A 1258 17.08 -30.61 -8.21
N ASN A 1259 17.51 -31.21 -9.31
CA ASN A 1259 16.74 -31.25 -10.57
C ASN A 1259 15.80 -32.45 -10.65
N ASN A 1260 16.03 -33.49 -9.82
CA ASN A 1260 15.25 -34.72 -9.81
C ASN A 1260 14.47 -34.84 -8.49
N THR A 1261 13.14 -34.95 -8.61
CA THR A 1261 12.25 -35.11 -7.45
C THR A 1261 12.56 -36.32 -6.57
N LEU A 1262 13.07 -37.43 -7.13
CA LEU A 1262 13.38 -38.63 -6.36
C LEU A 1262 14.65 -38.46 -5.52
N GLU A 1263 15.70 -37.85 -6.09
CA GLU A 1263 16.95 -37.54 -5.37
C GLU A 1263 16.71 -36.52 -4.26
N PHE A 1264 15.94 -35.47 -4.57
CA PHE A 1264 15.41 -34.54 -3.58
C PHE A 1264 14.70 -35.29 -2.44
N ALA A 1265 13.80 -36.22 -2.77
CA ALA A 1265 13.06 -36.94 -1.76
C ALA A 1265 13.92 -37.90 -0.93
N LYS A 1266 15.00 -38.46 -1.50
CA LYS A 1266 16.01 -39.24 -0.75
C LYS A 1266 16.75 -38.37 0.27
N SER A 1267 17.02 -37.10 -0.04
CA SER A 1267 17.78 -36.21 0.85
C SER A 1267 17.10 -35.95 2.21
N TYR A 1268 15.77 -36.07 2.29
CA TYR A 1268 14.99 -35.90 3.52
C TYR A 1268 14.65 -37.20 4.25
N VAL A 1269 15.27 -38.33 3.87
CA VAL A 1269 15.11 -39.62 4.56
C VAL A 1269 16.01 -39.66 5.79
N VAL A 1270 15.42 -39.81 6.98
CA VAL A 1270 16.15 -39.96 8.24
C VAL A 1270 16.77 -41.36 8.31
N PRO A 1271 18.11 -41.50 8.32
CA PRO A 1271 18.76 -42.80 8.45
C PRO A 1271 18.49 -43.40 9.84
N SER A 1272 18.13 -44.68 9.90
CA SER A 1272 17.99 -45.42 11.15
C SER A 1272 18.39 -46.89 10.96
N PRO A 1273 19.01 -47.54 11.95
CA PRO A 1273 19.30 -48.98 11.90
C PRO A 1273 18.03 -49.86 11.83
N GLU A 1274 16.86 -49.30 12.13
CA GLU A 1274 15.57 -50.00 12.14
C GLU A 1274 14.81 -49.94 10.80
N CYS A 1275 15.40 -49.37 9.74
CA CYS A 1275 14.75 -49.20 8.45
C CYS A 1275 15.71 -49.42 7.26
N GLN A 1276 15.17 -49.70 6.08
CA GLN A 1276 15.93 -49.91 4.85
C GLN A 1276 16.11 -48.58 4.11
N ALA A 1277 17.23 -47.90 4.35
CA ALA A 1277 17.57 -46.67 3.64
C ALA A 1277 17.75 -46.93 2.13
N PRO A 1278 17.23 -46.05 1.24
CA PRO A 1278 17.41 -46.21 -0.20
C PRO A 1278 18.89 -46.08 -0.57
N ALA A 1279 19.39 -46.94 -1.47
CA ALA A 1279 20.76 -46.81 -1.99
C ALA A 1279 20.92 -45.42 -2.65
N HIS A 1280 21.98 -44.71 -2.27
CA HIS A 1280 22.25 -43.34 -2.75
C HIS A 1280 22.36 -43.28 -4.26
#